data_AF-A0A7X8JY46-F1
#
_entry.id   AF-A0A7X8JY46-F1
#
_cell.length_a   1.000
_cell.length_b   1.000
_cell.length_c   1.000
_cell.angle_alpha   90.00
_cell.angle_beta   90.00
_cell.angle_gamma   90.00
#
_symmetry.space_group_name_H-M   'P 1'
#
loop_
_entity.id
_entity.type
_entity.pdbx_description
1 polymer ?
#
loop_
_entity_poly.entity_id
_entity_poly.type
_entity_poly.pdbx_seq_one_letter_code
_entity_poly.pdbx_strand_id
1 'polypeptide(L)'
;MLHKFFKKVLSSFVLIVFIITTLTLSGVGFMSENAYAAINAFSRIEAENFSSINSSTIEQISIPSGGYALGYITRGDYIAYNNIDFGSIGTSAFKVRIATGDPIYIQLRAGSPTGTLLASANVYPTGGYDSYQEISFSTSNITNVIDLYIVFGGPLNFDWFTFTQADTASNTPKNAFSRIEAENFSKISGSEIQTVYTPTGNGLGYMATGDEAIYNNLNFGDGASLFKGSFSTDSDTYIEIRAGSSYGPLVGKIPISSTGDFNTYAEMSSTINAISGVNDIYIILGGPVNIDWFTFAADENLSNVPIITPPPELKVKSAFSQIEAESYDSKSSLYIQTFGIGDGFATGYILPGDSIQFNKIDFSSGAKSFKARVATAESCSLEIRAESLTGSLIGTIPISSTGNWDTYEEISYDVSSITGVQNLYIIFKGYVNIDWFMFTPKAAEIKIDAFKKIQAEDYTNVSNDNISTIKYTPSDSAIAYIQSGNYINFNNVDFGTGALSFKANVVCASGSTTDIQIRLGSTTGTILGTLSVPSTESWDIYNELSCNISNVIGTHNLYLVFTGPINFDWFMFSKDELSASPTPTPTPVSHTNTPTSTDSYTPTPSATIMPTDTIIEQIDINSSRVGPAIAELASIKDISYLQSGHISLNGLGALKGKKEIVLLVDNGISTNYLSINSLTPLDYGIFANRNIRGVGNQAIVKGSVHANNNIESYIANLNVLGSCTASSFTIGYGSVIEGGTSTIAAPLEMPVFHDKLIEEATANSMVFDPSDFQIGSNYDFPGQPGFNIRFESNNTFVITGSGTFNMSSSMYFKGNVRISVPYIINTDSNFLVADGSVNIEGHDINSDGLDEDEISDTTNLLNIYSIHGRIFVATERSKIYGNLYAAGIEGNPLYTHDVGVVLLQGMSNDIYGSVVAGSDVRIEGSSSSFNSNSGIGSKVETKYLKVDTPISSKELTKQIVNSFLGTDTKMSVLQYSDSANLNTFELFDLSQEENAIALENIIDEFPENTTGFSNLGDALRRGYYLLKDSSKSSVDASKYIVVLAANAPNKWTSVGDIDLTPKTTSGTALFIEGDGTIDSDEKSLGYAVTIGDMIKSSGIKTLFVDASKDEISDKIEKVALASDSIKSPIGKNYFTLGSMPDLSTIFKTVMLDPPKNAVLRNAYFEEIFPKGIKLIEGPPGSVIGTEIIDGYTRYKLSANIDINLSYDGTKYKIQLYAMNVKVRPLVLGDITFLGEDSKIVYYIDYIDANGNEQTAFCESNFNSFIMNVFMTIDIS
;
A
#
# COMPACT_ATOMS: atom_id res chain seq x y z
N MET A 1 50.65 25.24 -42.90
CA MET A 1 51.96 25.87 -43.13
C MET A 1 52.65 25.92 -41.77
N LEU A 2 53.79 25.30 -41.47
CA LEU A 2 55.03 25.01 -42.22
C LEU A 2 56.04 26.18 -42.21
N HIS A 3 57.27 25.87 -41.75
CA HIS A 3 58.53 26.58 -42.03
C HIS A 3 58.72 28.03 -41.51
N LYS A 4 59.26 28.13 -40.29
CA LYS A 4 60.46 28.95 -39.95
C LYS A 4 61.04 28.43 -38.62
N PHE A 5 61.65 27.25 -38.55
CA PHE A 5 62.84 26.74 -39.27
C PHE A 5 64.18 27.23 -38.68
N PHE A 6 64.72 26.37 -37.81
CA PHE A 6 66.14 26.14 -37.53
C PHE A 6 66.97 27.11 -36.68
N LYS A 7 67.86 26.45 -35.92
CA LYS A 7 69.18 26.89 -35.41
C LYS A 7 69.14 27.90 -34.26
N LYS A 8 69.96 27.73 -33.23
CA LYS A 8 71.28 27.06 -33.21
C LYS A 8 71.60 26.45 -31.83
N VAL A 9 72.25 25.27 -31.84
CA VAL A 9 73.42 24.91 -30.98
C VAL A 9 73.21 24.85 -29.46
N LEU A 10 73.77 23.89 -28.70
CA LEU A 10 74.48 22.62 -28.96
C LEU A 10 74.81 22.02 -27.59
N SER A 11 74.97 20.69 -27.50
CA SER A 11 75.79 20.03 -26.46
C SER A 11 75.23 20.03 -25.02
N SER A 12 75.44 19.01 -24.18
CA SER A 12 75.98 17.66 -24.41
C SER A 12 75.84 16.80 -23.14
N PHE A 13 75.88 15.48 -23.31
CA PHE A 13 76.59 14.50 -22.45
C PHE A 13 76.06 14.26 -21.01
N VAL A 14 75.65 13.02 -20.72
CA VAL A 14 76.42 11.97 -19.98
C VAL A 14 76.25 12.13 -18.46
N LEU A 15 75.51 11.26 -17.77
CA LEU A 15 75.74 9.82 -17.53
C LEU A 15 76.94 9.57 -16.60
N ILE A 16 76.65 9.21 -15.35
CA ILE A 16 77.29 8.20 -14.46
C ILE A 16 78.83 7.99 -14.51
N VAL A 17 79.40 7.57 -13.36
CA VAL A 17 80.77 7.04 -13.16
C VAL A 17 81.84 8.15 -13.05
N PHE A 18 82.67 8.25 -12.00
CA PHE A 18 83.09 7.26 -10.98
C PHE A 18 82.52 7.54 -9.58
N ILE A 19 82.03 6.59 -8.77
CA ILE A 19 82.45 5.20 -8.45
C ILE A 19 83.67 5.11 -7.50
N ILE A 20 83.41 4.48 -6.34
CA ILE A 20 84.34 3.82 -5.39
C ILE A 20 85.08 4.69 -4.33
N THR A 21 84.40 4.79 -3.18
CA THR A 21 84.86 4.51 -1.79
C THR A 21 85.80 5.46 -1.00
N THR A 22 85.57 5.46 0.32
CA THR A 22 86.57 5.66 1.41
C THR A 22 87.22 7.05 1.57
N LEU A 23 86.59 8.14 1.11
CA LEU A 23 86.99 9.52 1.41
C LEU A 23 85.82 10.22 2.12
N THR A 24 85.98 10.91 3.25
CA THR A 24 86.87 12.06 3.46
C THR A 24 87.19 12.32 4.96
N LEU A 25 88.25 13.11 5.20
CA LEU A 25 88.54 13.82 6.44
C LEU A 25 88.66 15.31 6.09
N SER A 26 88.38 16.24 7.03
CA SER A 26 88.44 17.71 6.88
C SER A 26 87.49 18.29 5.80
N GLY A 27 86.91 19.49 5.94
CA GLY A 27 87.15 20.58 6.88
C GLY A 27 87.38 21.88 6.09
N VAL A 28 86.83 23.01 6.58
CA VAL A 28 86.84 24.34 5.91
C VAL A 28 86.06 24.37 4.58
N GLY A 29 85.01 25.15 4.39
CA GLY A 29 84.49 26.28 5.16
C GLY A 29 84.54 27.56 4.34
N PHE A 30 83.43 27.92 3.70
CA PHE A 30 83.24 29.21 3.03
C PHE A 30 81.90 29.82 3.47
N MET A 31 81.98 30.81 4.36
CA MET A 31 80.83 31.60 4.81
C MET A 31 80.64 32.81 3.88
N SER A 32 79.76 32.65 2.89
CA SER A 32 79.29 33.69 1.97
C SER A 32 78.04 33.16 1.26
N GLU A 33 76.85 33.77 1.33
CA GLU A 33 76.43 35.02 1.98
C GLU A 33 75.07 34.82 2.69
N ASN A 34 74.74 35.74 3.59
CA ASN A 34 73.42 35.90 4.22
C ASN A 34 72.77 34.62 4.77
N ALA A 35 73.32 34.13 5.89
CA ALA A 35 72.55 33.31 6.82
C ALA A 35 71.45 34.17 7.46
N TYR A 36 70.32 34.32 6.75
CA TYR A 36 69.09 34.84 7.33
C TYR A 36 68.73 34.00 8.56
N ALA A 37 68.37 34.64 9.67
CA ALA A 37 67.80 33.92 10.80
C ALA A 37 66.54 33.21 10.33
N ALA A 38 66.41 31.92 10.64
CA ALA A 38 65.30 31.10 10.15
C ALA A 38 63.97 31.74 10.60
N ILE A 39 63.07 31.93 9.63
CA ILE A 39 61.86 32.75 9.80
C ILE A 39 60.87 31.91 10.60
N ASN A 40 60.56 32.34 11.82
CA ASN A 40 59.65 31.63 12.71
C ASN A 40 58.26 31.50 12.06
N ALA A 41 57.86 30.27 11.73
CA ALA A 41 56.57 29.95 11.09
C ALA A 41 55.36 30.45 11.89
N PHE A 42 55.50 30.59 13.20
CA PHE A 42 54.45 30.98 14.15
C PHE A 42 54.40 32.50 14.38
N SER A 43 55.03 33.27 13.49
CA SER A 43 54.92 34.71 13.40
C SER A 43 54.26 35.13 12.09
N ARG A 44 53.63 36.31 12.07
CA ARG A 44 53.09 36.90 10.83
C ARG A 44 54.24 37.19 9.85
N ILE A 45 54.17 36.57 8.67
CA ILE A 45 55.08 36.75 7.55
C ILE A 45 54.29 37.49 6.46
N GLU A 46 54.66 38.74 6.18
CA GLU A 46 54.09 39.52 5.07
C GLU A 46 54.45 38.88 3.72
N ALA A 47 53.50 38.86 2.78
CA ALA A 47 53.65 38.14 1.53
C ALA A 47 54.75 38.74 0.62
N GLU A 48 55.00 40.05 0.70
CA GLU A 48 56.10 40.71 -0.01
C GLU A 48 57.50 40.33 0.52
N ASN A 49 57.62 39.72 1.70
CA ASN A 49 58.89 39.27 2.28
C ASN A 49 59.31 37.88 1.77
N PHE A 50 59.14 37.63 0.47
CA PHE A 50 59.49 36.36 -0.17
C PHE A 50 60.99 36.21 -0.43
N SER A 51 61.43 34.95 -0.61
CA SER A 51 62.80 34.61 -1.03
C SER A 51 62.94 34.48 -2.55
N SER A 52 61.91 33.98 -3.24
CA SER A 52 61.79 34.09 -4.70
C SER A 52 60.33 33.96 -5.18
N ILE A 53 60.05 34.42 -6.39
CA ILE A 53 58.75 34.23 -7.07
C ILE A 53 58.93 33.60 -8.44
N ASN A 54 57.92 32.86 -8.88
CA ASN A 54 57.78 32.42 -10.25
C ASN A 54 56.46 32.95 -10.81
N SER A 55 56.54 34.14 -11.37
CA SER A 55 55.52 34.82 -12.17
C SER A 55 56.20 35.88 -13.02
N SER A 56 55.54 36.35 -14.08
CA SER A 56 55.90 37.60 -14.78
C SER A 56 54.84 38.69 -14.64
N THR A 57 53.86 38.50 -13.75
CA THR A 57 52.78 39.47 -13.49
C THR A 57 52.64 39.86 -12.03
N ILE A 58 53.14 39.08 -11.06
CA ILE A 58 53.07 39.43 -9.63
C ILE A 58 53.78 40.79 -9.37
N GLU A 59 53.03 41.73 -8.79
CA GLU A 59 53.51 43.05 -8.38
C GLU A 59 53.06 43.37 -6.94
N GLN A 60 53.81 44.21 -6.24
CA GLN A 60 53.46 44.69 -4.91
C GLN A 60 52.43 45.83 -5.01
N ILE A 61 51.25 45.62 -4.44
CA ILE A 61 50.11 46.56 -4.43
C ILE A 61 49.89 47.15 -3.03
N SER A 62 49.19 48.29 -2.95
CA SER A 62 48.84 48.93 -1.67
C SER A 62 47.45 48.50 -1.19
N ILE A 63 47.31 48.15 0.09
CA ILE A 63 46.01 47.76 0.66
C ILE A 63 45.23 49.02 1.10
N PRO A 64 43.91 49.14 0.81
CA PRO A 64 43.10 50.30 1.24
C PRO A 64 43.08 50.59 2.74
N SER A 65 43.33 49.59 3.60
CA SER A 65 43.45 49.73 5.06
C SER A 65 44.85 50.18 5.53
N GLY A 66 45.79 50.39 4.61
CA GLY A 66 47.22 50.52 4.90
C GLY A 66 47.92 49.16 4.90
N GLY A 67 49.22 49.18 4.58
CA GLY A 67 50.03 47.98 4.28
C GLY A 67 50.18 47.74 2.77
N TYR A 68 50.93 46.70 2.43
CA TYR A 68 51.07 46.21 1.06
C TYR A 68 50.64 44.73 0.98
N ALA A 69 50.44 44.27 -0.24
CA ALA A 69 50.17 42.88 -0.59
C ALA A 69 50.86 42.56 -1.92
N LEU A 70 50.94 41.28 -2.27
CA LEU A 70 51.22 40.85 -3.63
C LEU A 70 49.90 40.69 -4.40
N GLY A 71 49.79 41.35 -5.54
CA GLY A 71 48.66 41.24 -6.46
C GLY A 71 49.07 40.72 -7.82
N TYR A 72 48.09 40.59 -8.73
CA TYR A 72 48.28 40.06 -10.09
C TYR A 72 48.90 38.65 -10.13
N ILE A 73 48.71 37.87 -9.06
CA ILE A 73 48.98 36.44 -9.00
C ILE A 73 48.03 35.73 -9.98
N THR A 74 48.51 34.70 -10.68
CA THR A 74 47.72 33.93 -11.65
C THR A 74 47.86 32.41 -11.45
N ARG A 75 47.05 31.62 -12.17
CA ARG A 75 47.04 30.16 -12.07
C ARG A 75 48.38 29.54 -12.46
N GLY A 76 49.04 28.90 -11.52
CA GLY A 76 50.33 28.22 -11.69
C GLY A 76 51.52 29.03 -11.19
N ASP A 77 51.33 30.31 -10.84
CA ASP A 77 52.35 31.09 -10.17
C ASP A 77 52.63 30.53 -8.77
N TYR A 78 53.85 30.76 -8.27
CA TYR A 78 54.21 30.41 -6.90
C TYR A 78 55.16 31.43 -6.25
N ILE A 79 55.10 31.48 -4.93
CA ILE A 79 55.97 32.29 -4.06
C ILE A 79 56.72 31.33 -3.12
N ALA A 80 58.03 31.50 -3.00
CA ALA A 80 58.88 30.67 -2.14
C ALA A 80 59.50 31.50 -1.01
N TYR A 81 59.45 30.95 0.20
CA TYR A 81 60.03 31.51 1.41
C TYR A 81 61.03 30.49 1.97
N ASN A 82 62.31 30.86 2.00
CA ASN A 82 63.37 29.94 2.34
C ASN A 82 63.69 29.99 3.84
N ASN A 83 64.10 28.87 4.42
CA ASN A 83 64.41 28.73 5.85
C ASN A 83 63.26 29.12 6.80
N ILE A 84 62.03 28.67 6.54
CA ILE A 84 60.93 28.78 7.52
C ILE A 84 61.15 27.74 8.63
N ASP A 85 61.22 28.17 9.89
CA ASP A 85 61.40 27.30 11.06
C ASP A 85 60.08 26.97 11.75
N PHE A 86 59.74 25.69 11.78
CA PHE A 86 58.58 25.13 12.45
C PHE A 86 58.91 24.48 13.81
N GLY A 87 60.19 24.46 14.19
CA GLY A 87 60.67 23.85 15.43
C GLY A 87 60.43 22.34 15.51
N SER A 88 60.65 21.75 16.68
CA SER A 88 60.47 20.30 16.92
C SER A 88 59.04 19.89 17.27
N ILE A 89 58.15 20.85 17.55
CA ILE A 89 56.75 20.61 17.91
C ILE A 89 55.86 20.63 16.66
N GLY A 90 56.12 21.60 15.77
CA GLY A 90 55.52 21.70 14.44
C GLY A 90 54.12 22.32 14.39
N THR A 91 53.37 22.05 13.32
CA THR A 91 52.16 22.79 12.94
C THR A 91 50.85 22.03 13.15
N SER A 92 49.78 22.77 13.46
CA SER A 92 48.40 22.31 13.39
C SER A 92 47.65 22.92 12.18
N ALA A 93 47.82 24.22 11.93
CA ALA A 93 47.14 24.94 10.87
C ALA A 93 48.01 26.01 10.19
N PHE A 94 47.59 26.44 9.01
CA PHE A 94 48.09 27.58 8.26
C PHE A 94 46.97 28.61 8.11
N LYS A 95 47.26 29.86 8.47
CA LYS A 95 46.35 31.00 8.37
C LYS A 95 46.92 32.03 7.40
N VAL A 96 46.09 32.54 6.52
CA VAL A 96 46.47 33.42 5.40
C VAL A 96 45.46 34.57 5.25
N ARG A 97 45.92 35.79 4.95
CA ARG A 97 45.07 36.92 4.58
C ARG A 97 45.17 37.18 3.08
N ILE A 98 44.05 37.03 2.38
CA ILE A 98 43.95 37.06 0.91
C ILE A 98 42.65 37.72 0.45
N ALA A 99 42.61 38.14 -0.81
CA ALA A 99 41.41 38.63 -1.48
C ALA A 99 41.30 38.03 -2.89
N THR A 100 40.12 37.59 -3.32
CA THR A 100 39.89 37.09 -4.69
C THR A 100 38.45 37.31 -5.16
N GLY A 101 38.29 37.48 -6.47
CA GLY A 101 36.99 37.53 -7.14
C GLY A 101 36.45 36.17 -7.59
N ASP A 102 37.29 35.12 -7.62
CA ASP A 102 36.99 33.82 -8.25
C ASP A 102 37.30 32.65 -7.30
N PRO A 103 36.68 31.46 -7.47
CA PRO A 103 37.09 30.26 -6.75
C PRO A 103 38.47 29.78 -7.20
N ILE A 104 39.43 29.70 -6.27
CA ILE A 104 40.83 29.31 -6.51
C ILE A 104 41.26 28.22 -5.52
N TYR A 105 42.49 27.72 -5.65
CA TYR A 105 43.11 26.88 -4.61
C TYR A 105 44.49 27.40 -4.19
N ILE A 106 44.94 27.00 -3.01
CA ILE A 106 46.29 27.24 -2.50
C ILE A 106 46.90 25.88 -2.12
N GLN A 107 48.17 25.65 -2.46
CA GLN A 107 48.94 24.48 -2.03
C GLN A 107 50.22 24.91 -1.33
N LEU A 108 50.51 24.30 -0.19
CA LEU A 108 51.78 24.45 0.55
C LEU A 108 52.67 23.25 0.23
N ARG A 109 53.91 23.48 -0.19
CA ARG A 109 54.86 22.42 -0.58
C ARG A 109 56.25 22.65 0.01
N ALA A 110 56.92 21.56 0.40
CA ALA A 110 58.31 21.61 0.88
C ALA A 110 59.31 21.51 -0.28
N GLY A 111 60.32 22.39 -0.27
CA GLY A 111 61.54 22.31 -1.08
C GLY A 111 61.41 22.58 -2.58
N SER A 112 60.22 22.50 -3.17
CA SER A 112 59.96 22.87 -4.56
C SER A 112 58.45 23.08 -4.83
N PRO A 113 58.06 23.76 -5.93
CA PRO A 113 56.66 23.93 -6.32
C PRO A 113 55.98 22.61 -6.76
N THR A 114 56.74 21.52 -6.90
CA THR A 114 56.25 20.15 -7.14
C THR A 114 56.63 19.18 -6.03
N GLY A 115 57.24 19.67 -4.95
CA GLY A 115 57.67 18.89 -3.79
C GLY A 115 56.51 18.41 -2.91
N THR A 116 56.85 17.78 -1.78
CA THR A 116 55.89 17.17 -0.84
C THR A 116 54.78 18.15 -0.49
N LEU A 117 53.53 17.77 -0.75
CA LEU A 117 52.35 18.56 -0.38
C LEU A 117 52.17 18.51 1.14
N LEU A 118 52.18 19.68 1.78
CA LEU A 118 52.08 19.84 3.23
C LEU A 118 50.64 20.15 3.66
N ALA A 119 49.92 20.89 2.82
CA ALA A 119 48.50 21.24 2.95
C ALA A 119 47.96 21.76 1.61
N SER A 120 46.64 21.74 1.43
CA SER A 120 45.96 22.39 0.32
C SER A 120 44.53 22.75 0.68
N ALA A 121 44.05 23.91 0.21
CA ALA A 121 42.67 24.33 0.41
C ALA A 121 42.11 25.01 -0.84
N ASN A 122 40.80 24.87 -1.03
CA ASN A 122 40.04 25.73 -1.94
C ASN A 122 39.71 27.05 -1.23
N VAL A 123 39.71 28.14 -1.98
CA VAL A 123 39.40 29.49 -1.54
C VAL A 123 38.27 30.02 -2.40
N TYR A 124 37.22 30.54 -1.78
CA TYR A 124 36.06 31.09 -2.47
C TYR A 124 36.16 32.63 -2.60
N PRO A 125 35.39 33.26 -3.51
CA PRO A 125 35.39 34.71 -3.69
C PRO A 125 35.17 35.47 -2.37
N THR A 126 36.10 36.35 -2.02
CA THR A 126 36.08 37.10 -0.74
C THR A 126 35.25 38.39 -0.81
N GLY A 127 34.48 38.57 -1.88
CA GLY A 127 33.78 39.82 -2.20
C GLY A 127 34.61 40.78 -3.06
N GLY A 128 35.63 40.30 -3.78
CA GLY A 128 36.44 41.08 -4.72
C GLY A 128 37.90 41.27 -4.29
N TYR A 129 38.72 41.78 -5.21
CA TYR A 129 40.18 41.84 -5.06
C TYR A 129 40.69 42.84 -3.99
N ASP A 130 39.86 43.80 -3.55
CA ASP A 130 40.15 44.68 -2.41
C ASP A 130 39.57 44.17 -1.07
N SER A 131 38.79 43.08 -1.10
CA SER A 131 38.04 42.54 0.03
C SER A 131 38.83 41.45 0.76
N TYR A 132 39.84 41.85 1.54
CA TYR A 132 40.75 40.92 2.23
C TYR A 132 40.11 40.23 3.44
N GLN A 133 40.10 38.89 3.40
CA GLN A 133 39.62 38.02 4.48
C GLN A 133 40.76 37.16 5.04
N GLU A 134 40.66 36.76 6.30
CA GLU A 134 41.52 35.74 6.89
C GLU A 134 40.91 34.36 6.67
N ILE A 135 41.69 33.43 6.11
CA ILE A 135 41.30 32.03 5.87
C ILE A 135 42.30 31.13 6.61
N SER A 136 41.79 30.06 7.22
CA SER A 136 42.59 29.10 7.99
C SER A 136 42.28 27.68 7.54
N PHE A 137 43.30 26.85 7.35
CA PHE A 137 43.15 25.44 7.02
C PHE A 137 44.24 24.58 7.69
N SER A 138 43.87 23.35 8.05
CA SER A 138 44.74 22.41 8.75
C SER A 138 45.95 22.01 7.90
N THR A 139 47.06 21.70 8.55
CA THR A 139 48.31 21.25 7.92
C THR A 139 48.65 19.84 8.38
N SER A 140 49.36 19.06 7.55
CA SER A 140 50.23 18.02 8.10
C SER A 140 51.18 18.62 9.15
N ASN A 141 51.68 17.83 10.11
CA ASN A 141 52.58 18.36 11.13
C ASN A 141 53.98 18.65 10.53
N ILE A 142 54.18 19.87 10.05
CA ILE A 142 55.44 20.37 9.51
C ILE A 142 56.38 20.64 10.68
N THR A 143 57.58 20.06 10.66
CA THR A 143 58.61 20.23 11.71
C THR A 143 59.96 20.54 11.09
N ASN A 144 60.86 21.10 11.90
CA ASN A 144 62.20 21.58 11.54
C ASN A 144 62.17 22.80 10.59
N VAL A 145 63.33 23.16 10.04
CA VAL A 145 63.47 24.23 9.05
C VAL A 145 63.26 23.66 7.64
N ILE A 146 62.40 24.28 6.84
CA ILE A 146 62.21 23.93 5.41
C ILE A 146 62.10 25.19 4.54
N ASP A 147 62.31 25.02 3.23
CA ASP A 147 61.90 26.01 2.22
C ASP A 147 60.43 25.76 1.84
N LEU A 148 59.58 26.77 2.03
CA LEU A 148 58.14 26.70 1.83
C LEU A 148 57.75 27.34 0.49
N TYR A 149 57.07 26.56 -0.36
CA TYR A 149 56.51 26.99 -1.63
C TYR A 149 54.99 27.09 -1.51
N ILE A 150 54.43 28.27 -1.77
CA ILE A 150 52.99 28.52 -1.84
C ILE A 150 52.62 28.63 -3.32
N VAL A 151 51.79 27.71 -3.82
CA VAL A 151 51.41 27.57 -5.24
C VAL A 151 49.92 27.90 -5.41
N PHE A 152 49.58 28.73 -6.41
CA PHE A 152 48.24 29.31 -6.56
C PHE A 152 47.48 28.76 -7.77
N GLY A 153 46.21 28.40 -7.54
CA GLY A 153 45.33 27.77 -8.52
C GLY A 153 44.55 28.73 -9.43
N GLY A 154 44.62 30.03 -9.18
CA GLY A 154 43.89 31.08 -9.90
C GLY A 154 44.23 32.47 -9.35
N PRO A 155 43.54 33.53 -9.79
CA PRO A 155 43.89 34.89 -9.44
C PRO A 155 43.53 35.26 -7.99
N LEU A 156 44.41 36.01 -7.33
CA LEU A 156 44.18 36.58 -6.00
C LEU A 156 45.15 37.73 -5.71
N ASN A 157 44.87 38.45 -4.62
CA ASN A 157 45.82 39.27 -3.89
C ASN A 157 46.13 38.61 -2.53
N PHE A 158 47.36 38.75 -2.03
CA PHE A 158 47.89 38.04 -0.86
C PHE A 158 48.69 39.00 0.03
N ASP A 159 48.26 39.15 1.30
CA ASP A 159 48.76 40.15 2.28
C ASP A 159 49.78 39.52 3.25
N TRP A 160 49.41 38.49 4.02
CA TRP A 160 50.33 37.78 4.92
C TRP A 160 49.88 36.37 5.28
N PHE A 161 50.76 35.60 5.91
CA PHE A 161 50.44 34.30 6.50
C PHE A 161 51.12 34.07 7.86
N THR A 162 50.64 33.08 8.61
CA THR A 162 51.28 32.50 9.80
C THR A 162 50.86 31.05 9.90
N PHE A 163 51.63 30.24 10.59
CA PHE A 163 51.20 28.93 11.06
C PHE A 163 50.78 28.99 12.53
N THR A 164 49.98 28.02 12.95
CA THR A 164 49.65 27.74 14.35
C THR A 164 50.54 26.60 14.82
N GLN A 165 51.20 26.76 15.97
CA GLN A 165 52.00 25.69 16.57
C GLN A 165 51.08 24.61 17.15
N ALA A 166 51.46 23.35 17.01
CA ALA A 166 50.73 22.25 17.63
C ALA A 166 50.91 22.27 19.16
N ASP A 167 49.83 22.22 19.93
CA ASP A 167 49.91 22.11 21.38
C ASP A 167 50.45 20.75 21.83
N THR A 168 51.29 20.75 22.86
CA THR A 168 51.91 19.54 23.44
C THR A 168 51.02 18.78 24.44
N ALA A 169 49.75 19.18 24.57
CA ALA A 169 48.75 18.52 25.40
C ALA A 169 47.50 18.14 24.57
N SER A 170 47.18 16.84 24.53
CA SER A 170 45.93 16.28 23.96
C SER A 170 45.71 16.41 22.43
N ASN A 171 46.76 16.46 21.61
CA ASN A 171 46.65 16.46 20.13
C ASN A 171 46.71 15.05 19.49
N THR A 172 45.99 14.07 20.07
CA THR A 172 45.57 12.87 19.34
C THR A 172 44.28 13.19 18.59
N PRO A 173 44.18 12.98 17.26
CA PRO A 173 42.95 13.25 16.52
C PRO A 173 41.77 12.47 17.10
N LYS A 174 40.69 13.19 17.45
CA LYS A 174 39.46 12.61 17.98
C LYS A 174 38.72 11.92 16.84
N ASN A 175 38.16 10.73 17.04
CA ASN A 175 37.38 10.05 16.01
C ASN A 175 36.05 10.78 15.79
N ALA A 176 35.76 11.25 14.56
CA ALA A 176 34.50 11.90 14.23
C ALA A 176 33.31 10.93 14.19
N PHE A 177 33.58 9.62 14.06
CA PHE A 177 32.59 8.54 14.02
C PHE A 177 32.22 7.97 15.40
N SER A 178 32.70 8.59 16.50
CA SER A 178 32.28 8.27 17.86
C SER A 178 31.53 9.45 18.46
N ARG A 179 30.60 9.17 19.40
CA ARG A 179 29.91 10.19 20.20
C ARG A 179 30.90 11.17 20.83
N ILE A 180 30.70 12.46 20.54
CA ILE A 180 31.41 13.61 21.09
C ILE A 180 30.42 14.35 21.99
N GLU A 181 30.63 14.31 23.30
CA GLU A 181 29.86 15.12 24.24
C GLU A 181 30.16 16.61 24.00
N ALA A 182 29.13 17.46 23.99
CA ALA A 182 29.28 18.84 23.54
C ALA A 182 30.12 19.70 24.51
N GLU A 183 30.09 19.38 25.81
CA GLU A 183 30.91 20.08 26.81
C GLU A 183 32.42 19.77 26.67
N ASN A 184 32.81 18.78 25.83
CA ASN A 184 34.20 18.49 25.48
C ASN A 184 34.73 19.30 24.27
N PHE A 185 34.25 20.55 24.13
CA PHE A 185 34.71 21.53 23.18
C PHE A 185 36.21 21.88 23.35
N SER A 186 36.85 22.31 22.27
CA SER A 186 38.22 22.85 22.30
C SER A 186 38.23 24.36 22.57
N LYS A 187 37.21 25.10 22.11
CA LYS A 187 36.98 26.51 22.42
C LYS A 187 35.49 26.86 22.22
N ILE A 188 35.00 27.87 22.91
CA ILE A 188 33.70 28.51 22.67
C ILE A 188 33.87 30.00 22.35
N SER A 189 32.89 30.58 21.67
CA SER A 189 32.77 32.01 21.41
C SER A 189 31.33 32.45 21.69
N GLY A 190 31.10 32.91 22.92
CA GLY A 190 29.84 33.41 23.44
C GLY A 190 29.98 33.65 24.95
N SER A 191 29.44 34.73 25.48
CA SER A 191 29.74 35.15 26.87
C SER A 191 28.84 34.51 27.93
N GLU A 192 27.73 33.91 27.52
CA GLU A 192 26.73 33.30 28.42
C GLU A 192 26.69 31.76 28.30
N ILE A 193 27.37 31.19 27.29
CA ILE A 193 27.52 29.74 27.09
C ILE A 193 28.08 29.09 28.37
N GLN A 194 27.37 28.08 28.87
CA GLN A 194 27.76 27.33 30.05
C GLN A 194 27.36 25.86 29.95
N THR A 195 27.98 25.02 30.77
CA THR A 195 27.62 23.61 30.89
C THR A 195 26.24 23.48 31.54
N VAL A 196 25.35 22.69 30.94
CA VAL A 196 24.01 22.37 31.43
C VAL A 196 23.89 20.89 31.76
N TYR A 197 22.96 20.52 32.64
CA TYR A 197 22.64 19.12 32.92
C TYR A 197 21.71 18.54 31.85
N THR A 198 21.92 17.29 31.47
CA THR A 198 21.13 16.58 30.45
C THR A 198 20.65 15.23 30.99
N PRO A 199 19.70 14.54 30.33
CA PRO A 199 19.30 13.20 30.71
C PRO A 199 20.41 12.14 30.63
N THR A 200 21.50 12.40 29.90
CA THR A 200 22.61 11.44 29.71
C THR A 200 23.94 11.86 30.35
N GLY A 201 24.07 13.10 30.81
CA GLY A 201 25.26 13.62 31.48
C GLY A 201 25.23 15.15 31.64
N ASN A 202 26.15 15.83 30.96
CA ASN A 202 26.09 17.27 30.77
C ASN A 202 26.08 17.58 29.27
N GLY A 203 25.91 18.85 28.94
CA GLY A 203 26.00 19.38 27.58
C GLY A 203 26.37 20.86 27.59
N LEU A 204 26.34 21.49 26.43
CA LEU A 204 26.42 22.94 26.27
C LEU A 204 25.02 23.54 26.24
N GLY A 205 24.85 24.71 26.85
CA GLY A 205 23.61 25.48 26.77
C GLY A 205 23.84 26.96 27.01
N TYR A 206 22.74 27.73 27.02
CA TYR A 206 22.77 29.20 27.02
C TYR A 206 23.53 29.78 25.81
N MET A 207 23.49 29.08 24.68
CA MET A 207 24.05 29.52 23.40
C MET A 207 23.01 30.36 22.66
N ALA A 208 23.39 31.51 22.09
CA ALA A 208 22.52 32.43 21.37
C ALA A 208 22.80 32.48 19.86
N THR A 209 21.99 33.21 19.07
CA THR A 209 22.26 33.44 17.64
C THR A 209 23.65 34.05 17.42
N GLY A 210 24.50 33.37 16.67
CA GLY A 210 25.86 33.80 16.35
C GLY A 210 26.95 33.33 17.33
N ASP A 211 26.59 32.63 18.40
CA ASP A 211 27.57 31.95 19.24
C ASP A 211 28.23 30.76 18.51
N GLU A 212 29.44 30.38 18.92
CA GLU A 212 30.21 29.28 18.33
C GLU A 212 30.70 28.28 19.40
N ALA A 213 30.66 26.97 19.08
CA ALA A 213 31.43 25.93 19.75
C ALA A 213 32.39 25.26 18.75
N ILE A 214 33.65 25.11 19.14
CA ILE A 214 34.76 24.74 18.26
C ILE A 214 35.41 23.45 18.78
N TYR A 215 35.57 22.45 17.91
CA TYR A 215 36.09 21.12 18.22
C TYR A 215 37.27 20.82 17.30
N ASN A 216 38.47 20.84 17.87
CA ASN A 216 39.70 20.73 17.08
C ASN A 216 40.05 19.27 16.79
N ASN A 217 40.74 19.04 15.67
CA ASN A 217 41.31 17.77 15.24
C ASN A 217 40.32 16.58 15.22
N LEU A 218 39.11 16.79 14.68
CA LEU A 218 38.18 15.68 14.40
C LEU A 218 38.62 14.94 13.13
N ASN A 219 38.78 13.62 13.23
CA ASN A 219 39.23 12.75 12.15
C ASN A 219 38.05 12.03 11.50
N PHE A 220 37.80 12.34 10.23
CA PHE A 220 36.72 11.84 9.39
C PHE A 220 37.16 10.70 8.46
N GLY A 221 38.40 10.21 8.59
CA GLY A 221 38.92 9.13 7.74
C GLY A 221 38.81 9.46 6.24
N ASP A 222 38.30 8.51 5.46
CA ASP A 222 38.10 8.66 4.02
C ASP A 222 36.87 9.49 3.64
N GLY A 223 35.90 9.68 4.56
CA GLY A 223 34.76 10.58 4.38
C GLY A 223 33.58 10.35 5.33
N ALA A 224 32.89 11.44 5.67
CA ALA A 224 31.58 11.46 6.31
C ALA A 224 30.59 12.32 5.52
N SER A 225 29.32 11.90 5.49
CA SER A 225 28.21 12.48 4.71
C SER A 225 26.91 12.61 5.51
N LEU A 226 26.89 12.13 6.76
CA LEU A 226 25.81 12.30 7.72
C LEU A 226 26.32 12.93 9.02
N PHE A 227 25.53 13.83 9.61
CA PHE A 227 25.69 14.34 10.97
C PHE A 227 24.50 13.91 11.84
N LYS A 228 24.75 13.67 13.13
CA LYS A 228 23.72 13.36 14.13
C LYS A 228 24.08 13.95 15.49
N GLY A 229 23.11 14.43 16.26
CA GLY A 229 23.32 14.85 17.66
C GLY A 229 22.03 14.93 18.48
N SER A 230 22.17 15.18 19.77
CA SER A 230 21.09 15.31 20.75
C SER A 230 20.97 16.77 21.18
N PHE A 231 19.77 17.35 21.03
CA PHE A 231 19.50 18.78 21.13
C PHE A 231 18.24 19.08 21.93
N SER A 232 18.16 20.26 22.56
CA SER A 232 16.93 20.83 23.11
C SER A 232 16.80 22.33 22.81
N THR A 233 15.59 22.80 22.52
CA THR A 233 15.27 24.22 22.29
C THR A 233 13.76 24.48 22.36
N ASP A 234 13.35 25.68 22.75
CA ASP A 234 11.94 26.08 22.74
C ASP A 234 11.39 26.38 21.33
N SER A 235 12.26 26.63 20.34
CA SER A 235 11.86 27.21 19.05
C SER A 235 12.65 26.64 17.87
N ASP A 236 12.01 26.57 16.69
CA ASP A 236 12.64 26.00 15.49
C ASP A 236 13.80 26.90 15.03
N THR A 237 15.00 26.31 14.94
CA THR A 237 16.27 26.99 14.66
C THR A 237 17.15 26.13 13.75
N TYR A 238 18.45 26.41 13.70
CA TYR A 238 19.45 25.58 13.01
C TYR A 238 20.83 25.72 13.65
N ILE A 239 21.72 24.78 13.35
CA ILE A 239 23.17 24.96 13.50
C ILE A 239 23.86 24.95 12.14
N GLU A 240 24.88 25.80 11.97
CA GLU A 240 25.81 25.71 10.86
C GLU A 240 27.09 25.02 11.30
N ILE A 241 27.41 23.90 10.66
CA ILE A 241 28.66 23.17 10.82
C ILE A 241 29.62 23.64 9.73
N ARG A 242 30.78 24.17 10.12
CA ARG A 242 31.82 24.68 9.21
C ARG A 242 33.19 24.10 9.52
N ALA A 243 34.00 23.90 8.48
CA ALA A 243 35.34 23.35 8.60
C ALA A 243 36.43 24.45 8.63
N GLY A 244 37.41 24.33 9.53
CA GLY A 244 38.63 25.15 9.60
C GLY A 244 38.47 26.57 10.15
N SER A 245 37.32 27.22 9.93
CA SER A 245 36.94 28.51 10.55
C SER A 245 35.43 28.73 10.51
N SER A 246 34.92 29.70 11.27
CA SER A 246 33.49 30.06 11.24
C SER A 246 33.03 30.78 9.96
N TYR A 247 33.95 31.17 9.08
CA TYR A 247 33.66 31.58 7.70
C TYR A 247 34.05 30.50 6.67
N GLY A 248 34.49 29.33 7.14
CA GLY A 248 34.93 28.22 6.30
C GLY A 248 33.80 27.51 5.55
N PRO A 249 34.13 26.48 4.74
CA PRO A 249 33.16 25.72 3.96
C PRO A 249 32.03 25.20 4.85
N LEU A 250 30.79 25.42 4.40
CA LEU A 250 29.59 24.90 5.06
C LEU A 250 29.54 23.38 4.87
N VAL A 251 29.82 22.65 5.95
CA VAL A 251 29.68 21.19 6.02
C VAL A 251 28.19 20.85 6.03
N GLY A 252 27.40 21.53 6.87
CA GLY A 252 25.94 21.39 6.85
C GLY A 252 25.25 22.54 7.57
N LYS A 253 24.00 22.83 7.18
CA LYS A 253 23.09 23.70 7.93
C LYS A 253 21.96 22.81 8.45
N ILE A 254 22.15 22.29 9.66
CA ILE A 254 21.29 21.27 10.26
C ILE A 254 20.07 21.98 10.84
N PRO A 255 18.84 21.73 10.34
CA PRO A 255 17.63 22.26 10.97
C PRO A 255 17.47 21.63 12.35
N ILE A 256 17.14 22.44 13.34
CA ILE A 256 16.91 22.04 14.73
C ILE A 256 15.47 22.41 15.07
N SER A 257 14.56 21.45 14.97
CA SER A 257 13.15 21.66 15.37
C SER A 257 13.05 22.01 16.86
N SER A 258 12.00 22.74 17.26
CA SER A 258 11.63 22.87 18.67
C SER A 258 11.53 21.50 19.33
N THR A 259 11.88 21.45 20.61
CA THR A 259 11.73 20.28 21.48
C THR A 259 10.74 20.55 22.61
N GLY A 260 10.03 21.68 22.54
CA GLY A 260 9.10 22.18 23.56
C GLY A 260 9.77 23.00 24.66
N ASP A 261 10.93 22.56 25.16
CA ASP A 261 11.69 23.28 26.18
C ASP A 261 13.17 22.85 26.25
N PHE A 262 14.01 23.68 26.86
CA PHE A 262 15.48 23.48 26.97
C PHE A 262 15.95 22.29 27.82
N ASN A 263 15.06 21.54 28.47
CA ASN A 263 15.37 20.32 29.24
C ASN A 263 14.90 19.05 28.51
N THR A 264 13.98 19.17 27.55
CA THR A 264 13.51 18.05 26.73
C THR A 264 14.47 17.86 25.54
N TYR A 265 15.38 16.89 25.66
CA TYR A 265 16.34 16.53 24.60
C TYR A 265 15.82 15.37 23.74
N ALA A 266 16.10 15.43 22.43
CA ALA A 266 16.00 14.25 21.56
C ALA A 266 16.98 14.35 20.36
N GLU A 267 17.09 13.27 19.60
CA GLU A 267 18.12 13.11 18.57
C GLU A 267 17.68 13.66 17.21
N MET A 268 18.55 14.40 16.54
CA MET A 268 18.38 14.93 15.20
C MET A 268 19.52 14.45 14.29
N SER A 269 19.23 14.16 13.03
CA SER A 269 20.23 13.89 12.01
C SER A 269 19.93 14.65 10.72
N SER A 270 20.97 14.90 9.94
CA SER A 270 20.84 15.48 8.60
C SER A 270 22.05 15.12 7.74
N THR A 271 21.86 15.07 6.42
CA THR A 271 22.96 14.89 5.48
C THR A 271 23.84 16.14 5.43
N ILE A 272 25.12 15.94 5.17
CA ILE A 272 26.14 16.99 5.10
C ILE A 272 26.93 16.88 3.80
N ASN A 273 27.49 18.02 3.37
CA ASN A 273 28.50 18.04 2.32
C ASN A 273 29.70 17.19 2.77
N ALA A 274 30.15 16.29 1.90
CA ALA A 274 31.14 15.28 2.24
C ALA A 274 32.45 15.88 2.77
N ILE A 275 32.90 15.43 3.94
CA ILE A 275 34.10 15.90 4.65
C ILE A 275 34.99 14.71 5.02
N SER A 276 36.29 14.82 4.75
CA SER A 276 37.28 13.75 4.98
C SER A 276 38.59 14.29 5.56
N GLY A 277 39.45 13.40 6.05
CA GLY A 277 40.70 13.77 6.73
C GLY A 277 40.49 14.34 8.14
N VAL A 278 41.47 15.09 8.65
CA VAL A 278 41.41 15.72 9.98
C VAL A 278 41.06 17.21 9.82
N ASN A 279 39.97 17.65 10.47
CA ASN A 279 39.46 19.02 10.38
C ASN A 279 39.09 19.55 11.77
N ASP A 280 39.23 20.86 11.96
CA ASP A 280 38.60 21.58 13.07
C ASP A 280 37.15 21.93 12.69
N ILE A 281 36.19 21.64 13.57
CA ILE A 281 34.76 21.89 13.33
C ILE A 281 34.24 23.04 14.19
N TYR A 282 33.54 23.97 13.53
CA TYR A 282 32.86 25.10 14.12
C TYR A 282 31.36 24.84 14.02
N ILE A 283 30.68 24.73 15.17
CA ILE A 283 29.22 24.69 15.28
C ILE A 283 28.76 26.10 15.63
N ILE A 284 28.03 26.74 14.74
CA ILE A 284 27.55 28.13 14.87
C ILE A 284 26.02 28.12 14.99
N LEU A 285 25.48 28.87 15.94
CA LEU A 285 24.07 28.79 16.30
C LEU A 285 23.21 29.79 15.51
N GLY A 286 22.14 29.31 14.88
CA GLY A 286 21.13 30.16 14.25
C GLY A 286 20.19 30.86 15.27
N GLY A 287 20.10 30.29 16.47
CA GLY A 287 19.21 30.70 17.55
C GLY A 287 19.39 29.81 18.78
N PRO A 288 18.69 30.10 19.88
CA PRO A 288 18.88 29.41 21.15
C PRO A 288 18.75 27.88 21.04
N VAL A 289 19.73 27.16 21.58
CA VAL A 289 19.74 25.69 21.64
C VAL A 289 20.73 25.21 22.70
N ASN A 290 20.42 24.07 23.33
CA ASN A 290 21.38 23.29 24.10
C ASN A 290 21.77 22.02 23.31
N ILE A 291 23.02 21.60 23.43
CA ILE A 291 23.59 20.43 22.75
C ILE A 291 24.11 19.47 23.82
N ASP A 292 23.64 18.22 23.81
CA ASP A 292 24.08 17.14 24.70
C ASP A 292 25.33 16.46 24.09
N TRP A 293 25.21 15.91 22.88
CA TRP A 293 26.32 15.28 22.14
C TRP A 293 26.08 15.26 20.63
N PHE A 294 27.11 14.95 19.84
CA PHE A 294 27.00 14.70 18.39
C PHE A 294 28.00 13.66 17.87
N THR A 295 27.83 13.23 16.61
CA THR A 295 28.71 12.31 15.86
C THR A 295 28.51 12.49 14.36
N PHE A 296 29.43 11.96 13.56
CA PHE A 296 29.33 11.88 12.10
C PHE A 296 29.27 10.42 11.63
N ALA A 297 28.88 10.18 10.37
CA ALA A 297 28.88 8.86 9.74
C ALA A 297 29.17 8.92 8.22
N ALA A 298 29.68 7.81 7.68
CA ALA A 298 29.89 7.56 6.25
C ALA A 298 28.66 6.87 5.64
N ASP A 299 28.49 6.97 4.31
CA ASP A 299 27.37 6.38 3.58
C ASP A 299 27.76 5.04 2.93
N GLU A 300 27.54 3.95 3.67
CA GLU A 300 27.53 2.59 3.13
C GLU A 300 26.32 1.80 3.69
N ASN A 301 25.58 1.14 2.80
CA ASN A 301 24.50 0.17 3.07
C ASN A 301 23.26 0.69 3.83
N LEU A 302 22.19 0.98 3.08
CA LEU A 302 20.81 1.08 3.59
C LEU A 302 20.25 -0.31 3.98
N SER A 303 20.83 -0.93 5.02
CA SER A 303 20.33 -2.14 5.68
C SER A 303 20.93 -2.26 7.09
N ASN A 304 20.07 -2.30 8.12
CA ASN A 304 20.40 -2.54 9.53
C ASN A 304 21.17 -1.44 10.30
N VAL A 305 20.63 -0.21 10.34
CA VAL A 305 20.82 0.74 11.45
C VAL A 305 19.45 1.27 11.89
N PRO A 306 19.12 1.38 13.19
CA PRO A 306 17.81 1.82 13.64
C PRO A 306 17.53 3.30 13.28
N ILE A 307 16.36 3.55 12.72
CA ILE A 307 15.78 4.89 12.59
C ILE A 307 15.40 5.35 14.00
N ILE A 308 15.88 6.53 14.41
CA ILE A 308 15.53 7.16 15.70
C ILE A 308 14.78 8.47 15.44
N THR A 309 13.79 8.73 16.29
CA THR A 309 12.77 9.76 16.18
C THR A 309 13.35 11.18 16.23
N PRO A 310 12.88 12.11 15.38
CA PRO A 310 13.18 13.53 15.54
C PRO A 310 12.50 14.10 16.80
N PRO A 311 12.99 15.24 17.33
CA PRO A 311 12.40 15.89 18.50
C PRO A 311 11.04 16.54 18.21
N PRO A 312 10.23 16.84 19.24
CA PRO A 312 8.83 17.21 19.08
C PRO A 312 8.65 18.65 18.55
N GLU A 313 8.71 18.75 17.22
CA GLU A 313 8.27 19.88 16.39
C GLU A 313 7.14 20.67 17.06
N LEU A 314 7.33 21.99 17.17
CA LEU A 314 6.43 22.90 17.89
C LEU A 314 4.99 22.68 17.43
N LYS A 315 4.21 21.92 18.24
CA LYS A 315 3.11 21.11 17.71
C LYS A 315 2.16 21.96 16.89
N VAL A 316 2.03 21.59 15.62
CA VAL A 316 1.04 22.14 14.71
C VAL A 316 -0.34 21.70 15.23
N LYS A 317 -0.97 22.57 16.01
CA LYS A 317 -2.28 22.34 16.65
C LYS A 317 -3.31 22.30 15.52
N SER A 318 -3.85 21.14 15.16
CA SER A 318 -4.85 21.09 14.09
C SER A 318 -6.07 21.92 14.49
N ALA A 319 -6.53 22.79 13.59
CA ALA A 319 -7.77 23.52 13.78
C ALA A 319 -8.97 22.57 13.96
N PHE A 320 -8.86 21.32 13.50
CA PHE A 320 -9.94 20.33 13.47
C PHE A 320 -9.89 19.33 14.62
N SER A 321 -8.90 19.46 15.52
CA SER A 321 -8.92 18.88 16.88
C SER A 321 -9.48 19.88 17.89
N GLN A 322 -9.93 19.38 19.05
CA GLN A 322 -10.22 20.24 20.20
C GLN A 322 -8.93 20.93 20.67
N ILE A 323 -9.02 22.24 20.90
CA ILE A 323 -7.94 23.07 21.44
C ILE A 323 -8.47 23.67 22.75
N GLU A 324 -7.93 23.19 23.87
CA GLU A 324 -8.24 23.73 25.20
C GLU A 324 -7.84 25.21 25.25
N ALA A 325 -8.73 26.08 25.70
CA ALA A 325 -8.54 27.52 25.57
C ALA A 325 -7.46 28.05 26.51
N GLU A 326 -7.16 27.36 27.61
CA GLU A 326 -6.01 27.63 28.48
C GLU A 326 -4.66 27.22 27.87
N SER A 327 -4.64 26.49 26.75
CA SER A 327 -3.41 26.20 25.98
C SER A 327 -2.95 27.39 25.11
N TYR A 328 -3.33 28.62 25.49
CA TYR A 328 -2.92 29.85 24.81
C TYR A 328 -1.41 30.04 24.91
N ASP A 329 -0.79 30.34 23.76
CA ASP A 329 0.64 30.59 23.66
C ASP A 329 0.99 32.04 24.04
N SER A 330 0.00 32.95 24.05
CA SER A 330 0.14 34.32 24.54
C SER A 330 -1.21 34.92 24.98
N LYS A 331 -1.18 35.97 25.81
CA LYS A 331 -2.38 36.70 26.26
C LYS A 331 -2.11 38.20 26.48
N SER A 332 -3.10 39.04 26.22
CA SER A 332 -2.92 40.52 26.27
C SER A 332 -3.10 41.17 27.64
N SER A 333 -3.56 40.42 28.64
CA SER A 333 -3.98 40.96 29.95
C SER A 333 -3.57 40.03 31.09
N LEU A 334 -3.08 40.63 32.18
CA LEU A 334 -2.68 39.92 33.40
C LEU A 334 -3.88 39.46 34.25
N TYR A 335 -5.10 39.94 33.95
CA TYR A 335 -6.32 39.52 34.65
C TYR A 335 -6.87 38.19 34.15
N ILE A 336 -6.60 37.83 32.88
CA ILE A 336 -7.02 36.57 32.28
C ILE A 336 -6.37 35.41 33.05
N GLN A 337 -7.20 34.51 33.58
CA GLN A 337 -6.79 33.42 34.45
C GLN A 337 -7.42 32.10 34.00
N THR A 338 -6.65 31.03 34.15
CA THR A 338 -7.10 29.64 34.05
C THR A 338 -7.59 29.18 35.42
N PHE A 339 -8.76 28.55 35.49
CA PHE A 339 -9.32 27.99 36.73
C PHE A 339 -10.02 26.66 36.46
N GLY A 340 -10.11 25.80 37.49
CA GLY A 340 -10.74 24.48 37.34
C GLY A 340 -12.26 24.57 37.22
N ILE A 341 -12.82 23.78 36.31
CA ILE A 341 -14.26 23.47 36.21
C ILE A 341 -14.48 22.00 36.63
N GLY A 342 -15.72 21.51 36.58
CA GLY A 342 -16.06 20.17 37.11
C GLY A 342 -15.41 19.00 36.34
N ASP A 343 -15.00 19.25 35.11
CA ASP A 343 -14.59 18.30 34.08
C ASP A 343 -13.28 18.69 33.37
N GLY A 344 -12.62 19.78 33.79
CA GLY A 344 -11.42 20.31 33.14
C GLY A 344 -10.94 21.63 33.74
N PHE A 345 -10.39 22.51 32.91
CA PHE A 345 -10.11 23.91 33.24
C PHE A 345 -10.82 24.82 32.22
N ALA A 346 -10.96 26.10 32.57
CA ALA A 346 -11.44 27.12 31.64
C ALA A 346 -10.62 28.41 31.79
N THR A 347 -10.58 29.20 30.72
CA THR A 347 -9.97 30.53 30.69
C THR A 347 -11.06 31.60 30.84
N GLY A 348 -10.90 32.48 31.82
CA GLY A 348 -11.83 33.56 32.12
C GLY A 348 -11.19 34.71 32.87
N TYR A 349 -12.00 35.46 33.65
CA TYR A 349 -11.63 36.79 34.16
C TYR A 349 -11.26 37.79 33.04
N ILE A 350 -11.82 37.55 31.86
CA ILE A 350 -11.62 38.30 30.61
C ILE A 350 -12.40 39.62 30.63
N LEU A 351 -11.74 40.72 30.25
CA LEU A 351 -12.37 42.03 30.09
C LEU A 351 -12.73 42.34 28.62
N PRO A 352 -13.71 43.24 28.34
CA PRO A 352 -14.00 43.66 26.97
C PRO A 352 -12.80 44.34 26.31
N GLY A 353 -12.24 43.72 25.26
CA GLY A 353 -11.01 44.13 24.59
C GLY A 353 -9.80 43.24 24.88
N ASP A 354 -9.88 42.33 25.85
CA ASP A 354 -8.85 41.32 26.11
C ASP A 354 -8.77 40.27 24.98
N SER A 355 -7.64 39.56 24.92
CA SER A 355 -7.38 38.56 23.89
C SER A 355 -6.41 37.48 24.33
N ILE A 356 -6.54 36.31 23.69
CA ILE A 356 -5.60 35.18 23.76
C ILE A 356 -5.15 34.78 22.35
N GLN A 357 -3.92 34.25 22.26
CA GLN A 357 -3.24 33.90 21.02
C GLN A 357 -2.88 32.41 21.03
N PHE A 358 -3.03 31.77 19.87
CA PHE A 358 -2.55 30.42 19.61
C PHE A 358 -1.64 30.41 18.38
N ASN A 359 -0.48 29.78 18.50
CA ASN A 359 0.54 29.71 17.45
C ASN A 359 0.39 28.43 16.62
N LYS A 360 0.75 28.50 15.34
CA LYS A 360 0.76 27.36 14.40
C LYS A 360 -0.53 26.51 14.42
N ILE A 361 -1.69 27.15 14.36
CA ILE A 361 -2.96 26.44 14.16
C ILE A 361 -3.05 26.02 12.68
N ASP A 362 -3.12 24.73 12.36
CA ASP A 362 -3.28 24.29 10.96
C ASP A 362 -4.74 24.20 10.54
N PHE A 363 -5.10 25.05 9.59
CA PHE A 363 -6.38 25.05 8.90
C PHE A 363 -6.34 24.25 7.59
N SER A 364 -5.21 23.61 7.25
CA SER A 364 -5.00 22.75 6.07
C SER A 364 -5.55 23.39 4.78
N SER A 365 -6.49 22.75 4.06
CA SER A 365 -7.17 23.31 2.90
C SER A 365 -8.20 24.41 3.20
N GLY A 366 -8.68 24.45 4.44
CA GLY A 366 -9.39 25.58 5.04
C GLY A 366 -10.33 25.19 6.16
N ALA A 367 -10.87 26.18 6.87
CA ALA A 367 -12.02 26.00 7.77
C ALA A 367 -13.33 26.54 7.19
N LYS A 368 -14.44 25.95 7.64
CA LYS A 368 -15.82 26.31 7.29
C LYS A 368 -16.55 26.98 8.47
N SER A 369 -16.52 26.37 9.65
CA SER A 369 -17.15 26.91 10.87
C SER A 369 -16.21 26.84 12.07
N PHE A 370 -16.55 27.59 13.12
CA PHE A 370 -15.90 27.59 14.42
C PHE A 370 -16.89 27.07 15.48
N LYS A 371 -16.43 26.20 16.37
CA LYS A 371 -17.17 25.63 17.50
C LYS A 371 -16.41 25.92 18.80
N ALA A 372 -17.10 26.26 19.89
CA ALA A 372 -16.48 26.44 21.20
C ALA A 372 -17.43 26.09 22.34
N ARG A 373 -16.88 25.76 23.52
CA ARG A 373 -17.64 25.62 24.78
C ARG A 373 -17.40 26.85 25.66
N VAL A 374 -18.48 27.53 26.05
CA VAL A 374 -18.43 28.85 26.69
C VAL A 374 -19.50 29.04 27.75
N ALA A 375 -19.24 29.90 28.74
CA ALA A 375 -20.21 30.32 29.75
C ALA A 375 -20.23 31.85 29.91
N THR A 376 -21.42 32.46 29.98
CA THR A 376 -21.56 33.88 30.31
C THR A 376 -22.93 34.25 30.87
N ALA A 377 -22.95 35.17 31.84
CA ALA A 377 -24.20 35.73 32.36
C ALA A 377 -24.85 36.77 31.43
N GLU A 378 -24.09 37.39 30.51
CA GLU A 378 -24.58 38.47 29.62
C GLU A 378 -24.20 38.22 28.16
N SER A 379 -25.13 38.42 27.23
CA SER A 379 -24.89 38.19 25.81
C SER A 379 -23.78 39.11 25.26
N CYS A 380 -22.80 38.52 24.57
CA CYS A 380 -21.60 39.19 24.09
C CYS A 380 -21.16 38.66 22.71
N SER A 381 -19.89 38.83 22.36
CA SER A 381 -19.28 38.24 21.16
C SER A 381 -17.76 38.13 21.29
N LEU A 382 -17.15 37.35 20.41
CA LEU A 382 -15.70 37.36 20.16
C LEU A 382 -15.40 37.60 18.68
N GLU A 383 -14.26 38.23 18.39
CA GLU A 383 -13.66 38.26 17.05
C GLU A 383 -12.55 37.23 16.96
N ILE A 384 -12.50 36.51 15.83
CA ILE A 384 -11.41 35.60 15.49
C ILE A 384 -10.56 36.25 14.40
N ARG A 385 -9.23 36.35 14.59
CA ARG A 385 -8.32 36.96 13.62
C ARG A 385 -7.08 36.11 13.35
N ALA A 386 -6.57 36.19 12.12
CA ALA A 386 -5.30 35.56 11.72
C ALA A 386 -4.12 36.52 11.79
N GLU A 387 -2.93 35.99 12.08
CA GLU A 387 -1.60 36.62 12.12
C GLU A 387 -1.37 37.79 13.10
N SER A 388 -2.39 38.59 13.43
CA SER A 388 -2.28 39.63 14.46
C SER A 388 -3.63 40.06 15.01
N LEU A 389 -3.59 40.78 16.14
CA LEU A 389 -4.74 41.48 16.74
C LEU A 389 -5.48 42.44 15.78
N THR A 390 -4.82 42.88 14.71
CA THR A 390 -5.39 43.74 13.65
C THR A 390 -5.49 43.04 12.29
N GLY A 391 -5.19 41.74 12.22
CA GLY A 391 -5.14 40.96 10.99
C GLY A 391 -6.52 40.56 10.46
N SER A 392 -6.53 39.69 9.45
CA SER A 392 -7.73 39.24 8.74
C SER A 392 -8.81 38.75 9.71
N LEU A 393 -9.99 39.37 9.66
CA LEU A 393 -11.14 38.98 10.48
C LEU A 393 -11.76 37.71 9.89
N ILE A 394 -11.61 36.61 10.62
CA ILE A 394 -12.06 35.27 10.22
C ILE A 394 -13.55 35.11 10.53
N GLY A 395 -13.99 35.58 11.70
CA GLY A 395 -15.39 35.63 12.08
C GLY A 395 -15.66 36.55 13.27
N THR A 396 -16.91 36.97 13.41
CA THR A 396 -17.43 37.62 14.63
C THR A 396 -18.53 36.73 15.16
N ILE A 397 -18.26 36.07 16.28
CA ILE A 397 -19.09 35.00 16.83
C ILE A 397 -19.96 35.58 17.94
N PRO A 398 -21.29 35.67 17.78
CA PRO A 398 -22.19 36.12 18.84
C PRO A 398 -22.36 35.02 19.89
N ILE A 399 -22.50 35.42 21.16
CA ILE A 399 -22.66 34.50 22.30
C ILE A 399 -23.87 34.97 23.11
N SER A 400 -24.85 34.09 23.29
CA SER A 400 -26.01 34.35 24.17
C SER A 400 -25.62 34.17 25.64
N SER A 401 -26.38 34.79 26.56
CA SER A 401 -26.31 34.43 27.99
C SER A 401 -26.65 32.95 28.18
N THR A 402 -25.75 32.20 28.80
CA THR A 402 -25.96 30.82 29.29
C THR A 402 -26.54 30.80 30.71
N GLY A 403 -26.93 31.97 31.22
CA GLY A 403 -27.61 32.17 32.51
C GLY A 403 -26.68 32.44 33.70
N ASN A 404 -25.46 31.89 33.74
CA ASN A 404 -24.44 32.19 34.75
C ASN A 404 -23.03 31.76 34.30
N TRP A 405 -22.01 32.10 35.10
CA TRP A 405 -20.59 31.89 34.82
C TRP A 405 -20.13 30.43 34.85
N ASP A 406 -20.93 29.54 35.45
CA ASP A 406 -20.61 28.13 35.67
C ASP A 406 -21.41 27.20 34.74
N THR A 407 -22.30 27.75 33.91
CA THR A 407 -23.14 27.01 32.95
C THR A 407 -22.54 27.11 31.55
N TYR A 408 -21.84 26.06 31.14
CA TYR A 408 -21.15 25.99 29.85
C TYR A 408 -22.04 25.36 28.77
N GLU A 409 -22.19 26.06 27.64
CA GLU A 409 -22.91 25.58 26.45
C GLU A 409 -21.97 25.53 25.24
N GLU A 410 -22.27 24.66 24.26
CA GLU A 410 -21.57 24.63 22.98
C GLU A 410 -22.20 25.64 22.00
N ILE A 411 -21.35 26.45 21.36
CA ILE A 411 -21.72 27.33 20.24
C ILE A 411 -21.07 26.85 18.95
N SER A 412 -21.71 27.09 17.80
CA SER A 412 -21.18 26.77 16.47
C SER A 412 -21.67 27.78 15.43
N TYR A 413 -20.76 28.37 14.66
CA TYR A 413 -21.04 29.43 13.68
C TYR A 413 -20.09 29.35 12.48
N ASP A 414 -20.61 29.56 11.27
CA ASP A 414 -19.78 29.63 10.05
C ASP A 414 -18.77 30.79 10.10
N VAL A 415 -17.60 30.58 9.51
CA VAL A 415 -16.50 31.57 9.42
C VAL A 415 -16.09 31.80 7.96
N SER A 416 -15.39 32.91 7.72
CA SER A 416 -14.73 33.13 6.43
C SER A 416 -13.49 32.21 6.28
N SER A 417 -13.14 31.91 5.03
CA SER A 417 -12.11 30.92 4.68
C SER A 417 -10.71 31.32 5.16
N ILE A 418 -10.26 30.73 6.27
CA ILE A 418 -8.85 30.65 6.69
C ILE A 418 -8.25 29.32 6.22
N THR A 419 -6.95 29.28 5.88
CA THR A 419 -6.26 28.13 5.25
C THR A 419 -4.80 28.04 5.71
N GLY A 420 -4.23 26.84 5.76
CA GLY A 420 -2.83 26.56 6.13
C GLY A 420 -2.50 26.81 7.60
N VAL A 421 -1.20 26.72 7.94
CA VAL A 421 -0.68 26.95 9.29
C VAL A 421 -0.64 28.45 9.58
N GLN A 422 -1.48 28.92 10.51
CA GLN A 422 -1.70 30.33 10.82
C GLN A 422 -1.68 30.57 12.34
N ASN A 423 -1.36 31.79 12.76
CA ASN A 423 -1.45 32.21 14.16
C ASN A 423 -2.85 32.80 14.42
N LEU A 424 -3.54 32.30 15.43
CA LEU A 424 -4.93 32.64 15.75
C LEU A 424 -5.00 33.59 16.94
N TYR A 425 -5.83 34.62 16.84
CA TYR A 425 -6.13 35.55 17.93
C TYR A 425 -7.64 35.56 18.19
N ILE A 426 -8.04 35.25 19.42
CA ILE A 426 -9.41 35.38 19.90
C ILE A 426 -9.49 36.66 20.72
N ILE A 427 -10.34 37.60 20.31
CA ILE A 427 -10.49 38.94 20.92
C ILE A 427 -11.91 39.08 21.46
N PHE A 428 -12.04 39.17 22.78
CA PHE A 428 -13.32 39.14 23.47
C PHE A 428 -13.95 40.54 23.51
N LYS A 429 -15.25 40.65 23.23
CA LYS A 429 -16.00 41.92 23.20
C LYS A 429 -16.96 42.08 24.38
N GLY A 430 -16.96 41.12 25.29
CA GLY A 430 -17.69 41.13 26.55
C GLY A 430 -17.07 40.13 27.53
N TYR A 431 -17.66 40.03 28.72
CA TYR A 431 -17.25 39.08 29.74
C TYR A 431 -17.74 37.67 29.36
N VAL A 432 -16.82 36.70 29.27
CA VAL A 432 -17.10 35.30 28.92
C VAL A 432 -16.01 34.41 29.50
N ASN A 433 -16.37 33.19 29.90
CA ASN A 433 -15.44 32.10 30.17
C ASN A 433 -15.44 31.17 28.94
N ILE A 434 -14.27 30.73 28.50
CA ILE A 434 -14.10 29.78 27.39
C ILE A 434 -13.30 28.57 27.87
N ASP A 435 -13.83 27.39 27.58
CA ASP A 435 -13.31 26.08 27.96
C ASP A 435 -12.41 25.56 26.83
N TRP A 436 -12.96 25.17 25.69
CA TRP A 436 -12.21 24.80 24.48
C TRP A 436 -12.84 25.36 23.20
N PHE A 437 -12.10 25.28 22.09
CA PHE A 437 -12.61 25.55 20.74
C PHE A 437 -12.04 24.59 19.69
N MET A 438 -12.69 24.55 18.53
CA MET A 438 -12.21 23.90 17.31
C MET A 438 -12.84 24.56 16.09
N PHE A 439 -12.41 24.15 14.91
CA PHE A 439 -13.02 24.48 13.62
C PHE A 439 -13.53 23.21 12.93
N THR A 440 -14.37 23.39 11.91
CA THR A 440 -14.72 22.32 10.97
C THR A 440 -13.99 22.52 9.64
N PRO A 441 -13.50 21.45 8.98
CA PRO A 441 -12.75 21.58 7.74
C PRO A 441 -13.64 22.02 6.57
N LYS A 442 -13.04 22.84 5.70
CA LYS A 442 -13.52 23.17 4.36
C LYS A 442 -12.79 22.26 3.37
N ALA A 443 -13.56 21.52 2.58
CA ALA A 443 -13.04 20.60 1.57
C ALA A 443 -12.04 21.29 0.63
N ALA A 444 -10.98 20.58 0.26
CA ALA A 444 -9.92 21.08 -0.59
C ALA A 444 -10.36 21.21 -2.05
N GLU A 445 -10.08 22.35 -2.67
CA GLU A 445 -10.11 22.46 -4.13
C GLU A 445 -8.76 21.99 -4.70
N ILE A 446 -8.75 20.74 -5.15
CA ILE A 446 -7.59 20.12 -5.82
C ILE A 446 -7.36 20.83 -7.17
N LYS A 447 -6.10 21.13 -7.50
CA LYS A 447 -5.68 21.63 -8.81
C LYS A 447 -5.14 20.50 -9.67
N ILE A 448 -5.46 20.54 -10.96
CA ILE A 448 -5.09 19.50 -11.93
C ILE A 448 -4.05 20.08 -12.91
N ASP A 449 -2.91 19.39 -13.08
CA ASP A 449 -1.81 19.81 -13.94
C ASP A 449 -2.08 19.41 -15.40
N ALA A 450 -2.33 20.39 -16.28
CA ALA A 450 -2.72 20.13 -17.68
C ALA A 450 -1.65 19.38 -18.50
N PHE A 451 -0.40 19.35 -18.05
CA PHE A 451 0.73 18.75 -18.78
C PHE A 451 1.07 17.33 -18.32
N LYS A 452 0.27 16.74 -17.43
CA LYS A 452 0.35 15.34 -17.01
C LYS A 452 -0.78 14.50 -17.63
N LYS A 453 -0.67 13.18 -17.50
CA LYS A 453 -1.79 12.23 -17.74
C LYS A 453 -2.89 12.55 -16.71
N ILE A 454 -4.06 12.96 -17.17
CA ILE A 454 -5.26 13.16 -16.37
C ILE A 454 -6.21 12.02 -16.72
N GLN A 455 -6.53 11.16 -15.76
CA GLN A 455 -7.49 10.09 -15.96
C GLN A 455 -8.89 10.68 -16.23
N ALA A 456 -9.66 10.05 -17.10
CA ALA A 456 -10.99 10.53 -17.44
C ALA A 456 -12.00 10.27 -16.32
N GLU A 457 -11.76 9.23 -15.50
CA GLU A 457 -12.49 8.90 -14.27
C GLU A 457 -12.22 9.86 -13.10
N ASP A 458 -11.15 10.67 -13.12
CA ASP A 458 -10.89 11.75 -12.15
C ASP A 458 -11.82 12.98 -12.36
N TYR A 459 -13.00 12.81 -12.98
CA TYR A 459 -13.89 13.92 -13.30
C TYR A 459 -14.47 14.56 -12.03
N THR A 460 -14.64 15.88 -12.03
CA THR A 460 -15.23 16.61 -10.91
C THR A 460 -16.76 16.53 -10.91
N ASN A 461 -17.38 16.54 -12.09
CA ASN A 461 -18.80 16.18 -12.29
C ASN A 461 -18.99 15.57 -13.68
N VAL A 462 -20.08 14.81 -13.82
CA VAL A 462 -20.55 14.20 -15.06
C VAL A 462 -22.01 14.57 -15.35
N SER A 463 -22.43 14.50 -16.60
CA SER A 463 -23.79 14.89 -17.03
C SER A 463 -24.90 13.86 -16.78
N ASN A 464 -24.54 12.63 -16.42
CA ASN A 464 -25.44 11.48 -16.31
C ASN A 464 -24.81 10.41 -15.41
N ASP A 465 -25.55 9.95 -14.40
CA ASP A 465 -25.07 9.00 -13.38
C ASP A 465 -24.78 7.59 -13.94
N ASN A 466 -25.28 7.29 -15.16
CA ASN A 466 -24.97 6.04 -15.86
C ASN A 466 -23.55 5.99 -16.44
N ILE A 467 -22.79 7.10 -16.46
CA ILE A 467 -21.39 7.10 -16.90
C ILE A 467 -20.54 6.59 -15.74
N SER A 468 -20.24 5.28 -15.79
CA SER A 468 -19.47 4.57 -14.78
C SER A 468 -18.02 4.33 -15.23
N THR A 469 -17.16 4.07 -14.25
CA THR A 469 -15.78 3.64 -14.47
C THR A 469 -15.75 2.14 -14.74
N ILE A 470 -15.19 1.74 -15.87
CA ILE A 470 -14.90 0.34 -16.21
C ILE A 470 -13.40 0.07 -16.05
N LYS A 471 -13.05 -1.18 -15.71
CA LYS A 471 -11.69 -1.69 -15.83
C LYS A 471 -11.58 -2.50 -17.11
N TYR A 472 -10.66 -2.10 -17.99
CA TYR A 472 -10.33 -2.85 -19.22
C TYR A 472 -8.93 -3.49 -19.12
N THR A 473 -8.12 -3.11 -18.13
CA THR A 473 -7.06 -3.95 -17.54
C THR A 473 -7.22 -3.93 -16.01
N PRO A 474 -6.50 -4.78 -15.24
CA PRO A 474 -6.54 -4.70 -13.78
C PRO A 474 -5.91 -3.42 -13.21
N SER A 475 -4.97 -2.81 -13.94
CA SER A 475 -4.25 -1.57 -13.57
C SER A 475 -4.87 -0.29 -14.13
N ASP A 476 -5.59 -0.36 -15.24
CA ASP A 476 -6.04 0.78 -16.03
C ASP A 476 -7.58 0.80 -16.16
N SER A 477 -8.14 1.97 -15.91
CA SER A 477 -9.57 2.26 -15.91
C SER A 477 -9.92 3.32 -16.94
N ALA A 478 -11.20 3.37 -17.30
CA ALA A 478 -11.77 4.33 -18.23
C ALA A 478 -13.22 4.61 -17.86
N ILE A 479 -13.76 5.73 -18.31
CA ILE A 479 -15.21 5.99 -18.25
C ILE A 479 -15.91 5.49 -19.52
N ALA A 480 -17.09 4.91 -19.34
CA ALA A 480 -17.87 4.28 -20.40
C ALA A 480 -19.35 4.72 -20.38
N TYR A 481 -20.16 4.11 -21.26
CA TYR A 481 -21.61 4.35 -21.42
C TYR A 481 -22.01 5.78 -21.84
N ILE A 482 -21.03 6.65 -22.12
CA ILE A 482 -21.21 8.03 -22.60
C ILE A 482 -22.09 8.05 -23.86
N GLN A 483 -22.99 9.05 -23.96
CA GLN A 483 -23.91 9.24 -25.08
C GLN A 483 -23.80 10.64 -25.70
N SER A 484 -24.44 10.82 -26.87
CA SER A 484 -24.52 12.11 -27.55
C SER A 484 -25.09 13.22 -26.65
N GLY A 485 -24.38 14.34 -26.53
CA GLY A 485 -24.75 15.48 -25.69
C GLY A 485 -24.34 15.35 -24.22
N ASN A 486 -23.69 14.26 -23.82
CA ASN A 486 -23.09 14.13 -22.49
C ASN A 486 -21.82 14.98 -22.36
N TYR A 487 -21.40 15.23 -21.11
CA TYR A 487 -20.16 15.91 -20.80
C TYR A 487 -19.58 15.42 -19.47
N ILE A 488 -18.25 15.57 -19.34
CA ILE A 488 -17.53 15.56 -18.07
C ILE A 488 -16.87 16.92 -17.86
N ASN A 489 -16.58 17.25 -16.60
CA ASN A 489 -15.89 18.49 -16.26
C ASN A 489 -14.78 18.27 -15.22
N PHE A 490 -13.68 19.00 -15.39
CA PHE A 490 -12.57 19.05 -14.45
C PHE A 490 -12.41 20.47 -13.94
N ASN A 491 -12.53 20.67 -12.63
CA ASN A 491 -12.32 21.98 -12.02
C ASN A 491 -10.81 22.28 -11.88
N ASN A 492 -10.45 23.56 -11.90
CA ASN A 492 -9.12 24.04 -11.56
C ASN A 492 -7.93 23.38 -12.33
N VAL A 493 -8.11 23.15 -13.63
CA VAL A 493 -7.06 22.67 -14.54
C VAL A 493 -6.10 23.82 -14.87
N ASP A 494 -4.80 23.65 -14.59
CA ASP A 494 -3.77 24.67 -14.77
C ASP A 494 -2.95 24.48 -16.05
N PHE A 495 -3.17 25.38 -17.01
CA PHE A 495 -2.45 25.43 -18.29
C PHE A 495 -1.17 26.29 -18.22
N GLY A 496 -0.85 26.87 -17.05
CA GLY A 496 0.37 27.61 -16.81
C GLY A 496 0.65 28.69 -17.86
N THR A 497 1.72 28.51 -18.63
CA THR A 497 2.22 29.50 -19.60
C THR A 497 1.62 29.40 -21.00
N GLY A 498 0.85 28.36 -21.32
CA GLY A 498 0.37 28.09 -22.69
C GLY A 498 0.32 26.62 -23.05
N ALA A 499 -0.78 26.19 -23.67
CA ALA A 499 -0.95 24.89 -24.29
C ALA A 499 -1.52 25.05 -25.72
N LEU A 500 -0.98 24.30 -26.69
CA LEU A 500 -1.27 24.41 -28.13
C LEU A 500 -1.84 23.12 -28.77
N SER A 501 -1.74 21.97 -28.11
CA SER A 501 -2.37 20.72 -28.56
C SER A 501 -2.92 19.88 -27.41
N PHE A 502 -3.84 18.99 -27.76
CA PHE A 502 -4.53 18.06 -26.86
C PHE A 502 -4.38 16.63 -27.38
N LYS A 503 -4.03 15.69 -26.50
CA LYS A 503 -3.97 14.24 -26.77
C LYS A 503 -4.88 13.49 -25.80
N ALA A 504 -5.58 12.46 -26.28
CA ALA A 504 -6.42 11.59 -25.47
C ALA A 504 -6.29 10.12 -25.92
N ASN A 505 -6.41 9.19 -24.97
CA ASN A 505 -6.53 7.75 -25.24
C ASN A 505 -8.01 7.34 -25.14
N VAL A 506 -8.59 6.91 -26.26
CA VAL A 506 -10.04 6.83 -26.48
C VAL A 506 -10.41 5.69 -27.42
N VAL A 507 -11.66 5.22 -27.33
CA VAL A 507 -12.23 4.28 -28.30
C VAL A 507 -13.73 4.53 -28.50
N CYS A 508 -14.17 4.47 -29.75
CA CYS A 508 -15.57 4.46 -30.14
C CYS A 508 -15.80 3.18 -30.95
N ALA A 509 -16.79 2.36 -30.60
CA ALA A 509 -17.27 1.27 -31.46
C ALA A 509 -18.79 1.39 -31.73
N SER A 510 -19.27 2.63 -31.90
CA SER A 510 -20.70 2.94 -32.09
C SER A 510 -21.21 2.71 -33.52
N GLY A 511 -20.34 2.36 -34.46
CA GLY A 511 -20.62 2.38 -35.91
C GLY A 511 -20.58 3.80 -36.52
N SER A 512 -20.23 4.83 -35.74
CA SER A 512 -20.13 6.22 -36.18
C SER A 512 -18.98 6.98 -35.51
N THR A 513 -18.53 8.08 -36.11
CA THR A 513 -17.49 8.95 -35.54
C THR A 513 -18.07 9.81 -34.41
N THR A 514 -17.41 9.80 -33.24
CA THR A 514 -17.73 10.67 -32.10
C THR A 514 -16.73 11.82 -32.03
N ASP A 515 -17.19 13.05 -31.82
CA ASP A 515 -16.33 14.21 -31.56
C ASP A 515 -16.31 14.55 -30.06
N ILE A 516 -15.13 14.94 -29.56
CA ILE A 516 -14.92 15.54 -28.24
C ILE A 516 -14.66 17.04 -28.44
N GLN A 517 -15.55 17.89 -27.95
CA GLN A 517 -15.40 19.34 -27.97
C GLN A 517 -14.74 19.83 -26.68
N ILE A 518 -13.57 20.47 -26.81
CA ILE A 518 -12.74 20.91 -25.69
C ILE A 518 -13.11 22.36 -25.35
N ARG A 519 -13.67 22.63 -24.17
CA ARG A 519 -14.28 23.91 -23.79
C ARG A 519 -13.83 24.45 -22.44
N LEU A 520 -13.81 25.78 -22.30
CA LEU A 520 -13.54 26.45 -21.01
C LEU A 520 -14.80 26.98 -20.34
N GLY A 521 -14.86 26.84 -19.02
CA GLY A 521 -15.81 27.50 -18.12
C GLY A 521 -17.22 26.91 -18.09
N SER A 522 -17.75 26.43 -19.22
CA SER A 522 -19.04 25.71 -19.28
C SER A 522 -19.16 24.86 -20.55
N THR A 523 -20.20 24.02 -20.59
CA THR A 523 -20.63 23.26 -21.79
C THR A 523 -20.99 24.13 -22.99
N THR A 524 -21.31 25.41 -22.77
CA THR A 524 -21.60 26.41 -23.82
C THR A 524 -20.46 27.42 -24.03
N GLY A 525 -19.38 27.31 -23.25
CA GLY A 525 -18.23 28.21 -23.27
C GLY A 525 -17.32 28.03 -24.48
N THR A 526 -16.26 28.84 -24.53
CA THR A 526 -15.31 28.92 -25.65
C THR A 526 -14.73 27.55 -26.00
N ILE A 527 -14.91 27.13 -27.25
CA ILE A 527 -14.26 25.94 -27.82
C ILE A 527 -12.79 26.27 -28.08
N LEU A 528 -11.87 25.48 -27.52
CA LEU A 528 -10.44 25.55 -27.82
C LEU A 528 -10.07 24.70 -29.03
N GLY A 529 -10.73 23.55 -29.20
CA GLY A 529 -10.57 22.65 -30.33
C GLY A 529 -11.57 21.48 -30.28
N THR A 530 -11.47 20.58 -31.26
CA THR A 530 -12.30 19.37 -31.36
C THR A 530 -11.42 18.19 -31.76
N LEU A 531 -11.57 17.07 -31.05
CA LEU A 531 -10.93 15.79 -31.39
C LEU A 531 -11.98 14.82 -31.96
N SER A 532 -11.81 14.38 -33.21
CA SER A 532 -12.69 13.39 -33.85
C SER A 532 -12.17 11.97 -33.65
N VAL A 533 -13.04 11.06 -33.20
CA VAL A 533 -12.75 9.68 -32.82
C VAL A 533 -13.54 8.72 -33.73
N PRO A 534 -12.92 8.12 -34.77
CA PRO A 534 -13.59 7.18 -35.66
C PRO A 534 -14.07 5.90 -34.94
N SER A 535 -15.04 5.20 -35.52
CA SER A 535 -15.48 3.89 -34.99
C SER A 535 -14.47 2.78 -35.31
N THR A 536 -14.15 1.98 -34.31
CA THR A 536 -13.48 0.67 -34.36
C THR A 536 -14.52 -0.46 -34.29
N GLU A 537 -14.05 -1.71 -34.16
CA GLU A 537 -14.87 -2.93 -34.04
C GLU A 537 -14.98 -3.48 -32.58
N SER A 538 -14.27 -2.88 -31.60
CA SER A 538 -14.30 -3.27 -30.18
C SER A 538 -14.18 -2.03 -29.28
N TRP A 539 -14.83 -2.09 -28.11
CA TRP A 539 -14.85 -1.07 -27.06
C TRP A 539 -13.64 -1.09 -26.12
N ASP A 540 -12.70 -2.02 -26.35
CA ASP A 540 -11.60 -2.35 -25.43
C ASP A 540 -10.22 -1.95 -26.00
N ILE A 541 -10.16 -1.56 -27.28
CA ILE A 541 -8.93 -1.19 -27.99
C ILE A 541 -8.82 0.34 -28.08
N TYR A 542 -8.25 0.93 -27.03
CA TYR A 542 -7.98 2.37 -26.93
C TYR A 542 -6.87 2.81 -27.87
N ASN A 543 -7.03 4.02 -28.42
CA ASN A 543 -6.09 4.63 -29.37
C ASN A 543 -5.73 6.06 -28.93
N GLU A 544 -4.43 6.40 -28.97
CA GLU A 544 -3.97 7.78 -28.81
C GLU A 544 -4.35 8.62 -30.05
N LEU A 545 -5.22 9.61 -29.87
CA LEU A 545 -5.58 10.59 -30.90
C LEU A 545 -5.24 12.01 -30.44
N SER A 546 -4.97 12.94 -31.36
CA SER A 546 -4.54 14.30 -31.01
C SER A 546 -5.03 15.39 -31.97
N CYS A 547 -5.19 16.62 -31.47
CA CYS A 547 -5.60 17.80 -32.24
C CYS A 547 -4.90 19.09 -31.74
N ASN A 548 -4.84 20.12 -32.60
CA ASN A 548 -4.41 21.46 -32.21
C ASN A 548 -5.55 22.23 -31.54
N ILE A 549 -5.20 23.10 -30.60
CA ILE A 549 -6.13 23.96 -29.87
C ILE A 549 -5.70 25.43 -29.93
N SER A 550 -6.63 26.36 -29.71
CA SER A 550 -6.30 27.76 -29.47
C SER A 550 -5.59 27.91 -28.11
N ASN A 551 -4.49 28.68 -28.08
CA ASN A 551 -3.66 28.86 -26.89
C ASN A 551 -4.45 29.26 -25.62
N VAL A 552 -4.29 28.49 -24.55
CA VAL A 552 -4.89 28.70 -23.22
C VAL A 552 -3.78 28.84 -22.16
N ILE A 553 -3.95 29.79 -21.23
CA ILE A 553 -2.98 30.11 -20.16
C ILE A 553 -3.67 30.20 -18.80
N GLY A 554 -2.97 29.86 -17.71
CA GLY A 554 -3.47 29.90 -16.33
C GLY A 554 -4.48 28.81 -15.99
N THR A 555 -5.12 28.94 -14.81
CA THR A 555 -6.06 27.94 -14.26
C THR A 555 -7.51 28.20 -14.71
N HIS A 556 -8.21 27.18 -15.21
CA HIS A 556 -9.62 27.23 -15.65
C HIS A 556 -10.38 25.94 -15.34
N ASN A 557 -11.72 25.99 -15.34
CA ASN A 557 -12.54 24.77 -15.39
C ASN A 557 -12.65 24.28 -16.84
N LEU A 558 -12.31 23.02 -17.07
CA LEU A 558 -12.35 22.35 -18.37
C LEU A 558 -13.65 21.54 -18.51
N TYR A 559 -14.26 21.60 -19.69
CA TYR A 559 -15.42 20.80 -20.08
C TYR A 559 -15.10 20.03 -21.36
N LEU A 560 -15.38 18.73 -21.36
CA LEU A 560 -15.26 17.87 -22.53
C LEU A 560 -16.68 17.38 -22.88
N VAL A 561 -17.16 17.75 -24.08
CA VAL A 561 -18.57 17.52 -24.50
C VAL A 561 -18.58 16.58 -25.72
N PHE A 562 -19.35 15.51 -25.64
CA PHE A 562 -19.31 14.38 -26.58
C PHE A 562 -20.49 14.42 -27.57
N THR A 563 -20.25 14.16 -28.86
CA THR A 563 -21.32 14.15 -29.89
C THR A 563 -21.92 12.77 -30.17
N GLY A 564 -21.37 11.70 -29.61
CA GLY A 564 -21.80 10.32 -29.77
C GLY A 564 -21.20 9.40 -28.70
N PRO A 565 -21.44 8.08 -28.78
CA PRO A 565 -20.91 7.13 -27.78
C PRO A 565 -19.40 6.93 -27.89
N ILE A 566 -18.73 6.77 -26.74
CA ILE A 566 -17.27 6.72 -26.60
C ILE A 566 -16.89 6.15 -25.22
N ASN A 567 -15.79 5.39 -25.14
CA ASN A 567 -15.09 5.12 -23.89
C ASN A 567 -13.77 5.93 -23.88
N PHE A 568 -13.35 6.39 -22.70
CA PHE A 568 -12.30 7.39 -22.56
C PHE A 568 -11.46 7.08 -21.30
N ASP A 569 -10.15 6.92 -21.48
CA ASP A 569 -9.19 6.51 -20.43
C ASP A 569 -8.43 7.71 -19.84
N TRP A 570 -7.67 8.47 -20.65
CA TRP A 570 -6.98 9.68 -20.16
C TRP A 570 -6.76 10.73 -21.25
N PHE A 571 -6.42 11.94 -20.82
CA PHE A 571 -5.97 13.03 -21.71
C PHE A 571 -4.79 13.82 -21.11
N MET A 572 -4.11 14.59 -21.97
CA MET A 572 -3.12 15.58 -21.58
C MET A 572 -3.04 16.71 -22.62
N PHE A 573 -2.48 17.85 -22.22
CA PHE A 573 -2.14 18.95 -23.12
C PHE A 573 -0.62 19.05 -23.33
N SER A 574 -0.22 19.64 -24.46
CA SER A 574 1.18 19.97 -24.77
C SER A 574 1.36 21.44 -25.12
N LYS A 575 2.60 21.94 -24.95
CA LYS A 575 3.02 23.29 -25.35
C LYS A 575 3.37 23.39 -26.84
N ASP A 576 3.50 22.26 -27.52
CA ASP A 576 3.84 22.17 -28.94
C ASP A 576 2.60 22.07 -29.83
N GLU A 577 2.70 22.59 -31.06
CA GLU A 577 1.65 22.51 -32.09
C GLU A 577 1.93 21.35 -33.08
N LEU A 578 0.92 20.56 -33.43
CA LEU A 578 1.07 19.42 -34.34
C LEU A 578 1.35 19.90 -35.77
N SER A 579 2.42 19.37 -36.37
CA SER A 579 2.84 19.72 -37.74
C SER A 579 2.02 18.99 -38.80
N ALA A 580 1.50 19.73 -39.79
CA ALA A 580 0.70 19.17 -40.87
C ALA A 580 1.55 18.35 -41.87
N SER A 581 1.08 17.14 -42.20
CA SER A 581 1.69 16.22 -43.17
C SER A 581 0.80 16.04 -44.41
N PRO A 582 1.34 15.94 -45.65
CA PRO A 582 0.55 16.13 -46.87
C PRO A 582 -0.31 14.92 -47.29
N THR A 583 -1.56 15.19 -47.67
CA THR A 583 -2.56 14.20 -48.10
C THR A 583 -2.33 13.70 -49.54
N PRO A 584 -2.39 12.38 -49.82
CA PRO A 584 -2.39 11.85 -51.18
C PRO A 584 -3.76 11.94 -51.87
N THR A 585 -3.78 12.21 -53.17
CA THR A 585 -5.00 12.49 -53.97
C THR A 585 -5.63 11.21 -54.58
N PRO A 586 -6.96 11.01 -54.52
CA PRO A 586 -7.65 9.90 -55.20
C PRO A 586 -7.92 10.17 -56.69
N THR A 587 -8.10 9.13 -57.50
CA THR A 587 -8.53 9.24 -58.92
C THR A 587 -9.36 7.99 -59.35
N PRO A 588 -10.44 8.12 -60.15
CA PRO A 588 -11.46 7.06 -60.40
C PRO A 588 -11.24 6.30 -61.74
N VAL A 589 -12.08 5.40 -62.28
CA VAL A 589 -13.53 5.03 -62.20
C VAL A 589 -13.64 3.50 -62.50
N SER A 590 -14.73 2.70 -62.42
CA SER A 590 -16.20 2.81 -62.29
C SER A 590 -16.76 1.45 -61.74
N HIS A 591 -18.01 0.94 -61.82
CA HIS A 591 -19.25 1.30 -62.55
C HIS A 591 -20.54 0.79 -61.84
N THR A 592 -21.48 1.71 -61.56
CA THR A 592 -22.96 1.59 -61.53
C THR A 592 -23.66 0.23 -61.29
N ASN A 593 -24.28 0.03 -60.11
CA ASN A 593 -25.74 0.19 -59.89
C ASN A 593 -26.16 -0.05 -58.42
N THR A 594 -27.17 0.69 -57.94
CA THR A 594 -27.78 0.68 -56.57
C THR A 594 -29.30 0.44 -56.67
N PRO A 595 -30.07 0.28 -55.57
CA PRO A 595 -29.77 0.04 -54.14
C PRO A 595 -30.27 -1.38 -53.71
N THR A 596 -30.29 -1.86 -52.46
CA THR A 596 -30.29 -1.27 -51.09
C THR A 596 -29.60 -2.27 -50.14
N SER A 597 -28.98 -1.82 -49.05
CA SER A 597 -28.35 -2.71 -48.05
C SER A 597 -29.01 -2.60 -46.67
N THR A 598 -29.53 -3.72 -46.20
CA THR A 598 -29.78 -4.05 -44.79
C THR A 598 -29.67 -5.57 -44.66
N ASP A 599 -28.50 -6.08 -44.30
CA ASP A 599 -28.38 -7.40 -43.69
C ASP A 599 -27.01 -7.60 -43.02
N SER A 600 -26.95 -8.60 -42.15
CA SER A 600 -25.74 -9.05 -41.45
C SER A 600 -24.57 -9.43 -42.38
N TYR A 601 -23.37 -9.59 -41.81
CA TYR A 601 -22.80 -10.94 -41.72
C TYR A 601 -21.92 -11.14 -40.48
N THR A 602 -21.77 -12.41 -40.13
CA THR A 602 -21.18 -12.99 -38.90
C THR A 602 -19.64 -12.89 -38.81
N PRO A 603 -19.05 -13.13 -37.61
CA PRO A 603 -17.70 -12.68 -37.28
C PRO A 603 -16.59 -13.71 -37.51
N THR A 604 -15.35 -13.22 -37.50
CA THR A 604 -14.10 -13.97 -37.23
C THR A 604 -13.14 -13.05 -36.45
N PRO A 605 -12.23 -13.59 -35.62
CA PRO A 605 -12.43 -13.40 -34.17
C PRO A 605 -11.56 -12.33 -33.52
N SER A 606 -12.03 -11.86 -32.35
CA SER A 606 -11.27 -11.02 -31.41
C SER A 606 -9.97 -11.68 -30.94
N ALA A 607 -8.96 -10.86 -30.67
CA ALA A 607 -7.74 -11.26 -29.97
C ALA A 607 -7.81 -10.78 -28.51
N THR A 608 -7.90 -11.73 -27.57
CA THR A 608 -8.15 -11.46 -26.15
C THR A 608 -7.03 -10.64 -25.48
N ILE A 609 -7.41 -9.69 -24.62
CA ILE A 609 -6.50 -8.92 -23.75
C ILE A 609 -6.01 -9.79 -22.58
N MET A 610 -4.86 -9.43 -22.01
CA MET A 610 -4.15 -10.16 -20.95
C MET A 610 -4.29 -9.52 -19.55
N PRO A 611 -4.67 -10.26 -18.48
CA PRO A 611 -4.64 -9.77 -17.09
C PRO A 611 -3.25 -9.82 -16.43
N THR A 612 -3.18 -9.38 -15.16
CA THR A 612 -1.95 -9.11 -14.39
C THR A 612 -1.17 -10.33 -13.88
N ASP A 613 0.07 -10.07 -13.50
CA ASP A 613 1.20 -11.00 -13.54
C ASP A 613 1.61 -11.56 -12.16
N THR A 614 1.29 -12.83 -11.89
CA THR A 614 1.81 -13.62 -10.75
C THR A 614 2.87 -14.63 -11.20
N ILE A 615 4.11 -14.62 -10.65
CA ILE A 615 5.17 -15.57 -11.03
C ILE A 615 4.96 -16.94 -10.35
N ILE A 616 4.96 -18.02 -11.13
CA ILE A 616 5.06 -19.41 -10.62
C ILE A 616 6.52 -19.90 -10.73
N GLU A 617 7.21 -20.04 -9.59
CA GLU A 617 8.66 -20.29 -9.53
C GLU A 617 9.14 -21.66 -10.08
N GLN A 618 8.26 -22.63 -10.30
CA GLN A 618 8.67 -23.99 -10.70
C GLN A 618 7.81 -24.59 -11.81
N ILE A 619 8.30 -24.52 -13.05
CA ILE A 619 7.66 -25.12 -14.24
C ILE A 619 8.71 -25.80 -15.14
N ASP A 620 8.53 -27.10 -15.42
CA ASP A 620 9.41 -27.88 -16.30
C ASP A 620 9.10 -27.62 -17.78
N ILE A 621 9.49 -26.44 -18.28
CA ILE A 621 9.38 -26.07 -19.71
C ILE A 621 10.75 -26.16 -20.39
N ASN A 622 10.81 -26.96 -21.46
CA ASN A 622 11.97 -27.12 -22.33
C ASN A 622 11.71 -26.40 -23.66
N SER A 623 12.24 -25.19 -23.80
CA SER A 623 12.25 -24.40 -25.04
C SER A 623 13.63 -24.49 -25.71
N SER A 624 13.67 -24.77 -27.01
CA SER A 624 14.94 -24.92 -27.75
C SER A 624 14.84 -24.40 -29.18
N ARG A 625 15.94 -23.86 -29.71
CA ARG A 625 16.02 -23.38 -31.11
C ARG A 625 17.30 -23.86 -31.80
N VAL A 626 17.19 -24.12 -33.09
CA VAL A 626 18.22 -24.70 -33.94
C VAL A 626 18.26 -23.96 -35.28
N GLY A 627 19.29 -23.14 -35.49
CA GLY A 627 19.64 -22.58 -36.80
C GLY A 627 20.81 -23.33 -37.44
N PRO A 628 21.14 -23.04 -38.71
CA PRO A 628 22.29 -23.64 -39.39
C PRO A 628 23.60 -23.06 -38.85
N ALA A 629 24.54 -23.93 -38.52
CA ALA A 629 25.88 -23.53 -38.06
C ALA A 629 26.69 -22.75 -39.11
N ILE A 630 26.33 -22.86 -40.41
CA ILE A 630 27.02 -22.19 -41.51
C ILE A 630 26.00 -21.64 -42.53
N ALA A 631 26.18 -20.39 -42.97
CA ALA A 631 25.35 -19.73 -43.96
C ALA A 631 26.17 -18.94 -44.99
N GLU A 632 25.67 -18.87 -46.22
CA GLU A 632 26.25 -17.99 -47.24
C GLU A 632 25.63 -16.59 -47.14
N LEU A 633 26.43 -15.55 -47.36
CA LEU A 633 26.01 -14.16 -47.33
C LEU A 633 24.82 -13.93 -48.29
N ALA A 634 23.80 -13.19 -47.82
CA ALA A 634 22.54 -12.95 -48.52
C ALA A 634 21.67 -14.20 -48.84
N SER A 635 22.09 -15.43 -48.53
CA SER A 635 21.23 -16.62 -48.63
C SER A 635 20.06 -16.55 -47.63
N ILE A 636 18.98 -17.30 -47.88
CA ILE A 636 17.86 -17.45 -46.94
C ILE A 636 18.07 -18.74 -46.14
N LYS A 637 17.87 -18.68 -44.83
CA LYS A 637 18.06 -19.79 -43.89
C LYS A 637 16.90 -19.87 -42.90
N ASP A 638 16.42 -21.09 -42.63
CA ASP A 638 15.44 -21.37 -41.58
C ASP A 638 16.11 -21.54 -40.20
N ILE A 639 15.47 -21.04 -39.15
CA ILE A 639 15.75 -21.34 -37.74
C ILE A 639 14.51 -22.03 -37.19
N SER A 640 14.66 -23.25 -36.65
CA SER A 640 13.58 -24.05 -36.08
C SER A 640 13.49 -23.87 -34.56
N TYR A 641 12.27 -23.76 -34.03
CA TYR A 641 11.98 -23.65 -32.60
C TYR A 641 11.13 -24.85 -32.18
N LEU A 642 11.38 -25.40 -30.99
CA LEU A 642 10.73 -26.60 -30.47
C LEU A 642 10.48 -26.46 -28.96
N GLN A 643 9.29 -26.86 -28.51
CA GLN A 643 8.85 -26.67 -27.13
C GLN A 643 8.09 -27.89 -26.58
N SER A 644 8.39 -28.26 -25.32
CA SER A 644 7.70 -29.33 -24.58
C SER A 644 7.82 -29.12 -23.06
N GLY A 645 6.93 -29.69 -22.25
CA GLY A 645 7.00 -29.54 -20.80
C GLY A 645 5.75 -29.97 -20.02
N HIS A 646 5.73 -29.63 -18.73
CA HIS A 646 4.57 -29.79 -17.85
C HIS A 646 4.33 -28.52 -17.01
N ILE A 647 3.07 -28.19 -16.78
CA ILE A 647 2.59 -27.05 -15.99
C ILE A 647 1.84 -27.58 -14.76
N SER A 648 2.03 -26.91 -13.64
CA SER A 648 1.44 -27.24 -12.34
C SER A 648 1.03 -25.95 -11.63
N LEU A 649 -0.20 -25.90 -11.10
CA LEU A 649 -0.69 -24.76 -10.32
C LEU A 649 -0.33 -24.86 -8.83
N ASN A 650 0.35 -25.94 -8.40
CA ASN A 650 0.91 -26.11 -7.05
C ASN A 650 -0.06 -25.87 -5.87
N GLY A 651 -1.37 -26.03 -6.08
CA GLY A 651 -2.41 -25.81 -5.07
C GLY A 651 -3.06 -24.42 -5.11
N LEU A 652 -2.62 -23.50 -5.98
CA LEU A 652 -3.23 -22.18 -6.16
C LEU A 652 -4.71 -22.27 -6.61
N GLY A 653 -5.06 -23.30 -7.38
CA GLY A 653 -6.39 -23.42 -7.98
C GLY A 653 -6.43 -24.40 -9.16
N ALA A 654 -7.40 -24.20 -10.07
CA ALA A 654 -7.62 -24.99 -11.28
C ALA A 654 -7.68 -24.09 -12.52
N LEU A 655 -7.17 -24.54 -13.68
CA LEU A 655 -7.20 -23.70 -14.90
C LEU A 655 -8.63 -23.29 -15.28
N LYS A 656 -8.80 -22.04 -15.75
CA LYS A 656 -10.08 -21.55 -16.27
C LYS A 656 -10.50 -22.41 -17.47
N GLY A 657 -11.76 -22.82 -17.49
CA GLY A 657 -12.27 -23.73 -18.51
C GLY A 657 -13.79 -23.84 -18.45
N LYS A 658 -14.41 -23.97 -19.63
CA LYS A 658 -15.86 -23.85 -19.83
C LYS A 658 -16.65 -24.85 -18.99
N LYS A 659 -17.70 -24.35 -18.35
CA LYS A 659 -18.63 -25.17 -17.55
C LYS A 659 -20.01 -25.15 -18.22
N GLU A 660 -20.66 -26.31 -18.30
CA GLU A 660 -22.05 -26.41 -18.75
C GLU A 660 -22.87 -27.16 -17.70
N ILE A 661 -23.88 -26.48 -17.14
CA ILE A 661 -24.66 -26.93 -15.99
C ILE A 661 -26.11 -27.11 -16.41
N VAL A 662 -26.73 -28.24 -16.08
CA VAL A 662 -28.18 -28.39 -16.07
C VAL A 662 -28.65 -28.58 -14.63
N LEU A 663 -29.37 -27.59 -14.12
CA LEU A 663 -29.92 -27.55 -12.77
C LEU A 663 -31.34 -28.12 -12.80
N LEU A 664 -31.52 -29.32 -12.25
CA LEU A 664 -32.78 -30.03 -12.17
C LEU A 664 -33.45 -29.70 -10.83
N VAL A 665 -34.69 -29.22 -10.86
CA VAL A 665 -35.39 -28.66 -9.69
C VAL A 665 -36.67 -29.43 -9.38
N ASP A 666 -36.78 -29.95 -8.16
CA ASP A 666 -38.04 -30.43 -7.59
C ASP A 666 -38.77 -29.28 -6.88
N ASN A 667 -39.82 -28.79 -7.54
CA ASN A 667 -40.71 -27.70 -7.17
C ASN A 667 -42.03 -28.17 -6.50
N GLY A 668 -42.05 -29.40 -5.96
CA GLY A 668 -43.10 -29.89 -5.08
C GLY A 668 -43.09 -29.17 -3.72
N ILE A 669 -44.11 -29.37 -2.87
CA ILE A 669 -44.10 -28.81 -1.50
C ILE A 669 -43.01 -29.46 -0.67
N SER A 670 -41.85 -28.83 -0.66
CA SER A 670 -40.94 -28.79 0.47
C SER A 670 -40.71 -27.32 0.80
N THR A 671 -41.18 -26.88 1.98
CA THR A 671 -40.62 -25.68 2.61
C THR A 671 -39.26 -26.10 3.14
N ASN A 672 -38.25 -25.92 2.30
CA ASN A 672 -36.87 -26.23 2.64
C ASN A 672 -36.49 -25.25 3.75
N TYR A 673 -36.07 -25.76 4.91
CA TYR A 673 -35.54 -24.88 5.93
C TYR A 673 -34.07 -24.64 5.60
N LEU A 674 -33.77 -23.48 5.02
CA LEU A 674 -32.39 -23.03 4.98
C LEU A 674 -32.08 -22.44 6.35
N SER A 675 -31.20 -23.11 7.08
CA SER A 675 -30.36 -22.44 8.07
C SER A 675 -29.42 -21.50 7.31
N ILE A 676 -29.93 -20.33 6.90
CA ILE A 676 -29.12 -19.25 6.33
C ILE A 676 -28.04 -18.91 7.34
N ASN A 677 -26.76 -19.01 6.95
CA ASN A 677 -25.68 -18.42 7.73
C ASN A 677 -25.66 -16.91 7.43
N SER A 678 -26.67 -16.20 7.95
CA SER A 678 -26.69 -14.74 7.96
C SER A 678 -25.49 -14.26 8.78
N LEU A 679 -24.62 -13.46 8.16
CA LEU A 679 -23.40 -12.94 8.77
C LEU A 679 -23.68 -12.35 10.16
N THR A 680 -23.07 -12.90 11.21
CA THR A 680 -23.26 -12.45 12.60
C THR A 680 -21.99 -11.84 13.18
N PRO A 681 -22.06 -11.11 14.31
CA PRO A 681 -20.88 -10.71 15.07
C PRO A 681 -19.92 -11.85 15.46
N LEU A 682 -20.36 -13.11 15.45
CA LEU A 682 -19.53 -14.27 15.78
C LEU A 682 -18.71 -14.81 14.60
N ASP A 683 -19.04 -14.45 13.35
CA ASP A 683 -18.20 -14.75 12.17
C ASP A 683 -16.88 -13.96 12.16
N TYR A 684 -16.80 -12.89 12.95
CA TYR A 684 -15.62 -12.02 13.08
C TYR A 684 -14.74 -12.41 14.26
N GLY A 685 -13.42 -12.21 14.14
CA GLY A 685 -12.52 -12.31 15.29
C GLY A 685 -12.77 -11.18 16.30
N ILE A 686 -13.08 -9.98 15.79
CA ILE A 686 -13.43 -8.80 16.59
C ILE A 686 -14.57 -8.03 15.90
N PHE A 687 -15.67 -7.82 16.62
CA PHE A 687 -16.83 -7.04 16.22
C PHE A 687 -17.17 -5.94 17.23
N ALA A 688 -17.41 -4.72 16.76
CA ALA A 688 -18.01 -3.64 17.55
C ALA A 688 -19.24 -3.03 16.86
N ASN A 689 -20.35 -2.94 17.58
CA ASN A 689 -21.55 -2.24 17.14
C ASN A 689 -21.38 -0.71 17.05
N ARG A 690 -20.25 -0.17 17.55
CA ARG A 690 -19.84 1.22 17.34
C ARG A 690 -18.39 1.29 16.88
N ASN A 691 -17.41 1.28 17.80
CA ASN A 691 -16.01 1.55 17.45
C ASN A 691 -15.06 0.44 17.92
N ILE A 692 -13.99 0.21 17.17
CA ILE A 692 -12.81 -0.51 17.67
C ILE A 692 -11.71 0.51 17.92
N ARG A 693 -11.13 0.48 19.13
CA ARG A 693 -10.03 1.35 19.55
C ARG A 693 -8.85 0.52 20.04
N GLY A 694 -7.67 0.77 19.51
CA GLY A 694 -6.44 0.06 19.89
C GLY A 694 -5.31 1.00 20.30
N VAL A 695 -4.62 0.68 21.40
CA VAL A 695 -3.35 1.29 21.82
C VAL A 695 -2.43 0.19 22.36
N GLY A 696 -1.20 0.10 21.87
CA GLY A 696 -0.28 -0.97 22.27
C GLY A 696 0.83 -1.25 21.27
N ASN A 697 1.41 -2.46 21.35
CA ASN A 697 2.40 -2.95 20.40
C ASN A 697 2.22 -4.47 20.16
N GLN A 698 2.31 -4.91 18.90
CA GLN A 698 2.11 -6.29 18.45
C GLN A 698 0.73 -6.85 18.84
N ALA A 699 -0.24 -6.70 17.96
CA ALA A 699 -1.51 -7.43 18.03
C ALA A 699 -1.73 -8.21 16.73
N ILE A 700 -2.12 -9.47 16.83
CA ILE A 700 -2.36 -10.33 15.66
C ILE A 700 -3.81 -10.80 15.65
N VAL A 701 -4.55 -10.49 14.60
CA VAL A 701 -5.90 -11.03 14.38
C VAL A 701 -5.86 -12.07 13.26
N LYS A 702 -5.98 -13.35 13.63
CA LYS A 702 -6.21 -14.45 12.67
C LYS A 702 -7.72 -14.51 12.36
N GLY A 703 -8.21 -13.56 11.56
CA GLY A 703 -9.63 -13.41 11.22
C GLY A 703 -9.96 -12.00 10.72
N SER A 704 -11.21 -11.79 10.28
CA SER A 704 -11.70 -10.47 9.88
C SER A 704 -12.16 -9.64 11.08
N VAL A 705 -12.18 -8.32 10.89
CA VAL A 705 -12.49 -7.30 11.91
C VAL A 705 -13.59 -6.36 11.41
N HIS A 706 -14.55 -6.03 12.28
CA HIS A 706 -15.69 -5.18 11.91
C HIS A 706 -16.05 -4.14 12.98
N ALA A 707 -16.31 -2.90 12.55
CA ALA A 707 -16.91 -1.89 13.41
C ALA A 707 -17.97 -1.07 12.66
N ASN A 708 -19.21 -1.00 13.17
CA ASN A 708 -20.29 -0.29 12.48
C ASN A 708 -19.98 1.20 12.21
N ASN A 709 -19.17 1.86 13.03
CA ASN A 709 -18.78 3.27 12.87
C ASN A 709 -17.31 3.47 12.48
N ASN A 710 -16.34 3.14 13.35
CA ASN A 710 -14.92 3.46 13.14
C ASN A 710 -13.96 2.36 13.65
N ILE A 711 -12.88 2.11 12.91
CA ILE A 711 -11.71 1.34 13.37
C ILE A 711 -10.54 2.32 13.54
N GLU A 712 -10.14 2.56 14.78
CA GLU A 712 -9.15 3.54 15.21
C GLU A 712 -7.99 2.82 15.94
N SER A 713 -6.85 2.64 15.27
CA SER A 713 -5.71 1.89 15.81
C SER A 713 -4.46 2.75 15.95
N TYR A 714 -3.98 2.87 17.18
CA TYR A 714 -2.65 3.33 17.57
C TYR A 714 -1.78 2.17 18.09
N ILE A 715 -2.11 0.92 17.72
CA ILE A 715 -1.26 -0.24 18.02
C ILE A 715 -0.09 -0.26 17.01
N ALA A 716 1.14 -0.13 17.52
CA ALA A 716 2.32 -0.37 16.69
C ALA A 716 2.35 -1.85 16.27
N ASN A 717 2.48 -2.14 14.97
CA ASN A 717 2.51 -3.51 14.46
C ASN A 717 1.21 -4.31 14.76
N LEU A 718 0.03 -3.74 14.48
CA LEU A 718 -1.20 -4.52 14.31
C LEU A 718 -1.11 -5.30 12.99
N ASN A 719 -1.19 -6.64 13.01
CA ASN A 719 -1.44 -7.44 11.80
C ASN A 719 -2.85 -8.06 11.84
N VAL A 720 -3.61 -7.89 10.77
CA VAL A 720 -4.91 -8.54 10.55
C VAL A 720 -4.83 -9.38 9.29
N LEU A 721 -5.00 -10.70 9.42
CA LEU A 721 -4.94 -11.64 8.29
C LEU A 721 -6.23 -11.60 7.45
N GLY A 722 -7.37 -11.30 8.08
CA GLY A 722 -8.65 -11.08 7.39
C GLY A 722 -8.81 -9.66 6.88
N SER A 723 -10.04 -9.31 6.48
CA SER A 723 -10.38 -7.95 6.06
C SER A 723 -10.84 -7.09 7.24
N CYS A 724 -10.63 -5.77 7.14
CA CYS A 724 -11.19 -4.79 8.06
C CYS A 724 -12.36 -4.06 7.41
N THR A 725 -13.50 -3.99 8.10
CA THR A 725 -14.73 -3.37 7.58
C THR A 725 -15.33 -2.37 8.56
N ALA A 726 -15.59 -1.14 8.11
CA ALA A 726 -16.19 -0.09 8.93
C ALA A 726 -16.76 1.07 8.10
N SER A 727 -17.54 1.98 8.71
CA SER A 727 -17.97 3.21 8.04
C SER A 727 -16.84 4.24 7.91
N SER A 728 -15.78 4.12 8.73
CA SER A 728 -14.59 4.98 8.73
C SER A 728 -13.38 4.25 9.32
N PHE A 729 -12.18 4.74 9.02
CA PHE A 729 -10.91 4.14 9.44
C PHE A 729 -9.90 5.21 9.88
N THR A 730 -9.05 4.88 10.85
CA THR A 730 -7.85 5.64 11.23
C THR A 730 -6.81 4.64 11.73
N ILE A 731 -5.82 4.31 10.87
CA ILE A 731 -4.95 3.14 11.08
C ILE A 731 -3.49 3.60 11.22
N GLY A 732 -2.88 3.24 12.35
CA GLY A 732 -1.55 3.67 12.75
C GLY A 732 -0.41 3.08 11.92
N TYR A 733 0.69 3.82 11.86
CA TYR A 733 1.88 3.48 11.09
C TYR A 733 2.47 2.12 11.47
N GLY A 734 2.81 1.30 10.48
CA GLY A 734 3.32 -0.06 10.68
C GLY A 734 2.25 -1.14 10.90
N SER A 735 0.96 -0.81 10.75
CA SER A 735 -0.09 -1.83 10.68
C SER A 735 -0.09 -2.56 9.32
N VAL A 736 -0.41 -3.85 9.31
CA VAL A 736 -0.58 -4.70 8.13
C VAL A 736 -2.00 -5.28 8.14
N ILE A 737 -2.67 -5.27 6.98
CA ILE A 737 -4.03 -5.78 6.83
C ILE A 737 -4.07 -6.57 5.52
N GLU A 738 -3.86 -7.88 5.60
CA GLU A 738 -3.61 -8.74 4.44
C GLU A 738 -4.89 -8.93 3.60
N GLY A 739 -6.07 -8.99 4.24
CA GLY A 739 -7.37 -8.97 3.56
C GLY A 739 -7.90 -7.57 3.18
N GLY A 740 -7.10 -6.52 3.34
CA GLY A 740 -7.46 -5.14 2.98
C GLY A 740 -8.57 -4.49 3.83
N THR A 741 -8.95 -3.27 3.44
CA THR A 741 -9.96 -2.43 4.11
C THR A 741 -11.12 -2.11 3.18
N SER A 742 -12.37 -2.19 3.65
CA SER A 742 -13.55 -1.82 2.86
C SER A 742 -14.60 -1.04 3.67
N THR A 743 -15.20 -0.02 3.07
CA THR A 743 -16.23 0.82 3.70
C THR A 743 -17.62 0.18 3.60
N ILE A 744 -18.35 0.12 4.71
CA ILE A 744 -19.71 -0.47 4.74
C ILE A 744 -20.77 0.56 4.35
N ALA A 745 -21.80 0.11 3.61
CA ALA A 745 -22.93 0.96 3.19
C ALA A 745 -24.08 1.01 4.22
N ALA A 746 -24.12 0.04 5.13
CA ALA A 746 -25.08 -0.07 6.23
C ALA A 746 -24.41 -0.80 7.41
N PRO A 747 -24.83 -0.56 8.66
CA PRO A 747 -24.34 -1.30 9.82
C PRO A 747 -24.83 -2.76 9.79
N LEU A 748 -24.04 -3.67 10.37
CA LEU A 748 -24.45 -5.04 10.65
C LEU A 748 -25.21 -5.10 11.98
N GLU A 749 -26.33 -5.82 11.99
CA GLU A 749 -27.19 -6.00 13.17
C GLU A 749 -26.52 -6.90 14.23
N MET A 750 -26.76 -6.59 15.51
CA MET A 750 -26.21 -7.33 16.64
C MET A 750 -27.33 -8.05 17.42
N PRO A 751 -27.44 -9.40 17.31
CA PRO A 751 -28.59 -10.12 17.84
C PRO A 751 -28.53 -10.32 19.36
N VAL A 752 -29.65 -10.03 20.04
CA VAL A 752 -29.77 -10.17 21.50
C VAL A 752 -30.45 -11.50 21.84
N PHE A 753 -29.82 -12.31 22.70
CA PHE A 753 -30.32 -13.67 23.02
C PHE A 753 -30.25 -14.08 24.50
N HIS A 754 -30.04 -13.12 25.42
CA HIS A 754 -29.93 -13.41 26.86
C HIS A 754 -31.15 -14.11 27.46
N ASP A 755 -32.36 -13.85 26.97
CA ASP A 755 -33.58 -14.55 27.43
C ASP A 755 -33.45 -16.08 27.34
N LYS A 756 -32.88 -16.59 26.24
CA LYS A 756 -32.64 -18.03 26.04
C LYS A 756 -31.63 -18.58 27.06
N LEU A 757 -30.59 -17.81 27.36
CA LEU A 757 -29.55 -18.20 28.34
C LEU A 757 -30.09 -18.17 29.77
N ILE A 758 -30.97 -17.21 30.09
CA ILE A 758 -31.64 -17.09 31.39
C ILE A 758 -32.69 -18.20 31.55
N GLU A 759 -33.44 -18.55 30.50
CA GLU A 759 -34.36 -19.70 30.51
C GLU A 759 -33.59 -21.01 30.75
N GLU A 760 -32.47 -21.23 30.04
CA GLU A 760 -31.62 -22.40 30.21
C GLU A 760 -31.03 -22.50 31.63
N ALA A 761 -30.49 -21.39 32.17
CA ALA A 761 -29.97 -21.33 33.53
C ALA A 761 -31.08 -21.56 34.58
N THR A 762 -32.28 -21.01 34.35
CA THR A 762 -33.43 -21.20 35.24
C THR A 762 -33.92 -22.64 35.23
N ALA A 763 -34.02 -23.28 34.06
CA ALA A 763 -34.42 -24.68 33.93
C ALA A 763 -33.45 -25.64 34.64
N ASN A 764 -32.15 -25.30 34.65
CA ASN A 764 -31.11 -26.08 35.33
C ASN A 764 -30.85 -25.65 36.79
N SER A 765 -31.61 -24.69 37.33
CA SER A 765 -31.43 -24.12 38.68
C SER A 765 -30.05 -23.46 38.94
N MET A 766 -29.40 -22.96 37.89
CA MET A 766 -28.09 -22.30 37.91
C MET A 766 -28.22 -20.76 37.90
N VAL A 767 -29.11 -20.24 38.75
CA VAL A 767 -29.38 -18.80 38.90
C VAL A 767 -28.91 -18.32 40.26
N PHE A 768 -28.11 -17.25 40.29
CA PHE A 768 -27.50 -16.68 41.49
C PHE A 768 -28.08 -15.29 41.79
N ASP A 769 -28.88 -15.19 42.85
CA ASP A 769 -29.49 -13.94 43.32
C ASP A 769 -28.72 -13.35 44.52
N PRO A 770 -28.40 -12.05 44.54
CA PRO A 770 -27.86 -11.36 45.71
C PRO A 770 -28.60 -11.63 47.03
N SER A 771 -29.91 -11.95 47.00
CA SER A 771 -30.69 -12.28 48.21
C SER A 771 -30.16 -13.49 48.98
N ASP A 772 -29.47 -14.40 48.30
CA ASP A 772 -29.16 -15.73 48.83
C ASP A 772 -27.80 -15.76 49.57
N PHE A 773 -27.05 -14.65 49.50
CA PHE A 773 -25.66 -14.55 49.98
C PHE A 773 -25.51 -13.46 51.05
N GLN A 774 -24.88 -13.82 52.17
CA GLN A 774 -24.39 -12.82 53.11
C GLN A 774 -23.15 -12.13 52.52
N ILE A 775 -23.20 -10.80 52.40
CA ILE A 775 -22.10 -9.97 51.91
C ILE A 775 -20.79 -10.32 52.64
N GLY A 776 -19.74 -10.62 51.88
CA GLY A 776 -18.41 -10.94 52.39
C GLY A 776 -18.19 -12.41 52.79
N SER A 777 -19.22 -13.25 52.81
CA SER A 777 -19.09 -14.68 53.14
C SER A 777 -18.78 -15.54 51.92
N ASN A 778 -17.84 -16.48 52.06
CA ASN A 778 -17.61 -17.54 51.07
C ASN A 778 -18.60 -18.70 51.28
N TYR A 779 -19.05 -19.28 50.18
CA TYR A 779 -19.91 -20.47 50.11
C TYR A 779 -19.29 -21.45 49.09
N ASP A 780 -19.49 -22.76 49.29
CA ASP A 780 -19.15 -23.76 48.26
C ASP A 780 -19.95 -23.46 46.98
N PHE A 781 -19.28 -23.44 45.82
CA PHE A 781 -19.96 -23.13 44.56
C PHE A 781 -20.82 -24.35 44.11
N PRO A 782 -22.13 -24.18 43.87
CA PRO A 782 -23.02 -25.27 43.45
C PRO A 782 -22.53 -26.04 42.23
N GLY A 783 -22.29 -27.34 42.41
CA GLY A 783 -21.82 -28.24 41.35
C GLY A 783 -20.34 -28.10 40.95
N GLN A 784 -19.54 -27.26 41.63
CA GLN A 784 -18.14 -26.99 41.26
C GLN A 784 -17.16 -27.36 42.39
N PRO A 785 -16.72 -28.63 42.48
CA PRO A 785 -15.77 -29.06 43.51
C PRO A 785 -14.46 -28.28 43.47
N GLY A 786 -14.06 -27.71 44.61
CA GLY A 786 -12.84 -26.91 44.72
C GLY A 786 -13.02 -25.40 44.44
N PHE A 787 -14.23 -24.95 44.10
CA PHE A 787 -14.56 -23.54 43.90
C PHE A 787 -15.49 -22.99 44.98
N ASN A 788 -15.27 -21.73 45.34
CA ASN A 788 -16.10 -20.94 46.22
C ASN A 788 -16.73 -19.78 45.45
N ILE A 789 -17.92 -19.37 45.89
CA ILE A 789 -18.59 -18.14 45.48
C ILE A 789 -18.76 -17.22 46.70
N ARG A 790 -18.60 -15.92 46.50
CA ARG A 790 -18.88 -14.85 47.48
C ARG A 790 -19.62 -13.72 46.80
N PHE A 791 -20.56 -13.08 47.50
CA PHE A 791 -21.16 -11.83 47.06
C PHE A 791 -20.55 -10.64 47.82
N GLU A 792 -20.27 -9.54 47.12
CA GLU A 792 -19.61 -8.34 47.64
C GLU A 792 -20.48 -7.09 47.51
N SER A 793 -20.24 -6.10 48.38
CA SER A 793 -21.10 -4.90 48.56
C SER A 793 -21.14 -3.94 47.37
N ASN A 794 -20.31 -4.17 46.34
CA ASN A 794 -20.29 -3.49 45.04
C ASN A 794 -21.14 -4.24 43.99
N ASN A 795 -22.09 -5.07 44.41
CA ASN A 795 -22.92 -5.93 43.55
C ASN A 795 -22.09 -6.89 42.68
N THR A 796 -21.07 -7.54 43.25
CA THR A 796 -20.18 -8.47 42.51
C THR A 796 -20.19 -9.87 43.13
N PHE A 797 -20.41 -10.88 42.29
CA PHE A 797 -20.11 -12.26 42.60
C PHE A 797 -18.63 -12.55 42.29
N VAL A 798 -17.88 -13.00 43.30
CA VAL A 798 -16.47 -13.35 43.16
C VAL A 798 -16.33 -14.87 43.22
N ILE A 799 -15.78 -15.45 42.14
CA ILE A 799 -15.59 -16.88 41.94
C ILE A 799 -14.10 -17.19 42.11
N THR A 800 -13.74 -17.98 43.13
CA THR A 800 -12.35 -18.31 43.44
C THR A 800 -12.18 -19.78 43.82
N GLY A 801 -11.16 -20.43 43.28
CA GLY A 801 -10.85 -21.84 43.57
C GLY A 801 -9.75 -22.40 42.69
N SER A 802 -9.60 -23.72 42.68
CA SER A 802 -8.60 -24.43 41.89
C SER A 802 -9.10 -25.81 41.48
N GLY A 803 -9.00 -26.15 40.20
CA GLY A 803 -9.50 -27.39 39.62
C GLY A 803 -10.17 -27.13 38.27
N THR A 804 -11.04 -28.04 37.86
CA THR A 804 -11.85 -27.94 36.64
C THR A 804 -13.18 -27.25 36.93
N PHE A 805 -13.51 -26.18 36.20
CA PHE A 805 -14.83 -25.53 36.26
C PHE A 805 -15.77 -26.12 35.19
N ASN A 806 -16.88 -26.72 35.59
CA ASN A 806 -17.73 -27.59 34.76
C ASN A 806 -19.06 -26.90 34.36
N MET A 807 -19.14 -26.33 33.16
CA MET A 807 -20.33 -25.69 32.60
C MET A 807 -21.19 -26.70 31.81
N SER A 808 -21.97 -27.52 32.53
CA SER A 808 -22.95 -28.44 31.91
C SER A 808 -24.24 -27.77 31.44
N SER A 809 -24.50 -26.54 31.91
CA SER A 809 -25.57 -25.63 31.47
C SER A 809 -25.10 -24.19 31.71
N SER A 810 -25.80 -23.22 31.11
CA SER A 810 -25.52 -21.80 31.33
C SER A 810 -25.80 -21.39 32.78
N MET A 811 -25.04 -20.42 33.28
CA MET A 811 -25.12 -19.94 34.66
C MET A 811 -25.42 -18.44 34.66
N TYR A 812 -26.44 -18.01 35.40
CA TYR A 812 -26.92 -16.62 35.38
C TYR A 812 -26.76 -15.93 36.73
N PHE A 813 -26.08 -14.78 36.74
CA PHE A 813 -25.76 -13.98 37.91
C PHE A 813 -26.45 -12.62 37.85
N LYS A 814 -27.30 -12.33 38.85
CA LYS A 814 -28.02 -11.05 38.97
C LYS A 814 -27.12 -9.94 39.57
N GLY A 815 -25.97 -9.73 38.96
CA GLY A 815 -24.94 -8.80 39.41
C GLY A 815 -23.76 -8.73 38.44
N ASN A 816 -22.67 -8.08 38.85
CA ASN A 816 -21.37 -8.24 38.20
C ASN A 816 -20.76 -9.60 38.58
N VAL A 817 -19.84 -10.12 37.77
CA VAL A 817 -19.04 -11.32 38.08
C VAL A 817 -17.55 -11.03 37.96
N ARG A 818 -16.75 -11.55 38.89
CA ARG A 818 -15.29 -11.60 38.81
C ARG A 818 -14.84 -13.05 38.91
N ILE A 819 -14.07 -13.51 37.93
CA ILE A 819 -13.65 -14.91 37.79
C ILE A 819 -12.17 -15.05 37.46
N SER A 820 -11.53 -16.05 38.07
CA SER A 820 -10.17 -16.51 37.81
C SER A 820 -10.19 -18.04 37.88
N VAL A 821 -10.24 -18.72 36.74
CA VAL A 821 -10.27 -20.19 36.65
C VAL A 821 -9.20 -20.69 35.67
N PRO A 822 -8.39 -21.71 36.02
CA PRO A 822 -7.25 -22.12 35.20
C PRO A 822 -7.59 -23.13 34.09
N TYR A 823 -8.71 -23.85 34.22
CA TYR A 823 -9.15 -24.90 33.28
C TYR A 823 -10.67 -25.16 33.39
N ILE A 824 -11.33 -25.42 32.26
CA ILE A 824 -12.79 -25.48 32.12
C ILE A 824 -13.21 -26.77 31.38
N ILE A 825 -14.42 -27.27 31.65
CA ILE A 825 -15.14 -28.23 30.82
C ILE A 825 -16.57 -27.70 30.60
N ASN A 826 -16.92 -27.42 29.37
CA ASN A 826 -18.19 -26.88 28.90
C ASN A 826 -18.68 -27.80 27.79
N THR A 827 -19.76 -28.54 28.06
CA THR A 827 -20.16 -29.68 27.24
C THR A 827 -21.13 -29.34 26.10
N ASP A 828 -21.66 -28.11 26.07
CA ASP A 828 -22.73 -27.71 25.14
C ASP A 828 -22.73 -26.20 24.83
N SER A 829 -21.53 -25.61 24.71
CA SER A 829 -21.30 -24.18 24.39
C SER A 829 -22.03 -23.19 25.31
N ASN A 830 -22.24 -23.59 26.56
CA ASN A 830 -23.00 -22.90 27.59
C ASN A 830 -22.33 -21.58 28.02
N PHE A 831 -23.11 -20.61 28.51
CA PHE A 831 -22.61 -19.27 28.87
C PHE A 831 -22.54 -19.01 30.38
N LEU A 832 -21.54 -18.23 30.79
CA LEU A 832 -21.56 -17.48 32.04
C LEU A 832 -22.21 -16.12 31.75
N VAL A 833 -23.40 -15.89 32.30
CA VAL A 833 -24.25 -14.72 32.03
C VAL A 833 -24.30 -13.81 33.25
N ALA A 834 -24.02 -12.52 33.07
CA ALA A 834 -24.15 -11.51 34.11
C ALA A 834 -25.12 -10.40 33.68
N ASP A 835 -25.99 -9.97 34.60
CA ASP A 835 -26.70 -8.68 34.49
C ASP A 835 -25.69 -7.55 34.26
N GLY A 836 -24.65 -7.52 35.11
CA GLY A 836 -23.61 -6.52 35.13
C GLY A 836 -22.36 -6.92 34.35
N SER A 837 -21.24 -6.32 34.75
CA SER A 837 -19.95 -6.52 34.09
C SER A 837 -19.31 -7.86 34.45
N VAL A 838 -18.51 -8.42 33.55
CA VAL A 838 -17.72 -9.64 33.79
C VAL A 838 -16.23 -9.32 33.72
N ASN A 839 -15.54 -9.48 34.85
CA ASN A 839 -14.09 -9.35 34.97
C ASN A 839 -13.43 -10.74 34.90
N ILE A 840 -12.56 -10.96 33.91
CA ILE A 840 -11.58 -12.06 33.89
C ILE A 840 -10.24 -11.50 34.36
N GLU A 841 -9.70 -12.04 35.45
CA GLU A 841 -8.47 -11.55 36.09
C GLU A 841 -7.53 -12.74 36.36
N GLY A 842 -6.21 -12.58 36.18
CA GLY A 842 -5.23 -13.62 36.53
C GLY A 842 -3.99 -13.67 35.63
N HIS A 843 -3.26 -14.78 35.68
CA HIS A 843 -2.14 -15.08 34.78
C HIS A 843 -2.05 -16.60 34.55
N ASP A 844 -1.36 -17.03 33.50
CA ASP A 844 -1.17 -18.46 33.16
C ASP A 844 -2.49 -19.27 33.02
N ILE A 845 -3.59 -18.63 32.62
CA ILE A 845 -4.85 -19.35 32.33
C ILE A 845 -4.60 -20.28 31.13
N ASN A 846 -4.91 -21.57 31.27
CA ASN A 846 -4.62 -22.61 30.28
C ASN A 846 -3.15 -22.62 29.80
N SER A 847 -2.19 -22.70 30.74
CA SER A 847 -0.74 -22.74 30.43
C SER A 847 -0.29 -23.98 29.64
N ASP A 848 -1.01 -25.10 29.76
CA ASP A 848 -0.68 -26.37 29.11
C ASP A 848 -1.45 -26.48 27.79
N GLY A 849 -0.72 -26.74 26.70
CA GLY A 849 -1.28 -26.70 25.34
C GLY A 849 -2.26 -27.82 25.03
N LEU A 850 -3.54 -27.45 24.87
CA LEU A 850 -4.41 -28.11 23.88
C LEU A 850 -3.87 -27.78 22.48
N ASP A 851 -3.95 -28.73 21.54
CA ASP A 851 -3.53 -28.51 20.16
C ASP A 851 -4.40 -27.44 19.49
N GLU A 852 -3.82 -26.58 18.64
CA GLU A 852 -4.61 -25.59 17.89
C GLU A 852 -5.56 -26.28 16.88
N ASP A 853 -5.17 -27.47 16.41
CA ASP A 853 -5.97 -28.30 15.49
C ASP A 853 -7.11 -29.08 16.20
N GLU A 854 -7.06 -29.27 17.53
CA GLU A 854 -8.13 -29.93 18.30
C GLU A 854 -9.23 -28.95 18.77
N ILE A 855 -9.03 -27.63 18.62
CA ILE A 855 -9.91 -26.58 19.19
C ILE A 855 -11.39 -26.76 18.82
N SER A 856 -11.68 -27.23 17.60
CA SER A 856 -13.04 -27.38 17.08
C SER A 856 -13.93 -28.29 17.94
N ASP A 857 -13.37 -29.29 18.62
CA ASP A 857 -14.09 -30.21 19.52
C ASP A 857 -13.71 -30.05 21.00
N THR A 858 -13.00 -28.96 21.36
CA THR A 858 -12.68 -28.70 22.76
C THR A 858 -13.93 -28.45 23.61
N THR A 859 -13.88 -28.98 24.84
CA THR A 859 -14.80 -28.59 25.91
C THR A 859 -14.26 -27.44 26.76
N ASN A 860 -13.04 -26.93 26.54
CA ASN A 860 -12.41 -25.93 27.40
C ASN A 860 -12.91 -24.48 27.17
N LEU A 861 -14.22 -24.31 26.93
CA LEU A 861 -14.81 -23.06 26.43
C LEU A 861 -15.42 -22.19 27.55
N LEU A 862 -14.92 -20.96 27.67
CA LEU A 862 -15.44 -19.89 28.52
C LEU A 862 -16.27 -18.89 27.68
N ASN A 863 -17.48 -19.29 27.29
CA ASN A 863 -18.42 -18.35 26.67
C ASN A 863 -18.99 -17.41 27.74
N ILE A 864 -18.85 -16.09 27.55
CA ILE A 864 -19.26 -15.05 28.50
C ILE A 864 -20.30 -14.13 27.86
N TYR A 865 -21.35 -13.81 28.61
CA TYR A 865 -22.38 -12.85 28.23
C TYR A 865 -22.55 -11.78 29.32
N SER A 866 -22.41 -10.50 28.96
CA SER A 866 -22.76 -9.37 29.83
C SER A 866 -23.96 -8.65 29.24
N ILE A 867 -25.05 -8.50 30.00
CA ILE A 867 -26.31 -7.95 29.50
C ILE A 867 -26.24 -6.41 29.44
N HIS A 868 -25.98 -5.77 30.58
CA HIS A 868 -25.95 -4.32 30.73
C HIS A 868 -24.56 -3.75 31.03
N GLY A 869 -23.59 -4.61 31.39
CA GLY A 869 -22.25 -4.19 31.79
C GLY A 869 -21.23 -4.20 30.65
N ARG A 870 -19.96 -4.25 31.04
CA ARG A 870 -18.80 -4.47 30.15
C ARG A 870 -18.20 -5.86 30.38
N ILE A 871 -17.50 -6.39 29.38
CA ILE A 871 -16.53 -7.47 29.62
C ILE A 871 -15.16 -6.82 29.79
N PHE A 872 -14.42 -7.21 30.82
CA PHE A 872 -13.08 -6.73 31.11
C PHE A 872 -12.14 -7.92 31.28
N VAL A 873 -11.17 -8.04 30.38
CA VAL A 873 -10.09 -9.03 30.45
C VAL A 873 -8.83 -8.31 30.92
N ALA A 874 -8.28 -8.74 32.06
CA ALA A 874 -7.06 -8.20 32.65
C ALA A 874 -6.16 -9.37 33.05
N THR A 875 -5.53 -9.99 32.05
CA THR A 875 -4.74 -11.20 32.21
C THR A 875 -3.34 -11.08 31.62
N GLU A 876 -2.43 -11.97 32.01
CA GLU A 876 -1.10 -12.09 31.39
C GLU A 876 -0.79 -13.55 31.00
N ARG A 877 -0.11 -13.74 29.86
CA ARG A 877 0.43 -15.04 29.41
C ARG A 877 -0.63 -16.15 29.45
N SER A 878 -1.83 -15.84 28.95
CA SER A 878 -3.07 -16.61 29.19
C SER A 878 -3.78 -16.95 27.89
N LYS A 879 -4.27 -18.20 27.78
CA LYS A 879 -5.10 -18.66 26.66
C LYS A 879 -6.57 -18.74 27.06
N ILE A 880 -7.42 -17.98 26.38
CA ILE A 880 -8.86 -17.89 26.63
C ILE A 880 -9.59 -18.46 25.41
N TYR A 881 -10.16 -19.65 25.55
CA TYR A 881 -10.99 -20.28 24.52
C TYR A 881 -12.46 -19.97 24.82
N GLY A 882 -13.23 -19.51 23.83
CA GLY A 882 -14.65 -19.13 23.98
C GLY A 882 -14.96 -17.71 23.52
N ASN A 883 -16.26 -17.41 23.39
CA ASN A 883 -16.75 -16.12 22.89
C ASN A 883 -16.98 -15.11 24.01
N LEU A 884 -16.62 -13.84 23.77
CA LEU A 884 -16.83 -12.73 24.71
C LEU A 884 -17.92 -11.80 24.18
N TYR A 885 -19.12 -11.83 24.77
CA TYR A 885 -20.31 -11.15 24.24
C TYR A 885 -20.86 -10.08 25.21
N ALA A 886 -20.53 -8.80 25.01
CA ALA A 886 -21.07 -7.69 25.80
C ALA A 886 -22.26 -7.05 25.05
N ALA A 887 -23.49 -7.37 25.45
CA ALA A 887 -24.69 -7.04 24.67
C ALA A 887 -25.06 -5.54 24.64
N GLY A 888 -24.71 -4.79 25.69
CA GLY A 888 -24.93 -3.34 25.73
C GLY A 888 -26.39 -2.90 25.86
N ILE A 889 -27.21 -3.68 26.56
CA ILE A 889 -28.62 -3.33 26.78
C ILE A 889 -28.71 -2.15 27.75
N GLU A 890 -29.05 -0.96 27.26
CA GLU A 890 -29.21 0.23 28.08
C GLU A 890 -30.45 0.18 28.99
N GLY A 891 -30.58 1.18 29.88
CA GLY A 891 -31.78 1.42 30.68
C GLY A 891 -31.79 0.81 32.10
N ASN A 892 -30.81 -0.04 32.44
CA ASN A 892 -30.64 -0.53 33.81
C ASN A 892 -29.86 0.49 34.67
N PRO A 893 -30.45 1.08 35.73
CA PRO A 893 -29.84 2.18 36.47
C PRO A 893 -28.61 1.77 37.31
N LEU A 894 -28.31 0.48 37.44
CA LEU A 894 -27.09 -0.01 38.10
C LEU A 894 -25.87 0.00 37.18
N TYR A 895 -26.06 0.05 35.86
CA TYR A 895 -25.01 -0.13 34.86
C TYR A 895 -25.10 1.00 33.82
N THR A 896 -24.39 2.09 34.10
CA THR A 896 -24.49 3.37 33.37
C THR A 896 -23.17 3.83 32.73
N HIS A 897 -22.13 3.00 32.83
CA HIS A 897 -20.77 3.29 32.36
C HIS A 897 -20.23 2.06 31.62
N ASP A 898 -19.54 2.26 30.49
CA ASP A 898 -19.01 1.19 29.63
C ASP A 898 -20.03 0.12 29.20
N VAL A 899 -21.31 0.49 29.10
CA VAL A 899 -22.41 -0.41 28.68
C VAL A 899 -22.08 -1.03 27.31
N GLY A 900 -21.98 -2.36 27.25
CA GLY A 900 -21.69 -3.09 26.00
C GLY A 900 -20.25 -2.99 25.52
N VAL A 901 -19.32 -2.48 26.32
CA VAL A 901 -17.90 -2.41 25.96
C VAL A 901 -17.22 -3.75 26.23
N VAL A 902 -16.25 -4.12 25.39
CA VAL A 902 -15.26 -5.14 25.71
C VAL A 902 -13.89 -4.48 25.82
N LEU A 903 -13.29 -4.51 27.01
CA LEU A 903 -11.97 -3.94 27.30
C LEU A 903 -10.96 -5.07 27.54
N LEU A 904 -9.88 -5.06 26.75
CA LEU A 904 -8.87 -6.11 26.67
C LEU A 904 -7.51 -5.54 27.09
N GLN A 905 -7.10 -5.79 28.33
CA GLN A 905 -5.85 -5.32 28.93
C GLN A 905 -4.88 -6.46 29.25
N GLY A 906 -3.58 -6.13 29.30
CA GLY A 906 -2.50 -7.03 29.69
C GLY A 906 -1.60 -7.45 28.53
N MET A 907 -0.80 -8.51 28.74
CA MET A 907 0.28 -8.90 27.83
C MET A 907 0.26 -10.39 27.49
N SER A 908 0.54 -10.74 26.23
CA SER A 908 0.62 -12.12 25.76
C SER A 908 -0.63 -12.94 26.07
N ASN A 909 -1.80 -12.39 25.73
CA ASN A 909 -3.07 -13.11 25.83
C ASN A 909 -3.47 -13.64 24.44
N ASP A 910 -3.77 -14.93 24.35
CA ASP A 910 -4.31 -15.55 23.14
C ASP A 910 -5.81 -15.84 23.34
N ILE A 911 -6.67 -15.15 22.60
CA ILE A 911 -8.11 -15.43 22.58
C ILE A 911 -8.42 -16.33 21.39
N TYR A 912 -9.19 -17.40 21.60
CA TYR A 912 -9.64 -18.35 20.57
C TYR A 912 -11.17 -18.40 20.57
N GLY A 913 -11.79 -17.68 19.63
CA GLY A 913 -13.21 -17.34 19.67
C GLY A 913 -13.44 -15.85 19.35
N SER A 914 -14.70 -15.43 19.35
CA SER A 914 -15.11 -14.13 18.80
C SER A 914 -15.29 -13.09 19.91
N VAL A 915 -14.74 -11.89 19.71
CA VAL A 915 -14.86 -10.74 20.63
C VAL A 915 -15.96 -9.80 20.13
N VAL A 916 -17.06 -9.64 20.88
CA VAL A 916 -18.26 -8.92 20.43
C VAL A 916 -18.71 -7.86 21.44
N ALA A 917 -18.80 -6.60 20.98
CA ALA A 917 -19.21 -5.45 21.80
C ALA A 917 -20.44 -4.71 21.24
N GLY A 918 -21.44 -4.48 22.09
CA GLY A 918 -22.64 -3.67 21.82
C GLY A 918 -22.39 -2.16 21.81
N SER A 919 -21.26 -1.70 22.34
CA SER A 919 -20.69 -0.38 22.06
C SER A 919 -19.32 -0.52 21.41
N ASP A 920 -18.24 -0.57 22.19
CA ASP A 920 -16.86 -0.47 21.68
C ASP A 920 -15.99 -1.66 22.11
N VAL A 921 -15.08 -2.10 21.24
CA VAL A 921 -13.94 -2.94 21.66
C VAL A 921 -12.75 -2.01 21.91
N ARG A 922 -12.11 -2.13 23.06
CA ARG A 922 -10.91 -1.40 23.45
C ARG A 922 -9.77 -2.39 23.70
N ILE A 923 -8.69 -2.27 22.94
CA ILE A 923 -7.49 -3.12 23.03
C ILE A 923 -6.36 -2.26 23.61
N GLU A 924 -5.95 -2.58 24.83
CA GLU A 924 -5.02 -1.80 25.65
C GLU A 924 -3.94 -2.74 26.24
N GLY A 925 -3.15 -3.35 25.35
CA GLY A 925 -2.24 -4.46 25.70
C GLY A 925 -1.08 -4.63 24.72
N SER A 926 -0.31 -5.71 24.83
CA SER A 926 0.81 -5.97 23.91
C SER A 926 1.15 -7.45 23.72
N SER A 927 1.64 -7.78 22.53
CA SER A 927 2.02 -9.13 22.07
C SER A 927 0.90 -10.18 22.23
N SER A 928 -0.35 -9.78 22.00
CA SER A 928 -1.56 -10.61 22.16
C SER A 928 -2.15 -11.05 20.80
N SER A 929 -2.84 -12.19 20.77
CA SER A 929 -3.48 -12.73 19.56
C SER A 929 -4.99 -12.95 19.70
N PHE A 930 -5.70 -12.76 18.59
CA PHE A 930 -7.15 -12.92 18.46
C PHE A 930 -7.42 -13.89 17.32
N ASN A 931 -7.74 -15.13 17.67
CA ASN A 931 -7.84 -16.25 16.75
C ASN A 931 -9.32 -16.55 16.52
N SER A 932 -9.86 -16.09 15.39
CA SER A 932 -11.23 -16.47 15.01
C SER A 932 -11.29 -17.98 14.79
N ASN A 933 -12.31 -18.63 15.33
CA ASN A 933 -12.54 -20.06 15.14
C ASN A 933 -14.02 -20.28 14.85
N SER A 934 -14.33 -20.55 13.58
CA SER A 934 -15.70 -20.76 13.11
C SER A 934 -16.39 -21.94 13.78
N GLY A 935 -15.65 -22.93 14.31
CA GLY A 935 -16.19 -24.02 15.13
C GLY A 935 -16.72 -23.56 16.49
N ILE A 936 -16.12 -22.54 17.11
CA ILE A 936 -16.57 -21.97 18.39
C ILE A 936 -17.76 -21.02 18.18
N GLY A 937 -17.72 -20.20 17.13
CA GLY A 937 -18.83 -19.31 16.75
C GLY A 937 -20.08 -20.09 16.33
N SER A 938 -19.96 -20.98 15.34
CA SER A 938 -21.10 -21.68 14.74
C SER A 938 -21.85 -22.61 15.69
N LYS A 939 -21.22 -23.13 16.75
CA LYS A 939 -21.91 -23.88 17.81
C LYS A 939 -22.85 -22.99 18.61
N VAL A 940 -22.42 -21.78 18.99
CA VAL A 940 -23.26 -20.77 19.65
C VAL A 940 -24.36 -20.28 18.71
N GLU A 941 -24.04 -20.02 17.45
CA GLU A 941 -25.04 -19.58 16.46
C GLU A 941 -26.12 -20.64 16.27
N THR A 942 -25.74 -21.90 16.08
CA THR A 942 -26.69 -23.00 15.84
C THR A 942 -27.54 -23.29 17.07
N LYS A 943 -27.04 -23.07 18.29
CA LYS A 943 -27.80 -23.24 19.53
C LYS A 943 -28.74 -22.06 19.86
N TYR A 944 -28.32 -20.81 19.57
CA TYR A 944 -29.02 -19.62 20.08
C TYR A 944 -29.47 -18.59 19.03
N LEU A 945 -28.88 -18.54 17.84
CA LEU A 945 -29.11 -17.47 16.85
C LEU A 945 -29.77 -17.92 15.54
N LYS A 946 -29.45 -19.11 15.03
CA LYS A 946 -29.98 -19.58 13.73
C LYS A 946 -31.50 -19.69 13.78
N VAL A 947 -32.13 -19.12 12.76
CA VAL A 947 -33.56 -19.22 12.50
C VAL A 947 -33.72 -19.98 11.18
N ASP A 948 -34.17 -21.23 11.28
CA ASP A 948 -34.53 -22.05 10.13
C ASP A 948 -35.59 -21.33 9.29
N THR A 949 -35.14 -20.78 8.16
CA THR A 949 -35.95 -19.89 7.33
C THR A 949 -36.54 -20.69 6.16
N PRO A 950 -37.87 -20.70 5.96
CA PRO A 950 -38.48 -21.39 4.82
C PRO A 950 -38.06 -20.74 3.50
N ILE A 951 -37.17 -21.40 2.76
CA ILE A 951 -36.85 -21.09 1.37
C ILE A 951 -37.67 -22.00 0.45
N SER A 952 -38.07 -21.50 -0.71
CA SER A 952 -38.67 -22.35 -1.75
C SER A 952 -37.58 -22.95 -2.64
N SER A 953 -37.86 -24.09 -3.29
CA SER A 953 -36.94 -24.64 -4.30
C SER A 953 -36.65 -23.64 -5.42
N LYS A 954 -37.59 -22.74 -5.77
CA LYS A 954 -37.36 -21.64 -6.74
C LYS A 954 -36.27 -20.68 -6.24
N GLU A 955 -36.42 -20.18 -5.02
CA GLU A 955 -35.51 -19.18 -4.44
C GLU A 955 -34.10 -19.77 -4.22
N LEU A 956 -34.01 -21.01 -3.72
CA LEU A 956 -32.76 -21.78 -3.68
C LEU A 956 -32.10 -21.92 -5.07
N THR A 957 -32.91 -22.13 -6.12
CA THR A 957 -32.42 -22.24 -7.50
C THR A 957 -31.86 -20.90 -8.00
N LYS A 958 -32.54 -19.77 -7.74
CA LYS A 958 -32.06 -18.43 -8.10
C LYS A 958 -30.72 -18.10 -7.44
N GLN A 959 -30.58 -18.38 -6.15
CA GLN A 959 -29.34 -18.17 -5.42
C GLN A 959 -28.18 -19.01 -5.98
N ILE A 960 -28.46 -20.22 -6.50
CA ILE A 960 -27.47 -21.02 -7.23
C ILE A 960 -27.13 -20.40 -8.59
N VAL A 961 -28.12 -19.96 -9.39
CA VAL A 961 -27.87 -19.25 -10.67
C VAL A 961 -26.95 -18.04 -10.47
N ASN A 962 -27.29 -17.19 -9.50
CA ASN A 962 -26.57 -15.94 -9.24
C ASN A 962 -25.15 -16.18 -8.70
N SER A 963 -24.87 -17.33 -8.08
CA SER A 963 -23.50 -17.69 -7.69
C SER A 963 -22.54 -17.93 -8.87
N PHE A 964 -23.04 -18.12 -10.10
CA PHE A 964 -22.23 -18.28 -11.32
C PHE A 964 -22.23 -17.04 -12.24
N LEU A 965 -22.83 -15.93 -11.82
CA LEU A 965 -22.89 -14.68 -12.61
C LEU A 965 -21.49 -14.17 -12.96
N GLY A 966 -21.29 -13.75 -14.21
CA GLY A 966 -20.02 -13.25 -14.74
C GLY A 966 -19.03 -14.33 -15.21
N THR A 967 -19.30 -15.62 -14.96
CA THR A 967 -18.37 -16.71 -15.32
C THR A 967 -18.57 -17.28 -16.74
N ASP A 968 -17.56 -17.95 -17.31
CA ASP A 968 -17.66 -18.73 -18.57
C ASP A 968 -18.41 -20.07 -18.36
N THR A 969 -19.60 -19.94 -17.76
CA THR A 969 -20.54 -21.01 -17.42
C THR A 969 -21.81 -20.82 -18.23
N LYS A 970 -22.28 -21.87 -18.90
CA LYS A 970 -23.64 -21.90 -19.44
C LYS A 970 -24.54 -22.73 -18.54
N MET A 971 -25.72 -22.21 -18.21
CA MET A 971 -26.68 -22.90 -17.34
C MET A 971 -28.04 -23.07 -18.01
N SER A 972 -28.67 -24.21 -17.75
CA SER A 972 -30.08 -24.48 -18.06
C SER A 972 -30.76 -24.93 -16.78
N VAL A 973 -32.02 -24.55 -16.58
CA VAL A 973 -32.79 -24.92 -15.39
C VAL A 973 -34.07 -25.65 -15.82
N LEU A 974 -34.30 -26.85 -15.29
CA LEU A 974 -35.43 -27.70 -15.66
C LEU A 974 -36.20 -28.14 -14.41
N GLN A 975 -37.47 -27.72 -14.28
CA GLN A 975 -38.38 -28.23 -13.25
C GLN A 975 -38.84 -29.65 -13.59
N TYR A 976 -39.10 -30.49 -12.58
CA TYR A 976 -39.48 -31.89 -12.82
C TYR A 976 -40.56 -32.48 -11.90
N SER A 977 -41.13 -31.72 -10.97
CA SER A 977 -42.28 -32.19 -10.22
C SER A 977 -43.48 -32.36 -11.16
N ASP A 978 -44.22 -33.44 -11.01
CA ASP A 978 -45.19 -33.97 -12.00
C ASP A 978 -44.63 -34.35 -13.37
N SER A 979 -43.92 -33.44 -14.05
CA SER A 979 -43.45 -33.65 -15.42
C SER A 979 -42.39 -32.65 -15.87
N ALA A 980 -41.25 -33.16 -16.33
CA ALA A 980 -40.22 -32.34 -16.97
C ALA A 980 -40.53 -31.97 -18.45
N ASN A 981 -41.76 -32.16 -18.94
CA ASN A 981 -42.16 -31.81 -20.32
C ASN A 981 -42.19 -30.29 -20.58
N LEU A 982 -42.63 -29.49 -19.60
CA LEU A 982 -42.75 -28.04 -19.72
C LEU A 982 -41.46 -27.39 -19.18
N ASN A 983 -40.50 -27.18 -20.07
CA ASN A 983 -39.20 -26.57 -19.78
C ASN A 983 -38.56 -25.97 -21.04
N THR A 984 -37.72 -24.95 -20.86
CA THR A 984 -36.83 -24.39 -21.87
C THR A 984 -35.54 -25.22 -21.97
N PHE A 985 -35.37 -25.99 -23.05
CA PHE A 985 -34.18 -26.84 -23.25
C PHE A 985 -33.01 -26.05 -23.87
N GLU A 986 -32.59 -24.96 -23.23
CA GLU A 986 -31.61 -24.00 -23.73
C GLU A 986 -30.57 -23.68 -22.65
N LEU A 987 -29.34 -23.40 -23.07
CA LEU A 987 -28.17 -23.16 -22.21
C LEU A 987 -27.78 -21.67 -22.30
N PHE A 988 -28.13 -20.92 -21.26
CA PHE A 988 -27.96 -19.48 -21.14
C PHE A 988 -26.55 -19.14 -20.65
N ASP A 989 -25.91 -18.12 -21.23
CA ASP A 989 -24.48 -17.80 -20.99
C ASP A 989 -24.34 -16.79 -19.84
N LEU A 990 -23.90 -17.26 -18.67
CA LEU A 990 -23.89 -16.47 -17.42
C LEU A 990 -22.78 -15.42 -17.37
N SER A 991 -21.93 -15.33 -18.39
CA SER A 991 -21.06 -14.15 -18.58
C SER A 991 -21.86 -12.87 -18.87
N GLN A 992 -23.13 -12.98 -19.25
CA GLN A 992 -24.04 -11.86 -19.51
C GLN A 992 -25.15 -11.83 -18.45
N GLU A 993 -25.34 -10.69 -17.78
CA GLU A 993 -26.34 -10.52 -16.71
C GLU A 993 -27.79 -10.74 -17.20
N GLU A 994 -28.09 -10.32 -18.44
CA GLU A 994 -29.38 -10.55 -19.09
C GLU A 994 -29.77 -12.04 -19.18
N ASN A 995 -28.79 -12.95 -19.27
CA ASN A 995 -29.02 -14.40 -19.31
C ASN A 995 -29.32 -15.00 -17.93
N ALA A 996 -28.72 -14.45 -16.86
CA ALA A 996 -29.09 -14.81 -15.50
C ALA A 996 -30.52 -14.37 -15.19
N ILE A 997 -30.87 -13.13 -15.54
CA ILE A 997 -32.24 -12.59 -15.42
C ILE A 997 -33.23 -13.45 -16.25
N ALA A 998 -32.86 -13.88 -17.45
CA ALA A 998 -33.70 -14.78 -18.26
C ALA A 998 -33.97 -16.12 -17.55
N LEU A 999 -32.97 -16.73 -16.90
CA LEU A 999 -33.16 -17.93 -16.07
C LEU A 999 -34.01 -17.68 -14.83
N GLU A 1000 -33.86 -16.54 -14.14
CA GLU A 1000 -34.70 -16.21 -12.99
C GLU A 1000 -36.19 -16.11 -13.37
N ASN A 1001 -36.51 -15.52 -14.51
CA ASN A 1001 -37.88 -15.47 -15.04
C ASN A 1001 -38.43 -16.87 -15.35
N ILE A 1002 -37.60 -17.75 -15.94
CA ILE A 1002 -37.97 -19.17 -16.19
C ILE A 1002 -38.26 -19.90 -14.87
N ILE A 1003 -37.47 -19.64 -13.82
CA ILE A 1003 -37.68 -20.22 -12.48
C ILE A 1003 -38.99 -19.71 -11.84
N ASP A 1004 -39.32 -18.44 -12.02
CA ASP A 1004 -40.58 -17.87 -11.53
C ASP A 1004 -41.79 -18.48 -12.25
N GLU A 1005 -41.69 -18.80 -13.55
CA GLU A 1005 -42.73 -19.49 -14.31
C GLU A 1005 -42.92 -20.97 -13.94
N PHE A 1006 -42.03 -21.60 -13.16
CA PHE A 1006 -42.23 -22.98 -12.70
C PHE A 1006 -43.53 -23.13 -11.90
N PRO A 1007 -44.33 -24.20 -12.11
CA PRO A 1007 -45.61 -24.36 -11.43
C PRO A 1007 -45.42 -24.62 -9.92
N GLU A 1008 -46.27 -24.02 -9.09
CA GLU A 1008 -46.39 -24.42 -7.69
C GLU A 1008 -47.06 -25.79 -7.62
N ASN A 1009 -46.32 -26.82 -7.18
CA ASN A 1009 -46.79 -28.20 -7.24
C ASN A 1009 -47.04 -28.78 -5.85
N THR A 1010 -48.26 -29.30 -5.63
CA THR A 1010 -48.73 -29.79 -4.33
C THR A 1010 -48.90 -31.32 -4.28
N THR A 1011 -48.43 -32.06 -5.29
CA THR A 1011 -48.70 -33.51 -5.43
C THR A 1011 -47.72 -34.42 -4.71
N GLY A 1012 -46.47 -33.97 -4.51
CA GLY A 1012 -45.35 -34.82 -4.08
C GLY A 1012 -44.84 -35.78 -5.16
N PHE A 1013 -45.20 -35.59 -6.44
CA PHE A 1013 -44.71 -36.41 -7.55
C PHE A 1013 -43.35 -35.92 -8.09
N SER A 1014 -42.30 -36.73 -7.98
CA SER A 1014 -40.94 -36.48 -8.50
C SER A 1014 -40.63 -37.38 -9.69
N ASN A 1015 -40.55 -36.78 -10.89
CA ASN A 1015 -40.19 -37.46 -12.15
C ASN A 1015 -38.68 -37.34 -12.45
N LEU A 1016 -37.84 -37.61 -11.43
CA LEU A 1016 -36.39 -37.44 -11.47
C LEU A 1016 -35.72 -38.14 -12.67
N GLY A 1017 -36.17 -39.35 -13.03
CA GLY A 1017 -35.60 -40.09 -14.16
C GLY A 1017 -35.77 -39.38 -15.52
N ASP A 1018 -36.93 -38.74 -15.74
CA ASP A 1018 -37.17 -37.97 -16.96
C ASP A 1018 -36.44 -36.62 -16.97
N ALA A 1019 -36.19 -36.04 -15.79
CA ALA A 1019 -35.35 -34.86 -15.60
C ALA A 1019 -33.88 -35.16 -15.95
N LEU A 1020 -33.31 -36.20 -15.35
CA LEU A 1020 -31.96 -36.69 -15.62
C LEU A 1020 -31.77 -37.02 -17.11
N ARG A 1021 -32.78 -37.62 -17.75
CA ARG A 1021 -32.77 -37.92 -19.20
C ARG A 1021 -32.67 -36.65 -20.03
N ARG A 1022 -33.39 -35.60 -19.65
CA ARG A 1022 -33.38 -34.32 -20.38
C ARG A 1022 -32.07 -33.56 -20.19
N GLY A 1023 -31.53 -33.50 -18.98
CA GLY A 1023 -30.20 -32.96 -18.72
C GLY A 1023 -29.10 -33.69 -19.50
N TYR A 1024 -29.14 -35.04 -19.48
CA TYR A 1024 -28.24 -35.89 -20.27
C TYR A 1024 -28.30 -35.57 -21.76
N TYR A 1025 -29.49 -35.47 -22.36
CA TYR A 1025 -29.62 -35.20 -23.79
C TYR A 1025 -29.29 -33.76 -24.17
N LEU A 1026 -29.57 -32.78 -23.31
CA LEU A 1026 -29.19 -31.37 -23.53
C LEU A 1026 -27.65 -31.21 -23.54
N LEU A 1027 -26.95 -31.84 -22.59
CA LEU A 1027 -25.49 -31.84 -22.48
C LEU A 1027 -24.78 -32.79 -23.48
N LYS A 1028 -25.54 -33.60 -24.21
CA LYS A 1028 -25.03 -34.50 -25.27
C LYS A 1028 -25.36 -34.00 -26.68
N ASP A 1029 -26.26 -33.04 -26.83
CA ASP A 1029 -26.60 -32.42 -28.10
C ASP A 1029 -25.49 -31.44 -28.51
N SER A 1030 -24.65 -31.85 -29.47
CA SER A 1030 -23.54 -31.04 -29.99
C SER A 1030 -23.98 -29.80 -30.79
N SER A 1031 -25.29 -29.56 -30.96
CA SER A 1031 -25.82 -28.28 -31.46
C SER A 1031 -26.11 -27.27 -30.34
N LYS A 1032 -26.09 -27.70 -29.07
CA LYS A 1032 -26.39 -26.88 -27.89
C LYS A 1032 -25.26 -26.82 -26.87
N SER A 1033 -24.44 -27.87 -26.80
CA SER A 1033 -23.47 -28.14 -25.75
C SER A 1033 -22.09 -28.43 -26.34
N SER A 1034 -21.08 -27.72 -25.83
CA SER A 1034 -19.69 -27.74 -26.32
C SER A 1034 -19.02 -29.10 -26.11
N VAL A 1035 -18.06 -29.47 -26.96
CA VAL A 1035 -17.22 -30.67 -26.72
C VAL A 1035 -16.06 -30.41 -25.75
N ASP A 1036 -15.72 -29.14 -25.53
CA ASP A 1036 -14.57 -28.72 -24.71
C ASP A 1036 -14.97 -28.26 -23.29
N ALA A 1037 -16.27 -28.19 -23.00
CA ALA A 1037 -16.77 -27.86 -21.66
C ALA A 1037 -16.80 -29.07 -20.74
N SER A 1038 -16.47 -28.87 -19.46
CA SER A 1038 -16.83 -29.81 -18.39
C SER A 1038 -18.32 -29.68 -18.09
N LYS A 1039 -19.01 -30.82 -17.91
CA LYS A 1039 -20.48 -30.89 -17.92
C LYS A 1039 -21.02 -31.45 -16.61
N TYR A 1040 -22.04 -30.79 -16.08
CA TYR A 1040 -22.58 -31.06 -14.75
C TYR A 1040 -24.10 -31.12 -14.80
N ILE A 1041 -24.70 -32.11 -14.16
CA ILE A 1041 -26.12 -32.10 -13.81
C ILE A 1041 -26.21 -31.93 -12.29
N VAL A 1042 -26.72 -30.79 -11.85
CA VAL A 1042 -26.97 -30.49 -10.43
C VAL A 1042 -28.44 -30.80 -10.15
N VAL A 1043 -28.74 -31.53 -9.09
CA VAL A 1043 -30.09 -32.00 -8.78
C VAL A 1043 -30.51 -31.48 -7.41
N LEU A 1044 -31.59 -30.71 -7.35
CA LEU A 1044 -32.23 -30.27 -6.12
C LEU A 1044 -33.46 -31.16 -5.88
N ALA A 1045 -33.28 -32.20 -5.07
CA ALA A 1045 -34.32 -33.19 -4.79
C ALA A 1045 -35.13 -32.82 -3.54
N ALA A 1046 -36.46 -32.72 -3.70
CA ALA A 1046 -37.41 -32.48 -2.60
C ALA A 1046 -38.21 -33.74 -2.25
N ASN A 1047 -38.51 -34.58 -3.25
CA ASN A 1047 -39.31 -35.79 -3.12
C ASN A 1047 -38.56 -36.99 -3.72
N ALA A 1048 -38.74 -38.16 -3.09
CA ALA A 1048 -38.24 -39.42 -3.59
C ALA A 1048 -38.83 -39.74 -4.98
N PRO A 1049 -38.07 -40.40 -5.88
CA PRO A 1049 -38.62 -40.90 -7.15
C PRO A 1049 -39.90 -41.73 -6.91
N ASN A 1050 -40.99 -41.24 -7.49
CA ASN A 1050 -42.35 -41.80 -7.49
C ASN A 1050 -43.13 -41.35 -8.74
N LYS A 1051 -42.41 -41.07 -9.83
CA LYS A 1051 -42.98 -40.93 -11.16
C LYS A 1051 -41.90 -41.24 -12.20
N TRP A 1052 -42.31 -41.78 -13.34
CA TRP A 1052 -41.43 -42.09 -14.46
C TRP A 1052 -42.08 -41.69 -15.80
N THR A 1053 -41.58 -42.21 -16.91
CA THR A 1053 -42.07 -41.88 -18.26
C THR A 1053 -41.76 -43.03 -19.22
N SER A 1054 -42.77 -43.53 -19.92
CA SER A 1054 -42.69 -44.64 -20.87
C SER A 1054 -42.58 -44.17 -22.32
N VAL A 1055 -42.46 -45.12 -23.27
CA VAL A 1055 -42.36 -44.83 -24.71
C VAL A 1055 -43.72 -44.67 -25.42
N GLY A 1056 -44.83 -45.04 -24.77
CA GLY A 1056 -46.21 -44.88 -25.27
C GLY A 1056 -47.22 -45.76 -24.53
N ASP A 1057 -48.51 -45.49 -24.73
CA ASP A 1057 -49.73 -45.91 -24.00
C ASP A 1057 -49.98 -47.43 -23.79
N ILE A 1058 -48.99 -48.29 -24.07
CA ILE A 1058 -49.10 -49.75 -24.07
C ILE A 1058 -47.79 -50.45 -23.64
N ASP A 1059 -46.64 -49.80 -23.83
CA ASP A 1059 -45.32 -50.39 -23.57
C ASP A 1059 -44.73 -49.85 -22.27
N LEU A 1060 -44.75 -50.68 -21.23
CA LEU A 1060 -44.17 -50.42 -19.89
C LEU A 1060 -42.63 -50.35 -19.88
N THR A 1061 -42.02 -49.90 -20.97
CA THR A 1061 -40.57 -49.69 -21.12
C THR A 1061 -40.26 -48.22 -20.88
N PRO A 1062 -39.37 -47.87 -19.92
CA PRO A 1062 -39.01 -46.48 -19.67
C PRO A 1062 -38.37 -45.82 -20.89
N LYS A 1063 -38.72 -44.56 -21.15
CA LYS A 1063 -38.16 -43.81 -22.27
C LYS A 1063 -36.71 -43.43 -21.98
N THR A 1064 -35.76 -44.08 -22.66
CA THR A 1064 -34.32 -43.75 -22.55
C THR A 1064 -33.80 -42.89 -23.70
N THR A 1065 -34.64 -42.54 -24.69
CA THR A 1065 -34.28 -41.75 -25.88
C THR A 1065 -34.67 -40.26 -25.75
N SER A 1066 -34.19 -39.40 -26.65
CA SER A 1066 -34.45 -37.96 -26.63
C SER A 1066 -35.89 -37.57 -27.06
N GLY A 1067 -36.19 -36.27 -26.98
CA GLY A 1067 -37.47 -35.68 -27.40
C GLY A 1067 -38.62 -35.84 -26.40
N THR A 1068 -39.76 -35.25 -26.77
CA THR A 1068 -41.00 -35.11 -25.97
C THR A 1068 -41.55 -36.44 -25.46
N ALA A 1069 -42.17 -36.43 -24.28
CA ALA A 1069 -42.96 -37.54 -23.76
C ALA A 1069 -44.44 -37.30 -24.10
N LEU A 1070 -45.08 -38.22 -24.84
CA LEU A 1070 -46.44 -38.02 -25.37
C LEU A 1070 -47.55 -38.51 -24.43
N PHE A 1071 -47.21 -39.35 -23.45
CA PHE A 1071 -48.11 -39.87 -22.44
C PHE A 1071 -47.32 -40.00 -21.12
N ILE A 1072 -47.93 -39.65 -19.99
CA ILE A 1072 -47.25 -39.60 -18.68
C ILE A 1072 -47.80 -40.74 -17.81
N GLU A 1073 -47.28 -41.94 -18.01
CA GLU A 1073 -47.55 -43.08 -17.12
C GLU A 1073 -46.74 -42.95 -15.84
N GLY A 1074 -47.41 -43.12 -14.71
CA GLY A 1074 -46.81 -43.15 -13.38
C GLY A 1074 -47.36 -44.30 -12.54
N ASP A 1075 -46.52 -44.75 -11.63
CA ASP A 1075 -46.77 -45.61 -10.47
C ASP A 1075 -47.75 -44.99 -9.45
N GLY A 1076 -47.72 -43.67 -9.25
CA GLY A 1076 -48.68 -42.94 -8.40
C GLY A 1076 -47.97 -42.12 -7.33
N THR A 1077 -48.53 -41.98 -6.13
CA THR A 1077 -47.86 -41.23 -5.03
C THR A 1077 -46.75 -42.02 -4.36
N ILE A 1078 -46.64 -43.32 -4.66
CA ILE A 1078 -45.76 -44.27 -3.98
C ILE A 1078 -45.14 -45.23 -5.00
N ASP A 1079 -43.82 -45.18 -5.14
CA ASP A 1079 -42.99 -46.13 -5.92
C ASP A 1079 -42.94 -47.49 -5.21
N SER A 1080 -44.06 -48.22 -5.27
CA SER A 1080 -44.29 -49.47 -4.55
C SER A 1080 -43.72 -50.71 -5.26
N ASP A 1081 -43.28 -50.58 -6.51
CA ASP A 1081 -42.61 -51.63 -7.29
C ASP A 1081 -41.19 -51.24 -7.76
N GLU A 1082 -40.61 -50.20 -7.15
CA GLU A 1082 -39.28 -49.61 -7.43
C GLU A 1082 -39.02 -49.25 -8.91
N LYS A 1083 -40.06 -49.08 -9.75
CA LYS A 1083 -39.89 -48.70 -11.16
C LYS A 1083 -39.43 -47.26 -11.36
N SER A 1084 -39.90 -46.32 -10.54
CA SER A 1084 -39.50 -44.91 -10.67
C SER A 1084 -38.04 -44.72 -10.26
N LEU A 1085 -37.66 -45.33 -9.14
CA LEU A 1085 -36.28 -45.42 -8.68
C LEU A 1085 -35.38 -46.17 -9.67
N GLY A 1086 -35.84 -47.33 -10.19
CA GLY A 1086 -35.11 -48.12 -11.18
C GLY A 1086 -34.89 -47.39 -12.51
N TYR A 1087 -35.86 -46.58 -12.95
CA TYR A 1087 -35.70 -45.70 -14.11
C TYR A 1087 -34.65 -44.60 -13.86
N ALA A 1088 -34.72 -43.92 -12.72
CA ALA A 1088 -33.73 -42.90 -12.34
C ALA A 1088 -32.31 -43.49 -12.26
N VAL A 1089 -32.14 -44.67 -11.66
CA VAL A 1089 -30.88 -45.43 -11.63
C VAL A 1089 -30.39 -45.76 -13.05
N THR A 1090 -31.27 -46.27 -13.92
CA THR A 1090 -30.92 -46.62 -15.32
C THR A 1090 -30.40 -45.40 -16.11
N ILE A 1091 -30.99 -44.22 -15.89
CA ILE A 1091 -30.51 -42.98 -16.51
C ILE A 1091 -29.22 -42.49 -15.83
N GLY A 1092 -29.04 -42.72 -14.52
CA GLY A 1092 -27.78 -42.47 -13.81
C GLY A 1092 -26.60 -43.22 -14.43
N ASP A 1093 -26.74 -44.53 -14.65
CA ASP A 1093 -25.72 -45.35 -15.35
C ASP A 1093 -25.41 -44.83 -16.76
N MET A 1094 -26.43 -44.35 -17.49
CA MET A 1094 -26.23 -43.71 -18.80
C MET A 1094 -25.40 -42.41 -18.70
N ILE A 1095 -25.64 -41.59 -17.67
CA ILE A 1095 -24.89 -40.35 -17.42
C ILE A 1095 -23.42 -40.69 -17.09
N LYS A 1096 -23.18 -41.62 -16.16
CA LYS A 1096 -21.84 -42.11 -15.76
C LYS A 1096 -20.98 -42.49 -16.96
N SER A 1097 -21.57 -43.19 -17.94
CA SER A 1097 -20.87 -43.63 -19.16
C SER A 1097 -20.45 -42.50 -20.13
N SER A 1098 -20.85 -41.25 -19.89
CA SER A 1098 -20.73 -40.15 -20.86
C SER A 1098 -19.71 -39.06 -20.52
N GLY A 1099 -19.15 -39.05 -19.30
CA GLY A 1099 -18.24 -38.00 -18.84
C GLY A 1099 -18.93 -36.73 -18.34
N ILE A 1100 -20.26 -36.68 -18.36
CA ILE A 1100 -21.06 -35.71 -17.60
C ILE A 1100 -20.98 -36.10 -16.11
N LYS A 1101 -20.62 -35.15 -15.25
CA LYS A 1101 -20.63 -35.31 -13.79
C LYS A 1101 -22.00 -35.00 -13.21
N THR A 1102 -22.29 -35.54 -12.03
CA THR A 1102 -23.52 -35.23 -11.29
C THR A 1102 -23.21 -34.70 -9.90
N LEU A 1103 -24.10 -33.86 -9.37
CA LEU A 1103 -24.08 -33.40 -7.98
C LEU A 1103 -25.52 -33.41 -7.46
N PHE A 1104 -25.80 -34.27 -6.48
CA PHE A 1104 -27.12 -34.36 -5.86
C PHE A 1104 -27.16 -33.58 -4.56
N VAL A 1105 -28.19 -32.74 -4.42
CA VAL A 1105 -28.56 -32.04 -3.19
C VAL A 1105 -29.89 -32.60 -2.71
N ASP A 1106 -29.86 -33.26 -1.56
CA ASP A 1106 -31.05 -33.63 -0.79
C ASP A 1106 -31.51 -32.38 -0.03
N ALA A 1107 -32.57 -31.77 -0.56
CA ALA A 1107 -33.24 -30.58 -0.03
C ALA A 1107 -34.64 -30.94 0.53
N SER A 1108 -34.91 -32.23 0.72
CA SER A 1108 -36.19 -32.73 1.20
C SER A 1108 -36.48 -32.36 2.66
N LYS A 1109 -37.76 -32.47 3.02
CA LYS A 1109 -38.22 -32.43 4.42
C LYS A 1109 -38.45 -33.83 5.00
N ASP A 1110 -38.93 -34.76 4.17
CA ASP A 1110 -39.19 -36.14 4.53
C ASP A 1110 -37.98 -37.01 4.14
N GLU A 1111 -37.68 -38.09 4.86
CA GLU A 1111 -36.43 -38.84 4.68
C GLU A 1111 -36.41 -39.66 3.37
N ILE A 1112 -35.75 -39.12 2.33
CA ILE A 1112 -35.61 -39.76 1.00
C ILE A 1112 -34.19 -40.27 0.69
N SER A 1113 -33.24 -40.05 1.60
CA SER A 1113 -31.81 -40.06 1.28
C SER A 1113 -31.27 -41.42 0.83
N ASP A 1114 -31.85 -42.53 1.29
CA ASP A 1114 -31.55 -43.90 0.81
C ASP A 1114 -31.88 -44.09 -0.69
N LYS A 1115 -32.91 -43.39 -1.19
CA LYS A 1115 -33.29 -43.41 -2.62
C LYS A 1115 -32.42 -42.48 -3.44
N ILE A 1116 -32.04 -41.31 -2.90
CA ILE A 1116 -31.15 -40.37 -3.57
C ILE A 1116 -29.73 -40.95 -3.69
N GLU A 1117 -29.19 -41.56 -2.62
CA GLU A 1117 -27.89 -42.27 -2.64
C GLU A 1117 -27.84 -43.35 -3.73
N LYS A 1118 -28.91 -44.16 -3.88
CA LYS A 1118 -29.00 -45.18 -4.96
C LYS A 1118 -28.83 -44.57 -6.36
N VAL A 1119 -29.50 -43.45 -6.66
CA VAL A 1119 -29.42 -42.78 -7.97
C VAL A 1119 -28.08 -42.07 -8.17
N ALA A 1120 -27.61 -41.35 -7.15
CA ALA A 1120 -26.35 -40.62 -7.18
C ALA A 1120 -25.12 -41.53 -7.34
N LEU A 1121 -25.13 -42.69 -6.68
CA LEU A 1121 -24.10 -43.73 -6.83
C LEU A 1121 -24.06 -44.32 -8.25
N ALA A 1122 -25.23 -44.55 -8.86
CA ALA A 1122 -25.34 -45.03 -10.24
C ALA A 1122 -24.76 -44.01 -11.24
N SER A 1123 -24.91 -42.71 -10.98
CA SER A 1123 -24.36 -41.64 -11.82
C SER A 1123 -22.90 -41.26 -11.54
N ASP A 1124 -22.23 -41.91 -10.57
CA ASP A 1124 -20.88 -41.53 -10.09
C ASP A 1124 -20.81 -40.08 -9.58
N SER A 1125 -21.85 -39.66 -8.85
CA SER A 1125 -22.00 -38.31 -8.33
C SER A 1125 -20.83 -37.86 -7.45
N ILE A 1126 -20.55 -36.56 -7.51
CA ILE A 1126 -19.56 -35.89 -6.67
C ILE A 1126 -19.97 -36.07 -5.20
N LYS A 1127 -19.00 -36.51 -4.39
CA LYS A 1127 -19.24 -36.86 -2.99
C LYS A 1127 -19.19 -35.64 -2.09
N SER A 1128 -20.06 -35.63 -1.08
CA SER A 1128 -20.01 -34.65 0.01
C SER A 1128 -18.84 -34.95 0.98
N PRO A 1129 -18.44 -33.99 1.83
CA PRO A 1129 -17.32 -34.18 2.78
C PRO A 1129 -17.47 -35.40 3.71
N ILE A 1130 -18.71 -35.80 4.01
CA ILE A 1130 -19.05 -37.00 4.80
C ILE A 1130 -19.03 -38.32 4.00
N GLY A 1131 -18.58 -38.30 2.74
CA GLY A 1131 -18.36 -39.47 1.89
C GLY A 1131 -19.61 -40.07 1.22
N LYS A 1132 -20.79 -39.46 1.39
CA LYS A 1132 -22.03 -39.80 0.66
C LYS A 1132 -21.94 -39.34 -0.80
N ASN A 1133 -22.70 -39.96 -1.70
CA ASN A 1133 -22.72 -39.57 -3.12
C ASN A 1133 -23.65 -38.38 -3.40
N TYR A 1134 -24.32 -37.86 -2.37
CA TYR A 1134 -25.09 -36.62 -2.37
C TYR A 1134 -24.68 -35.74 -1.18
N PHE A 1135 -25.11 -34.48 -1.23
CA PHE A 1135 -25.02 -33.49 -0.16
C PHE A 1135 -26.41 -33.30 0.45
N THR A 1136 -26.56 -33.16 1.76
CA THR A 1136 -27.75 -32.53 2.36
C THR A 1136 -27.55 -31.02 2.44
N LEU A 1137 -28.62 -30.23 2.52
CA LEU A 1137 -28.51 -28.79 2.84
C LEU A 1137 -27.69 -28.55 4.12
N GLY A 1138 -27.91 -29.33 5.19
CA GLY A 1138 -27.12 -29.25 6.42
C GLY A 1138 -25.66 -29.72 6.33
N SER A 1139 -25.23 -30.28 5.18
CA SER A 1139 -23.82 -30.61 4.89
C SER A 1139 -23.12 -29.56 4.02
N MET A 1140 -23.85 -28.54 3.57
CA MET A 1140 -23.31 -27.36 2.91
C MET A 1140 -23.25 -26.20 3.92
N PRO A 1141 -22.07 -25.70 4.32
CA PRO A 1141 -21.98 -24.52 5.19
C PRO A 1141 -22.58 -23.27 4.52
N ASP A 1142 -22.47 -23.18 3.20
CA ASP A 1142 -23.11 -22.18 2.35
C ASP A 1142 -23.37 -22.76 0.94
N LEU A 1143 -24.09 -22.02 0.09
CA LEU A 1143 -24.33 -22.41 -1.31
C LEU A 1143 -23.09 -22.27 -2.21
N SER A 1144 -22.04 -21.55 -1.78
CA SER A 1144 -20.76 -21.48 -2.51
C SER A 1144 -20.06 -22.84 -2.58
N THR A 1145 -20.44 -23.80 -1.73
CA THR A 1145 -20.07 -25.22 -1.84
C THR A 1145 -20.33 -25.77 -3.24
N ILE A 1146 -21.47 -25.46 -3.86
CA ILE A 1146 -21.81 -25.91 -5.22
C ILE A 1146 -20.92 -25.22 -6.25
N PHE A 1147 -20.77 -23.89 -6.13
CA PHE A 1147 -19.93 -23.06 -6.99
C PHE A 1147 -18.47 -23.54 -6.99
N LYS A 1148 -17.83 -23.60 -5.82
CA LYS A 1148 -16.45 -24.07 -5.63
C LYS A 1148 -16.26 -25.48 -6.18
N THR A 1149 -17.19 -26.40 -5.91
CA THR A 1149 -17.12 -27.79 -6.40
C THR A 1149 -17.14 -27.89 -7.93
N VAL A 1150 -17.91 -27.03 -8.61
CA VAL A 1150 -17.95 -27.00 -10.08
C VAL A 1150 -16.76 -26.24 -10.67
N MET A 1151 -16.38 -25.10 -10.10
CA MET A 1151 -15.35 -24.23 -10.67
C MET A 1151 -13.94 -24.78 -10.49
N LEU A 1152 -13.60 -25.29 -9.29
CA LEU A 1152 -12.28 -25.88 -8.98
C LEU A 1152 -12.04 -27.25 -9.63
N ASP A 1153 -13.02 -27.84 -10.29
CA ASP A 1153 -12.87 -29.10 -11.03
C ASP A 1153 -12.02 -28.89 -12.30
N PRO A 1154 -10.78 -29.43 -12.40
CA PRO A 1154 -9.85 -29.04 -13.45
C PRO A 1154 -10.30 -29.46 -14.85
N PRO A 1155 -10.27 -28.56 -15.86
CA PRO A 1155 -10.61 -28.90 -17.23
C PRO A 1155 -9.64 -29.96 -17.78
N LYS A 1156 -10.18 -31.02 -18.37
CA LYS A 1156 -9.42 -32.18 -18.86
C LYS A 1156 -8.49 -31.85 -20.02
N ASN A 1157 -8.94 -30.98 -20.91
CA ASN A 1157 -8.14 -30.34 -21.95
C ASN A 1157 -8.19 -28.84 -21.68
N ALA A 1158 -7.09 -28.14 -21.90
CA ALA A 1158 -7.04 -26.68 -21.82
C ALA A 1158 -6.17 -26.12 -22.96
N VAL A 1159 -6.30 -24.83 -23.24
CA VAL A 1159 -5.46 -24.12 -24.21
C VAL A 1159 -5.00 -22.83 -23.54
N LEU A 1160 -3.70 -22.67 -23.35
CA LEU A 1160 -3.15 -21.36 -23.00
C LEU A 1160 -3.19 -20.52 -24.27
N ARG A 1161 -3.92 -19.41 -24.24
CA ARG A 1161 -4.06 -18.51 -25.39
C ARG A 1161 -2.99 -17.44 -25.35
N ASN A 1162 -2.65 -16.88 -26.50
CA ASN A 1162 -1.79 -15.71 -26.61
C ASN A 1162 -0.41 -15.81 -25.91
N ALA A 1163 0.20 -17.00 -25.82
CA ALA A 1163 1.57 -17.11 -25.31
C ALA A 1163 2.51 -16.29 -26.21
N TYR A 1164 3.18 -15.29 -25.63
CA TYR A 1164 3.85 -14.22 -26.38
C TYR A 1164 5.30 -14.60 -26.68
N PHE A 1165 5.59 -14.98 -27.92
CA PHE A 1165 6.94 -15.23 -28.42
C PHE A 1165 7.59 -13.93 -28.93
N GLU A 1166 8.88 -13.75 -28.60
CA GLU A 1166 9.69 -12.59 -28.99
C GLU A 1166 11.10 -13.05 -29.38
N GLU A 1167 11.63 -12.60 -30.54
CA GLU A 1167 13.06 -12.70 -30.85
C GLU A 1167 13.63 -11.41 -31.47
N ILE A 1168 14.79 -10.99 -30.96
CA ILE A 1168 15.57 -9.83 -31.37
C ILE A 1168 16.80 -10.30 -32.16
N PHE A 1169 16.77 -10.17 -33.48
CA PHE A 1169 17.81 -10.73 -34.35
C PHE A 1169 19.15 -10.01 -34.20
N PRO A 1170 20.28 -10.74 -34.14
CA PRO A 1170 21.61 -10.16 -33.94
C PRO A 1170 22.03 -9.25 -35.10
N LYS A 1171 22.91 -8.29 -34.78
CA LYS A 1171 23.42 -7.29 -35.74
C LYS A 1171 23.94 -7.96 -37.01
N GLY A 1172 23.40 -7.54 -38.15
CA GLY A 1172 23.78 -8.09 -39.45
C GLY A 1172 22.93 -9.28 -39.91
N ILE A 1173 21.91 -9.68 -39.16
CA ILE A 1173 20.79 -10.47 -39.69
C ILE A 1173 19.71 -9.54 -40.24
N LYS A 1174 19.12 -9.91 -41.37
CA LYS A 1174 17.83 -9.41 -41.83
C LYS A 1174 16.78 -10.52 -41.74
N LEU A 1175 15.65 -10.23 -41.11
CA LEU A 1175 14.48 -11.09 -41.12
C LEU A 1175 13.82 -11.09 -42.52
N ILE A 1176 13.34 -12.25 -42.96
CA ILE A 1176 12.72 -12.46 -44.28
C ILE A 1176 11.27 -12.92 -44.16
N GLU A 1177 11.00 -13.88 -43.27
CA GLU A 1177 9.67 -14.49 -43.09
C GLU A 1177 9.57 -14.98 -41.65
N GLY A 1178 8.58 -14.51 -40.88
CA GLY A 1178 8.21 -15.11 -39.59
C GLY A 1178 7.12 -16.18 -39.76
N PRO A 1179 6.68 -16.85 -38.69
CA PRO A 1179 5.48 -17.68 -38.73
C PRO A 1179 4.24 -16.83 -39.06
N PRO A 1180 3.15 -17.44 -39.58
CA PRO A 1180 1.91 -16.72 -39.87
C PRO A 1180 1.36 -15.97 -38.64
N GLY A 1181 0.85 -14.75 -38.85
CA GLY A 1181 0.33 -13.89 -37.78
C GLY A 1181 1.38 -13.10 -36.99
N SER A 1182 2.68 -13.29 -37.27
CA SER A 1182 3.74 -12.56 -36.57
C SER A 1182 3.93 -11.11 -37.04
N VAL A 1183 4.33 -10.25 -36.10
CA VAL A 1183 4.65 -8.83 -36.31
C VAL A 1183 6.17 -8.68 -36.47
N ILE A 1184 6.59 -7.91 -37.48
CA ILE A 1184 8.01 -7.61 -37.75
C ILE A 1184 8.27 -6.13 -37.47
N GLY A 1185 9.10 -5.87 -36.47
CA GLY A 1185 9.56 -4.54 -36.08
C GLY A 1185 11.07 -4.36 -36.16
N THR A 1186 11.55 -3.22 -35.67
CA THR A 1186 12.98 -2.94 -35.48
C THR A 1186 13.21 -2.08 -34.25
N GLU A 1187 14.20 -2.41 -33.44
CA GLU A 1187 14.58 -1.67 -32.22
C GLU A 1187 16.04 -1.20 -32.29
N ILE A 1188 16.40 -0.18 -31.51
CA ILE A 1188 17.77 0.35 -31.42
C ILE A 1188 18.42 -0.21 -30.16
N ILE A 1189 19.39 -1.11 -30.34
CA ILE A 1189 20.12 -1.77 -29.27
C ILE A 1189 21.62 -1.61 -29.55
N ASP A 1190 22.39 -1.19 -28.55
CA ASP A 1190 23.82 -0.81 -28.67
C ASP A 1190 24.13 0.20 -29.79
N GLY A 1191 23.15 1.06 -30.12
CA GLY A 1191 23.24 2.02 -31.22
C GLY A 1191 23.02 1.42 -32.63
N TYR A 1192 22.59 0.16 -32.73
CA TYR A 1192 22.26 -0.50 -33.99
C TYR A 1192 20.77 -0.82 -34.12
N THR A 1193 20.21 -0.59 -35.29
CA THR A 1193 18.88 -1.10 -35.66
C THR A 1193 18.95 -2.62 -35.82
N ARG A 1194 18.37 -3.36 -34.87
CA ARG A 1194 18.15 -4.82 -34.94
C ARG A 1194 16.72 -5.11 -35.42
N TYR A 1195 16.50 -6.25 -36.07
CA TYR A 1195 15.15 -6.72 -36.39
C TYR A 1195 14.51 -7.36 -35.16
N LYS A 1196 13.20 -7.19 -35.00
CA LYS A 1196 12.40 -7.82 -33.95
C LYS A 1196 11.23 -8.58 -34.55
N LEU A 1197 10.92 -9.75 -33.99
CA LEU A 1197 9.80 -10.61 -34.35
C LEU A 1197 8.99 -10.88 -33.09
N SER A 1198 7.68 -10.67 -33.17
CA SER A 1198 6.75 -10.98 -32.08
C SER A 1198 5.58 -11.82 -32.61
N ALA A 1199 5.09 -12.80 -31.84
CA ALA A 1199 3.96 -13.64 -32.24
C ALA A 1199 3.18 -14.17 -31.03
N ASN A 1200 1.86 -14.24 -31.14
CA ASN A 1200 0.99 -14.88 -30.17
C ASN A 1200 0.75 -16.35 -30.56
N ILE A 1201 0.83 -17.27 -29.60
CA ILE A 1201 0.77 -18.72 -29.84
C ILE A 1201 -0.23 -19.38 -28.88
N ASP A 1202 -1.15 -20.18 -29.41
CA ASP A 1202 -2.03 -21.06 -28.63
C ASP A 1202 -1.30 -22.37 -28.28
N ILE A 1203 -1.22 -22.72 -27.00
CA ILE A 1203 -0.52 -23.92 -26.50
C ILE A 1203 -1.53 -24.91 -25.89
N ASN A 1204 -1.68 -26.06 -26.53
CA ASN A 1204 -2.59 -27.12 -26.08
C ASN A 1204 -2.04 -27.87 -24.86
N LEU A 1205 -2.88 -28.04 -23.84
CA LEU A 1205 -2.61 -28.79 -22.62
C LEU A 1205 -3.57 -29.97 -22.47
N SER A 1206 -3.05 -31.10 -21.97
CA SER A 1206 -3.88 -32.23 -21.50
C SER A 1206 -3.62 -32.50 -20.03
N TYR A 1207 -4.67 -32.56 -19.20
CA TYR A 1207 -4.57 -32.92 -17.79
C TYR A 1207 -4.41 -34.43 -17.63
N ASP A 1208 -3.37 -34.88 -16.92
CA ASP A 1208 -3.12 -36.31 -16.68
C ASP A 1208 -3.79 -36.86 -15.39
N GLY A 1209 -4.46 -35.99 -14.64
CA GLY A 1209 -5.00 -36.27 -13.30
C GLY A 1209 -4.21 -35.60 -12.17
N THR A 1210 -3.00 -35.11 -12.46
CA THR A 1210 -2.12 -34.42 -11.50
C THR A 1210 -1.49 -33.14 -12.04
N LYS A 1211 -1.16 -33.09 -13.34
CA LYS A 1211 -0.48 -31.97 -14.01
C LYS A 1211 -1.00 -31.76 -15.43
N TYR A 1212 -0.75 -30.57 -15.96
CA TYR A 1212 -1.02 -30.24 -17.36
C TYR A 1212 0.22 -30.51 -18.22
N LYS A 1213 0.08 -31.37 -19.23
CA LYS A 1213 1.16 -31.67 -20.17
C LYS A 1213 1.06 -30.81 -21.42
N ILE A 1214 2.15 -30.13 -21.79
CA ILE A 1214 2.27 -29.37 -23.03
C ILE A 1214 2.35 -30.34 -24.21
N GLN A 1215 1.50 -30.14 -25.21
CA GLN A 1215 1.60 -30.83 -26.50
C GLN A 1215 2.74 -30.20 -27.33
N LEU A 1216 3.51 -31.04 -28.04
CA LEU A 1216 4.74 -30.63 -28.73
C LEU A 1216 4.46 -29.54 -29.78
N TYR A 1217 5.01 -28.34 -29.56
CA TYR A 1217 4.90 -27.22 -30.49
C TYR A 1217 6.21 -26.97 -31.25
N ALA A 1218 6.12 -26.59 -32.52
CA ALA A 1218 7.28 -26.23 -33.34
C ALA A 1218 6.95 -25.18 -34.41
N MET A 1219 7.90 -24.29 -34.70
CA MET A 1219 7.79 -23.25 -35.73
C MET A 1219 9.14 -22.98 -36.42
N ASN A 1220 9.13 -22.27 -37.56
CA ASN A 1220 10.32 -21.91 -38.31
C ASN A 1220 10.33 -20.41 -38.67
N VAL A 1221 11.51 -19.79 -38.65
CA VAL A 1221 11.74 -18.38 -39.03
C VAL A 1221 12.81 -18.31 -40.12
N LYS A 1222 12.58 -17.55 -41.19
CA LYS A 1222 13.56 -17.35 -42.27
C LYS A 1222 14.34 -16.06 -42.08
N VAL A 1223 15.65 -16.20 -42.02
CA VAL A 1223 16.62 -15.11 -41.88
C VAL A 1223 17.58 -15.03 -43.08
N ARG A 1224 18.24 -13.89 -43.23
CA ARG A 1224 19.28 -13.63 -44.22
C ARG A 1224 20.46 -12.90 -43.55
N PRO A 1225 21.68 -13.48 -43.53
CA PRO A 1225 22.85 -12.76 -43.03
C PRO A 1225 23.35 -11.72 -44.06
N LEU A 1226 23.82 -10.59 -43.55
CA LEU A 1226 24.30 -9.40 -44.28
C LEU A 1226 25.74 -9.00 -43.92
N VAL A 1227 26.37 -9.70 -42.97
CA VAL A 1227 27.78 -9.53 -42.58
C VAL A 1227 28.52 -10.87 -42.62
N LEU A 1228 29.84 -10.85 -42.79
CA LEU A 1228 30.70 -12.03 -42.77
C LEU A 1228 31.26 -12.29 -41.36
N GLY A 1229 31.60 -13.56 -41.09
CA GLY A 1229 32.11 -14.00 -39.79
C GLY A 1229 31.02 -14.64 -38.92
N ASP A 1230 31.32 -14.82 -37.63
CA ASP A 1230 30.39 -15.44 -36.69
C ASP A 1230 29.31 -14.46 -36.21
N ILE A 1231 28.05 -14.89 -36.33
CA ILE A 1231 26.89 -14.20 -35.79
C ILE A 1231 26.31 -15.05 -34.66
N THR A 1232 26.42 -14.57 -33.42
CA THR A 1232 25.83 -15.21 -32.24
C THR A 1232 24.37 -14.78 -32.07
N PHE A 1233 23.48 -15.75 -31.89
CA PHE A 1233 22.11 -15.55 -31.44
C PHE A 1233 22.08 -15.87 -29.95
N LEU A 1234 21.86 -14.88 -29.08
CA LEU A 1234 21.93 -15.05 -27.62
C LEU A 1234 20.61 -15.59 -27.06
N GLY A 1235 20.65 -16.27 -25.91
CA GLY A 1235 19.44 -16.84 -25.31
C GLY A 1235 18.45 -15.77 -24.85
N GLU A 1236 18.97 -14.73 -24.21
CA GLU A 1236 18.25 -13.54 -23.71
C GLU A 1236 17.60 -12.68 -24.82
N ASP A 1237 18.04 -12.82 -26.07
CA ASP A 1237 17.41 -12.16 -27.23
C ASP A 1237 16.09 -12.83 -27.65
N SER A 1238 15.66 -13.93 -27.02
CA SER A 1238 14.72 -14.90 -27.62
C SER A 1238 13.94 -15.71 -26.57
N LYS A 1239 12.66 -15.40 -26.42
CA LYS A 1239 11.82 -15.90 -25.31
C LYS A 1239 10.37 -16.18 -25.70
N ILE A 1240 9.65 -16.85 -24.80
CA ILE A 1240 8.19 -16.95 -24.82
C ILE A 1240 7.62 -16.72 -23.42
N VAL A 1241 6.58 -15.89 -23.33
CA VAL A 1241 5.86 -15.57 -22.09
C VAL A 1241 4.56 -16.35 -22.03
N TYR A 1242 4.50 -17.21 -21.02
CA TYR A 1242 3.38 -17.96 -20.49
C TYR A 1242 2.34 -17.06 -19.84
N TYR A 1243 1.07 -17.27 -20.15
CA TYR A 1243 -0.06 -16.65 -19.49
C TYR A 1243 -1.08 -17.73 -19.14
N ILE A 1244 -1.52 -17.75 -17.89
CA ILE A 1244 -2.15 -18.91 -17.25
C ILE A 1244 -3.32 -18.42 -16.39
N ASP A 1245 -4.52 -18.41 -16.97
CA ASP A 1245 -5.75 -18.07 -16.26
C ASP A 1245 -6.25 -19.26 -15.43
N TYR A 1246 -6.54 -19.02 -14.16
CA TYR A 1246 -7.01 -20.04 -13.21
C TYR A 1246 -8.08 -19.49 -12.26
N ILE A 1247 -8.86 -20.41 -11.67
CA ILE A 1247 -9.79 -20.13 -10.58
C ILE A 1247 -9.10 -20.51 -9.27
N ASP A 1248 -8.96 -19.56 -8.34
CA ASP A 1248 -8.31 -19.79 -7.04
C ASP A 1248 -9.17 -20.61 -6.07
N ALA A 1249 -8.56 -21.06 -4.97
CA ALA A 1249 -9.21 -21.88 -3.94
C ALA A 1249 -10.46 -21.26 -3.28
N ASN A 1250 -10.64 -19.93 -3.37
CA ASN A 1250 -11.84 -19.24 -2.88
C ASN A 1250 -12.93 -19.17 -3.96
N GLY A 1251 -12.54 -19.23 -5.23
CA GLY A 1251 -13.40 -19.23 -6.41
C GLY A 1251 -13.22 -18.02 -7.33
N ASN A 1252 -12.22 -17.16 -7.08
CA ASN A 1252 -12.00 -15.96 -7.91
C ASN A 1252 -11.17 -16.29 -9.16
N GLU A 1253 -11.35 -15.53 -10.24
CA GLU A 1253 -10.45 -15.61 -11.39
C GLU A 1253 -9.12 -14.90 -11.10
N GLN A 1254 -8.01 -15.53 -11.49
CA GLN A 1254 -6.64 -15.07 -11.32
C GLN A 1254 -5.84 -15.37 -12.59
N THR A 1255 -4.77 -14.61 -12.81
CA THR A 1255 -3.79 -14.88 -13.88
C THR A 1255 -2.38 -15.01 -13.29
N ALA A 1256 -1.66 -16.01 -13.78
CA ALA A 1256 -0.24 -16.19 -13.53
C ALA A 1256 0.55 -16.15 -14.85
N PHE A 1257 1.83 -15.81 -14.76
CA PHE A 1257 2.73 -15.78 -15.90
C PHE A 1257 4.05 -16.52 -15.61
N CYS A 1258 4.75 -16.86 -16.68
CA CYS A 1258 6.08 -17.45 -16.61
C CYS A 1258 6.87 -17.18 -17.89
N GLU A 1259 8.19 -17.13 -17.82
CA GLU A 1259 9.04 -16.91 -19.00
C GLU A 1259 9.88 -18.15 -19.31
N SER A 1260 10.05 -18.46 -20.59
CA SER A 1260 10.99 -19.47 -21.06
C SER A 1260 11.90 -18.91 -22.15
N ASN A 1261 13.19 -18.86 -21.87
CA ASN A 1261 14.22 -18.40 -22.82
C ASN A 1261 14.74 -19.58 -23.66
N PHE A 1262 15.02 -19.32 -24.94
CA PHE A 1262 15.54 -20.33 -25.88
C PHE A 1262 17.07 -20.39 -25.85
N ASN A 1263 17.67 -21.53 -26.23
CA ASN A 1263 19.13 -21.69 -26.20
C ASN A 1263 19.87 -20.80 -27.22
N SER A 1264 21.04 -20.27 -26.82
CA SER A 1264 21.98 -19.61 -27.73
C SER A 1264 22.48 -20.55 -28.84
N PHE A 1265 22.87 -19.99 -29.99
CA PHE A 1265 23.67 -20.68 -31.01
C PHE A 1265 24.51 -19.68 -31.85
N ILE A 1266 25.43 -20.19 -32.69
CA ILE A 1266 26.30 -19.37 -33.56
C ILE A 1266 26.09 -19.79 -35.03
N MET A 1267 25.98 -18.81 -35.91
CA MET A 1267 25.94 -18.97 -37.37
C MET A 1267 27.21 -18.36 -37.99
N ASN A 1268 28.07 -19.19 -38.58
CA ASN A 1268 29.24 -18.73 -39.32
C ASN A 1268 28.85 -18.31 -40.74
N VAL A 1269 29.14 -17.07 -41.14
CA VAL A 1269 28.76 -16.52 -42.46
C VAL A 1269 29.95 -16.36 -43.39
N PHE A 1270 29.87 -17.01 -44.55
CA PHE A 1270 30.88 -16.97 -45.62
C PHE A 1270 30.33 -16.38 -46.93
N MET A 1271 31.22 -16.15 -47.91
CA MET A 1271 30.86 -15.77 -49.27
C MET A 1271 31.67 -16.63 -50.25
N THR A 1272 31.00 -17.26 -51.23
CA THR A 1272 31.69 -17.82 -52.40
C THR A 1272 31.98 -16.71 -53.39
N ILE A 1273 33.23 -16.58 -53.84
CA ILE A 1273 33.62 -15.68 -54.94
C ILE A 1273 34.02 -16.54 -56.13
N ASP A 1274 33.18 -16.52 -57.18
CA ASP A 1274 33.55 -17.07 -58.49
C ASP A 1274 34.47 -16.07 -59.22
N ILE A 1275 35.48 -16.61 -59.91
CA ILE A 1275 36.54 -15.85 -60.60
C ILE A 1275 36.79 -16.38 -62.03
N SER A 1276 35.77 -17.04 -62.61
CA SER A 1276 35.80 -17.65 -63.96
C SER A 1276 35.58 -16.67 -65.12
#